data_AF-A0A422QGV0-F1
#
_entry.id   AF-A0A422QGV0-F1
#
_cell.length_a   1.000
_cell.length_b   1.000
_cell.length_c   1.000
_cell.angle_alpha   90.00
_cell.angle_beta   90.00
_cell.angle_gamma   90.00
#
_symmetry.space_group_name_H-M   'P 1'
#
loop_
_entity.id
_entity.type
_entity.pdbx_description
1 polymer ?
#
loop_
_entity_poly.entity_id
_entity_poly.type
_entity_poly.pdbx_seq_one_letter_code
_entity_poly.pdbx_strand_id
1 'polypeptide(L)'
;MSELSTYETTVNSFYLAFFGRPADPAGLAFWSGHLAGNGGDHRFMTEGFATSEEARVRFGDDTPAERIAEIYQQLFNRAPDAAGLAYWANVVEQGHASLADVAVVILGGAQGADARLADLREQASADFTALVEQGGSAYTGYAAVEAARVLVRAVTSDASQEDIAALVQAVAAFTDIASNNPAVIEAIATGSTLLALFDTPRGLLDPVTLVQALADVAKAAAGSPATLESLLRGGGMAKVLEVMPARATLQDVVDALATGGLDAAIDVVYPPRPVTPSPSTPVSSLKFDSVESGLGDRDLKDHVTKVEKADVTFTYDGAVNAGQSFQYTIDGGKHWISAGIDTSTRGVVVLKDVDLTIGAQDLPPPRMGIMEVEPVKDVLTTVQLSLVGADKQEILSATETLVLDRFAEMLDVALVNATASHFGGFSTGNTNVAGFTIDGLEQGAIVQYLYMSPGANMATWTNSLPALQDGMHTVQVRQLDAAGNASEAKEMRFNLNRETLDAPTIRLANDTGIDDKDGVTSDGTVIIEGLGDAWVTGWEYSVDDGKSWTFGGVSKDGVVPQFELGTLDIATGAFLVRQINYAGNASAASNKLEFTFDDTKPTEILSFQRIEGELEGVLKTDQDKVDLTFGVAHKDDGIVQWRVKGSADWVTVNAYHSNGTFTLEGIDLAAADPTIELQVIDAAGNVGFEQSWDIDGPAGLSVEKTVAGLKVTSSSAGAIVMGNVQIGAIGQDGGTANIGQQPLAFAGTLTLERAQGAPLTESGSPAYHLGFDGADTFKGSNLWGFDGDDTLYGMGNDFISGGNGNDTIFAYGGNDFISGGAGADTITMNVDGKTSILAYDGKDTRLGSFGDGTVISGMDRITGAEAGDVIKVGQIFASGPGTVSGSYLLSDDSGQVAVIQGRLAESNTRFQADSTGKAYMVQWTDTIGINSIVFTNYSGAALGLEVNRDAGTMTLVEAPVASSYKSIAYSFTATDSAFYLDGTPDGIVHSGVGNGLLAGQNFWLENALTSTQADSDYTSGPGFGIGIDGNMHFGRALEAGVYTMSFNKDTFATDSGYLAADDITFAGGVAGNIVQDGFSVPSFLPINYTLNDAGSNVSKMYAGYGANPIQLTTGTQQDVILASGGVQMDIRYGHIDSSAQDMLIGFGGDDQLLFQGVAETTIDKNQNGMIDWALSGTLEAHHEGIAIDIEGVIVTSELDNDDSATLQTLRALDVQVLATRDLVILARDTAAESAILLHYSDSDGNGIINGGEVQVIATFFDNVPLTDEINVIGTYAE
;
A
#
# COMPACT_ATOMS: atom_id res chain seq x y z
N MET A 1 -30.84 0.56 31.00
CA MET A 1 -29.56 -0.05 30.59
C MET A 1 -29.83 -1.26 29.69
N SER A 2 -30.60 -1.15 28.60
CA SER A 2 -30.98 -2.33 27.79
C SER A 2 -31.01 -2.08 26.28
N GLU A 3 -30.35 -1.04 25.79
CA GLU A 3 -30.11 -0.82 24.34
C GLU A 3 -28.61 -0.69 24.02
N LEU A 4 -27.76 -0.26 24.97
CA LEU A 4 -26.30 -0.22 24.82
C LEU A 4 -25.68 -1.63 24.70
N SER A 5 -26.25 -2.65 25.34
CA SER A 5 -25.69 -4.01 25.35
C SER A 5 -25.77 -4.73 24.00
N THR A 6 -26.70 -4.35 23.11
CA THR A 6 -26.81 -4.97 21.78
C THR A 6 -25.77 -4.44 20.80
N TYR A 7 -25.42 -3.15 20.84
CA TYR A 7 -24.44 -2.57 19.92
C TYR A 7 -23.00 -2.91 20.30
N GLU A 8 -22.68 -2.94 21.59
CA GLU A 8 -21.37 -3.42 22.08
C GLU A 8 -21.13 -4.89 21.69
N THR A 9 -22.18 -5.73 21.79
CA THR A 9 -22.12 -7.12 21.33
C THR A 9 -21.84 -7.19 19.82
N THR A 10 -22.57 -6.42 19.00
CA THR A 10 -22.32 -6.38 17.55
C THR A 10 -20.88 -5.96 17.23
N VAL A 11 -20.38 -4.89 17.84
CA VAL A 11 -19.01 -4.38 17.60
C VAL A 11 -17.96 -5.42 18.00
N ASN A 12 -18.14 -6.09 19.14
CA ASN A 12 -17.25 -7.17 19.55
C ASN A 12 -17.24 -8.33 18.55
N SER A 13 -18.40 -8.72 18.00
CA SER A 13 -18.47 -9.75 16.96
C SER A 13 -17.72 -9.33 15.69
N PHE A 14 -17.68 -8.04 15.33
CA PHE A 14 -16.88 -7.55 14.21
C PHE A 14 -15.37 -7.60 14.47
N TYR A 15 -14.90 -7.15 15.65
CA TYR A 15 -13.48 -7.26 16.03
C TYR A 15 -13.03 -8.73 16.10
N LEU A 16 -13.86 -9.61 16.65
CA LEU A 16 -13.60 -11.05 16.70
C LEU A 16 -13.60 -11.68 15.31
N ALA A 17 -14.64 -11.44 14.50
CA ALA A 17 -14.82 -12.12 13.22
C ALA A 17 -13.86 -11.62 12.14
N PHE A 18 -13.57 -10.33 12.11
CA PHE A 18 -12.72 -9.74 11.07
C PHE A 18 -11.26 -9.74 11.51
N PHE A 19 -10.96 -9.17 12.68
CA PHE A 19 -9.58 -9.08 13.16
C PHE A 19 -9.14 -10.29 13.99
N GLY A 20 -10.02 -11.14 14.52
CA GLY A 20 -9.57 -12.26 15.37
C GLY A 20 -8.95 -11.79 16.69
N ARG A 21 -9.42 -10.65 17.23
CA ARG A 21 -9.00 -10.13 18.54
C ARG A 21 -10.17 -9.52 19.31
N PRO A 22 -10.05 -9.36 20.64
CA PRO A 22 -10.97 -8.54 21.42
C PRO A 22 -10.88 -7.06 21.04
N ALA A 23 -12.01 -6.34 21.05
CA ALA A 23 -12.02 -4.90 20.87
C ALA A 23 -11.25 -4.20 22.00
N ASP A 24 -10.53 -3.13 21.69
CA ASP A 24 -10.00 -2.27 22.75
C ASP A 24 -11.13 -1.40 23.33
N PRO A 25 -11.05 -0.97 24.61
CA PRO A 25 -12.14 -0.22 25.25
C PRO A 25 -12.52 1.07 24.52
N ALA A 26 -11.55 1.76 23.89
CA ALA A 26 -11.81 3.00 23.16
C ALA A 26 -12.52 2.73 21.83
N GLY A 27 -12.05 1.73 21.07
CA GLY A 27 -12.67 1.27 19.83
C GLY A 27 -14.08 0.73 20.05
N LEU A 28 -14.31 -0.05 21.12
CA LEU A 28 -15.64 -0.53 21.49
C LEU A 28 -16.60 0.64 21.77
N ALA A 29 -16.18 1.63 22.56
CA ALA A 29 -16.99 2.80 22.86
C ALA A 29 -17.28 3.67 21.61
N PHE A 30 -16.29 3.85 20.73
CA PHE A 30 -16.41 4.64 19.51
C PHE A 30 -17.41 4.03 18.53
N TRP A 31 -17.24 2.75 18.19
CA TRP A 31 -18.06 2.09 17.18
C TRP A 31 -19.47 1.77 17.69
N SER A 32 -19.62 1.43 18.97
CA SER A 32 -20.96 1.21 19.55
C SER A 32 -21.76 2.51 19.61
N GLY A 33 -21.11 3.65 19.89
CA GLY A 33 -21.70 4.99 19.81
C GLY A 33 -22.13 5.36 18.39
N HIS A 34 -21.31 5.08 17.37
CA HIS A 34 -21.65 5.32 15.96
C HIS A 34 -22.80 4.43 15.49
N LEU A 35 -22.78 3.15 15.84
CA LEU A 35 -23.82 2.20 15.48
C LEU A 35 -25.18 2.59 16.12
N ALA A 36 -25.15 3.06 17.37
CA ALA A 36 -26.33 3.60 18.04
C ALA A 36 -26.85 4.90 17.37
N GLY A 37 -25.95 5.79 16.95
CA GLY A 37 -26.29 7.03 16.23
C GLY A 37 -26.91 6.79 14.86
N ASN A 38 -26.54 5.70 14.19
CA ASN A 38 -27.02 5.30 12.86
C ASN A 38 -28.16 4.27 12.89
N GLY A 39 -28.82 4.08 14.05
CA GLY A 39 -29.98 3.19 14.16
C GLY A 39 -29.69 1.71 13.89
N GLY A 40 -28.45 1.26 14.11
CA GLY A 40 -28.03 -0.14 13.91
C GLY A 40 -27.51 -0.48 12.51
N ASP A 41 -27.37 0.49 11.60
CA ASP A 41 -26.76 0.28 10.28
C ASP A 41 -25.23 0.18 10.40
N HIS A 42 -24.69 -1.01 10.11
CA HIS A 42 -23.27 -1.34 10.25
C HIS A 42 -22.45 -1.15 8.96
N ARG A 43 -23.05 -0.70 7.85
CA ARG A 43 -22.34 -0.55 6.56
C ARG A 43 -21.17 0.45 6.61
N PHE A 44 -21.29 1.52 7.40
CA PHE A 44 -20.18 2.46 7.61
C PHE A 44 -19.05 1.87 8.46
N MET A 45 -19.35 0.89 9.30
CA MET A 45 -18.36 0.20 10.12
C MET A 45 -17.60 -0.84 9.29
N THR A 46 -18.25 -1.53 8.35
CA THR A 46 -17.59 -2.52 7.48
C THR A 46 -16.58 -1.84 6.54
N GLU A 47 -16.92 -0.68 5.99
CA GLU A 47 -16.02 0.14 5.19
C GLU A 47 -14.85 0.72 6.02
N GLY A 48 -15.13 1.19 7.23
CA GLY A 48 -14.10 1.69 8.15
C GLY A 48 -13.14 0.60 8.66
N PHE A 49 -13.62 -0.64 8.85
CA PHE A 49 -12.76 -1.78 9.20
C PHE A 49 -11.89 -2.20 8.00
N ALA A 50 -12.48 -2.30 6.81
CA ALA A 50 -11.79 -2.71 5.59
C ALA A 50 -10.69 -1.76 5.13
N THR A 51 -10.85 -0.45 5.39
CA THR A 51 -9.88 0.60 5.02
C THR A 51 -8.90 0.96 6.15
N SER A 52 -8.99 0.28 7.30
CA SER A 52 -8.13 0.58 8.45
C SER A 52 -6.69 0.12 8.21
N GLU A 53 -5.75 0.83 8.85
CA GLU A 53 -4.33 0.44 8.84
C GLU A 53 -4.11 -0.98 9.41
N GLU A 54 -4.92 -1.39 10.38
CA GLU A 54 -4.86 -2.77 10.90
C GLU A 54 -5.28 -3.81 9.85
N ALA A 55 -6.29 -3.52 9.02
CA ALA A 55 -6.69 -4.42 7.93
C ALA A 55 -5.62 -4.51 6.84
N ARG A 56 -4.96 -3.38 6.52
CA ARG A 56 -3.84 -3.34 5.58
C ARG A 56 -2.64 -4.15 6.08
N VAL A 57 -2.28 -3.99 7.36
CA VAL A 57 -1.18 -4.73 8.00
C VAL A 57 -1.49 -6.22 8.15
N ARG A 58 -2.74 -6.57 8.44
CA ARG A 58 -3.16 -7.95 8.68
C ARG A 58 -3.31 -8.75 7.39
N PHE A 59 -3.92 -8.17 6.35
CA PHE A 59 -4.31 -8.91 5.15
C PHE A 59 -3.52 -8.53 3.89
N GLY A 60 -2.71 -7.47 3.92
CA GLY A 60 -1.82 -7.06 2.82
C GLY A 60 -2.43 -7.20 1.43
N ASP A 61 -1.73 -7.95 0.57
CA ASP A 61 -2.12 -8.29 -0.80
C ASP A 61 -2.80 -9.67 -0.91
N ASP A 62 -3.18 -10.29 0.21
CA ASP A 62 -3.77 -11.64 0.22
C ASP A 62 -5.03 -11.69 -0.65
N THR A 63 -5.25 -12.80 -1.33
CA THR A 63 -6.47 -13.04 -2.10
C THR A 63 -7.68 -13.18 -1.17
N PRO A 64 -8.91 -12.90 -1.65
CA PRO A 64 -10.12 -13.12 -0.86
C PRO A 64 -10.21 -14.54 -0.29
N ALA A 65 -9.79 -15.56 -1.05
CA ALA A 65 -9.71 -16.94 -0.56
C ALA A 65 -8.74 -17.11 0.62
N GLU A 66 -7.53 -16.58 0.54
CA GLU A 66 -6.56 -16.65 1.65
C GLU A 66 -7.13 -15.98 2.90
N ARG A 67 -7.71 -14.79 2.77
CA ARG A 67 -8.33 -14.06 3.90
C ARG A 67 -9.51 -14.81 4.51
N ILE A 68 -10.32 -15.49 3.71
CA ILE A 68 -11.44 -16.31 4.21
C ILE A 68 -10.94 -17.56 4.92
N ALA A 69 -9.88 -18.20 4.42
CA ALA A 69 -9.26 -19.33 5.09
C ALA A 69 -8.74 -18.93 6.47
N GLU A 70 -8.15 -17.74 6.60
CA GLU A 70 -7.75 -17.17 7.88
C GLU A 70 -8.95 -16.88 8.80
N ILE A 71 -10.06 -16.35 8.26
CA ILE A 71 -11.30 -16.11 9.03
C ILE A 71 -11.85 -17.41 9.62
N TYR A 72 -11.81 -18.52 8.89
CA TYR A 72 -12.21 -19.83 9.42
C TYR A 72 -11.21 -20.35 10.45
N GLN A 73 -9.91 -20.18 10.21
CA GLN A 73 -8.88 -20.63 11.13
C GLN A 73 -8.94 -19.87 12.46
N GLN A 74 -9.21 -18.56 12.44
CA GLN A 74 -9.33 -17.75 13.64
C GLN A 74 -10.64 -18.00 14.39
N LEU A 75 -11.75 -18.22 13.69
CA LEU A 75 -13.07 -18.41 14.32
C LEU A 75 -13.31 -19.85 14.77
N PHE A 76 -12.73 -20.84 14.09
CA PHE A 76 -13.07 -22.26 14.32
C PHE A 76 -11.86 -23.20 14.47
N ASN A 77 -10.61 -22.71 14.41
CA ASN A 77 -9.38 -23.51 14.48
C ASN A 77 -9.30 -24.63 13.41
N ARG A 78 -9.97 -24.42 12.29
CA ARG A 78 -9.92 -25.33 11.13
C ARG A 78 -9.98 -24.53 9.84
N ALA A 79 -9.45 -25.12 8.78
CA ALA A 79 -9.67 -24.60 7.43
C ALA A 79 -11.16 -24.68 7.04
N PRO A 80 -11.64 -23.77 6.17
CA PRO A 80 -12.93 -23.94 5.53
C PRO A 80 -12.91 -25.18 4.63
N ASP A 81 -14.08 -25.79 4.43
CA ASP A 81 -14.20 -26.77 3.36
C ASP A 81 -14.03 -26.07 2.01
N ALA A 82 -13.52 -26.80 1.00
CA ALA A 82 -13.19 -26.22 -0.29
C ALA A 82 -14.39 -25.55 -0.98
N ALA A 83 -15.62 -26.04 -0.73
CA ALA A 83 -16.83 -25.47 -1.31
C ALA A 83 -17.25 -24.17 -0.62
N GLY A 84 -17.17 -24.12 0.71
CA GLY A 84 -17.39 -22.91 1.50
C GLY A 84 -16.36 -21.83 1.19
N LEU A 85 -15.08 -22.20 1.07
CA LEU A 85 -13.99 -21.29 0.69
C LEU A 85 -14.25 -20.65 -0.68
N ALA A 86 -14.53 -21.47 -1.69
CA ALA A 86 -14.79 -21.00 -3.04
C ALA A 86 -16.05 -20.11 -3.10
N TYR A 87 -17.10 -20.47 -2.35
CA TYR A 87 -18.33 -19.67 -2.28
C TYR A 87 -18.06 -18.28 -1.72
N TRP A 88 -17.43 -18.18 -0.55
CA TRP A 88 -17.19 -16.89 0.10
C TRP A 88 -16.18 -16.04 -0.67
N ALA A 89 -15.13 -16.63 -1.25
CA ALA A 89 -14.13 -15.90 -2.02
C ALA A 89 -14.77 -15.23 -3.24
N ASN A 90 -15.64 -15.97 -3.93
CA ASN A 90 -16.38 -15.47 -5.08
C ASN A 90 -17.36 -14.34 -4.71
N VAL A 91 -18.04 -14.42 -3.56
CA VAL A 91 -18.91 -13.35 -3.05
C VAL A 91 -18.15 -12.02 -2.85
N VAL A 92 -16.91 -12.10 -2.36
CA VAL A 92 -16.05 -10.91 -2.16
C VAL A 92 -15.47 -10.41 -3.49
N GLU A 93 -14.95 -11.31 -4.33
CA GLU A 93 -14.36 -10.96 -5.65
C GLU A 93 -15.36 -10.31 -6.60
N GLN A 94 -16.64 -10.66 -6.50
CA GLN A 94 -17.72 -10.07 -7.30
C GLN A 94 -18.33 -8.79 -6.69
N GLY A 95 -17.79 -8.31 -5.57
CA GLY A 95 -18.28 -7.11 -4.89
C GLY A 95 -19.68 -7.26 -4.29
N HIS A 96 -20.17 -8.48 -4.08
CA HIS A 96 -21.50 -8.73 -3.53
C HIS A 96 -21.58 -8.51 -2.02
N ALA A 97 -20.47 -8.63 -1.30
CA ALA A 97 -20.33 -8.27 0.10
C ALA A 97 -18.87 -7.89 0.41
N SER A 98 -18.65 -7.03 1.40
CA SER A 98 -17.28 -6.78 1.88
C SER A 98 -16.76 -8.00 2.65
N LEU A 99 -15.44 -8.13 2.78
CA LEU A 99 -14.83 -9.18 3.59
C LEU A 99 -15.29 -9.11 5.08
N ALA A 100 -15.53 -7.91 5.60
CA ALA A 100 -16.06 -7.70 6.94
C ALA A 100 -17.51 -8.20 7.10
N ASP A 101 -18.34 -8.02 6.07
CA ASP A 101 -19.69 -8.58 6.04
C ASP A 101 -19.64 -10.11 6.02
N VAL A 102 -18.79 -10.69 5.17
CA VAL A 102 -18.60 -12.14 5.05
C VAL A 102 -18.11 -12.73 6.38
N ALA A 103 -17.18 -12.09 7.08
CA ALA A 103 -16.66 -12.53 8.35
C ALA A 103 -17.75 -12.71 9.42
N VAL A 104 -18.65 -11.72 9.55
CA VAL A 104 -19.73 -11.77 10.55
C VAL A 104 -20.83 -12.75 10.14
N VAL A 105 -21.08 -12.93 8.84
CA VAL A 105 -22.01 -13.95 8.36
C VAL A 105 -21.46 -15.37 8.61
N ILE A 106 -20.15 -15.58 8.44
CA ILE A 106 -19.49 -16.86 8.78
C ILE A 106 -19.62 -17.14 10.28
N LEU A 107 -19.36 -16.15 11.14
CA LEU A 107 -19.55 -16.25 12.59
C LEU A 107 -21.00 -16.62 12.95
N GLY A 108 -21.98 -15.89 12.39
CA GLY A 108 -23.41 -16.14 12.64
C GLY A 108 -23.94 -17.45 12.02
N GLY A 109 -23.22 -18.05 11.08
CA GLY A 109 -23.54 -19.31 10.43
C GLY A 109 -22.97 -20.55 11.12
N ALA A 110 -22.21 -20.39 12.20
CA ALA A 110 -21.56 -21.48 12.92
C ALA A 110 -22.58 -22.49 13.50
N GLN A 111 -22.21 -23.78 13.52
CA GLN A 111 -23.05 -24.86 14.04
C GLN A 111 -22.25 -25.85 14.88
N GLY A 112 -22.92 -26.57 15.78
CA GLY A 112 -22.29 -27.65 16.56
C GLY A 112 -21.11 -27.17 17.41
N ALA A 113 -19.95 -27.80 17.25
CA ALA A 113 -18.72 -27.45 17.97
C ALA A 113 -18.20 -26.05 17.59
N ASP A 114 -18.40 -25.62 16.35
CA ASP A 114 -17.99 -24.29 15.87
C ASP A 114 -18.83 -23.19 16.51
N ALA A 115 -20.15 -23.42 16.67
CA ALA A 115 -21.03 -22.48 17.39
C ALA A 115 -20.62 -22.36 18.86
N ARG A 116 -20.34 -23.49 19.53
CA ARG A 116 -19.86 -23.46 20.91
C ARG A 116 -18.52 -22.71 21.03
N LEU A 117 -17.60 -22.92 20.10
CA LEU A 117 -16.30 -22.25 20.09
C LEU A 117 -16.44 -20.74 19.85
N ALA A 118 -17.29 -20.33 18.91
CA ALA A 118 -17.64 -18.94 18.68
C ALA A 118 -18.21 -18.26 19.93
N ASP A 119 -19.20 -18.89 20.59
CA ASP A 119 -19.81 -18.37 21.82
C ASP A 119 -18.77 -18.17 22.94
N LEU A 120 -17.86 -19.13 23.12
CA LEU A 120 -16.79 -19.04 24.12
C LEU A 120 -15.77 -17.95 23.79
N ARG A 121 -15.49 -17.72 22.50
CA ARG A 121 -14.57 -16.66 22.04
C ARG A 121 -15.19 -15.27 22.16
N GLU A 122 -16.48 -15.13 21.87
CA GLU A 122 -17.22 -13.89 22.12
C GLU A 122 -17.24 -13.58 23.62
N GLN A 123 -17.50 -14.59 24.46
CA GLN A 123 -17.45 -14.43 25.91
C GLN A 123 -16.06 -14.01 26.39
N ALA A 124 -15.01 -14.73 26.00
CA ALA A 124 -13.64 -14.44 26.40
C ALA A 124 -13.20 -13.03 25.94
N SER A 125 -13.59 -12.63 24.73
CA SER A 125 -13.28 -11.30 24.20
C SER A 125 -13.97 -10.19 24.99
N ALA A 126 -15.26 -10.36 25.31
CA ALA A 126 -15.99 -9.40 26.12
C ALA A 126 -15.42 -9.31 27.55
N ASP A 127 -15.11 -10.45 28.18
CA ASP A 127 -14.51 -10.52 29.51
C ASP A 127 -13.12 -9.86 29.54
N PHE A 128 -12.32 -10.05 28.48
CA PHE A 128 -11.02 -9.39 28.31
C PHE A 128 -11.16 -7.87 28.19
N THR A 129 -12.01 -7.38 27.29
CA THR A 129 -12.19 -5.93 27.09
C THR A 129 -12.67 -5.26 28.38
N ALA A 130 -13.58 -5.91 29.12
CA ALA A 130 -14.04 -5.44 30.43
C ALA A 130 -12.93 -5.45 31.49
N LEU A 131 -12.05 -6.47 31.50
CA LEU A 131 -10.93 -6.55 32.42
C LEU A 131 -9.89 -5.45 32.15
N VAL A 132 -9.57 -5.19 30.88
CA VAL A 132 -8.65 -4.11 30.47
C VAL A 132 -9.21 -2.75 30.87
N GLU A 133 -10.51 -2.50 30.63
CA GLU A 133 -11.18 -1.26 31.03
C GLU A 133 -11.18 -1.06 32.56
N GLN A 134 -11.45 -2.12 33.34
CA GLN A 134 -11.46 -2.05 34.81
C GLN A 134 -10.04 -1.95 35.42
N GLY A 135 -9.07 -2.62 34.82
CA GLY A 135 -7.69 -2.69 35.30
C GLY A 135 -6.83 -1.48 34.90
N GLY A 136 -7.23 -0.75 33.85
CA GLY A 136 -6.44 0.34 33.28
C GLY A 136 -5.17 -0.12 32.56
N SER A 137 -5.12 -1.40 32.17
CA SER A 137 -4.01 -2.00 31.43
C SER A 137 -3.84 -1.32 30.07
N ALA A 138 -2.60 -1.13 29.65
CA ALA A 138 -2.33 -0.56 28.32
C ALA A 138 -2.68 -1.60 27.26
N TYR A 139 -3.61 -1.28 26.37
CA TYR A 139 -3.93 -2.04 25.16
C TYR A 139 -3.73 -1.14 23.94
N THR A 140 -2.47 -0.85 23.63
CA THR A 140 -2.10 0.12 22.60
C THR A 140 -0.89 -0.35 21.82
N GLY A 141 -0.93 -0.22 20.50
CA GLY A 141 0.18 -0.58 19.60
C GLY A 141 0.17 -2.04 19.16
N TYR A 142 0.97 -2.33 18.12
CA TYR A 142 0.95 -3.61 17.40
C TYR A 142 1.29 -4.82 18.28
N ALA A 143 2.30 -4.72 19.13
CA ALA A 143 2.71 -5.79 20.04
C ALA A 143 1.59 -6.21 21.02
N ALA A 144 0.83 -5.24 21.52
CA ALA A 144 -0.31 -5.46 22.41
C ALA A 144 -1.48 -6.15 21.68
N VAL A 145 -1.72 -5.76 20.43
CA VAL A 145 -2.69 -6.37 19.53
C VAL A 145 -2.35 -7.83 19.23
N GLU A 146 -1.10 -8.13 18.90
CA GLU A 146 -0.66 -9.51 18.65
C GLU A 146 -0.75 -10.39 19.92
N ALA A 147 -0.41 -9.84 21.09
CA ALA A 147 -0.62 -10.52 22.36
C ALA A 147 -2.12 -10.78 22.64
N ALA A 148 -3.01 -9.84 22.31
CA ALA A 148 -4.46 -10.01 22.52
C ALA A 148 -5.09 -11.06 21.57
N ARG A 149 -4.56 -11.23 20.34
CA ARG A 149 -5.02 -12.28 19.40
C ARG A 149 -4.80 -13.69 19.94
N VAL A 150 -3.80 -13.89 20.81
CA VAL A 150 -3.53 -15.17 21.46
C VAL A 150 -4.75 -15.67 22.23
N LEU A 151 -5.56 -14.77 22.82
CA LEU A 151 -6.78 -15.17 23.53
C LEU A 151 -7.72 -15.94 22.63
N VAL A 152 -8.00 -15.40 21.44
CA VAL A 152 -8.92 -16.03 20.50
C VAL A 152 -8.39 -17.41 20.10
N ARG A 153 -7.10 -17.52 19.77
CA ARG A 153 -6.49 -18.79 19.37
C ARG A 153 -6.50 -19.85 20.48
N ALA A 154 -6.21 -19.46 21.72
CA ALA A 154 -6.06 -20.36 22.86
C ALA A 154 -7.40 -20.91 23.39
N VAL A 155 -8.51 -20.23 23.13
CA VAL A 155 -9.85 -20.75 23.47
C VAL A 155 -10.17 -21.93 22.56
N THR A 156 -10.45 -23.08 23.17
CA THR A 156 -10.86 -24.33 22.50
C THR A 156 -12.34 -24.62 22.75
N SER A 157 -12.91 -25.50 21.91
CA SER A 157 -14.35 -25.80 21.97
C SER A 157 -14.74 -26.58 23.23
N ASP A 158 -13.78 -27.15 23.98
CA ASP A 158 -13.96 -27.88 25.24
C ASP A 158 -13.65 -27.05 26.49
N ALA A 159 -13.09 -25.83 26.34
CA ALA A 159 -12.73 -24.95 27.45
C ALA A 159 -13.87 -24.77 28.47
N SER A 160 -13.52 -24.92 29.75
CA SER A 160 -14.38 -24.65 30.87
C SER A 160 -14.40 -23.15 31.20
N GLN A 161 -15.36 -22.72 32.03
CA GLN A 161 -15.40 -21.33 32.49
C GLN A 161 -14.19 -20.94 33.35
N GLU A 162 -13.54 -21.92 34.00
CA GLU A 162 -12.28 -21.69 34.73
C GLU A 162 -11.12 -21.46 33.76
N ASP A 163 -11.08 -22.21 32.65
CA ASP A 163 -10.09 -22.03 31.58
C ASP A 163 -10.23 -20.66 30.91
N ILE A 164 -11.46 -20.23 30.60
CA ILE A 164 -11.73 -18.90 30.02
C ILE A 164 -11.23 -17.79 30.98
N ALA A 165 -11.55 -17.89 32.27
CA ALA A 165 -11.11 -16.90 33.24
C ALA A 165 -9.57 -16.87 33.39
N ALA A 166 -8.90 -18.03 33.36
CA ALA A 166 -7.45 -18.12 33.41
C ALA A 166 -6.80 -17.52 32.15
N LEU A 167 -7.32 -17.85 30.96
CA LEU A 167 -6.86 -17.30 29.69
C LEU A 167 -7.01 -15.77 29.64
N VAL A 168 -8.17 -15.25 30.03
CA VAL A 168 -8.43 -13.80 30.03
C VAL A 168 -7.44 -13.07 30.95
N GLN A 169 -7.16 -13.61 32.14
CA GLN A 169 -6.18 -13.01 33.06
C GLN A 169 -4.76 -13.07 32.52
N ALA A 170 -4.33 -14.22 32.00
CA ALA A 170 -2.98 -14.41 31.48
C ALA A 170 -2.74 -13.53 30.23
N VAL A 171 -3.71 -13.45 29.31
CA VAL A 171 -3.59 -12.60 28.12
C VAL A 171 -3.64 -11.12 28.50
N ALA A 172 -4.48 -10.69 29.44
CA ALA A 172 -4.48 -9.29 29.89
C ALA A 172 -3.13 -8.87 30.48
N ALA A 173 -2.49 -9.75 31.26
CA ALA A 173 -1.14 -9.51 31.76
C ALA A 173 -0.10 -9.47 30.62
N PHE A 174 -0.22 -10.38 29.64
CA PHE A 174 0.69 -10.43 28.50
C PHE A 174 0.57 -9.18 27.61
N THR A 175 -0.66 -8.74 27.30
CA THR A 175 -0.95 -7.51 26.56
C THR A 175 -0.39 -6.27 27.25
N ASP A 176 -0.54 -6.16 28.58
CA ASP A 176 0.00 -5.02 29.34
C ASP A 176 1.54 -4.98 29.31
N ILE A 177 2.20 -6.15 29.40
CA ILE A 177 3.66 -6.25 29.25
C ILE A 177 4.09 -5.85 27.85
N ALA A 178 3.38 -6.33 26.81
CA ALA A 178 3.67 -6.07 25.42
C ALA A 178 3.49 -4.59 25.03
N SER A 179 2.46 -3.93 25.54
CA SER A 179 2.25 -2.49 25.37
C SER A 179 3.42 -1.66 25.92
N ASN A 180 4.00 -2.09 27.03
CA ASN A 180 5.10 -1.37 27.69
C ASN A 180 6.49 -1.81 27.18
N ASN A 181 6.62 -3.01 26.60
CA ASN A 181 7.88 -3.61 26.18
C ASN A 181 7.71 -4.36 24.84
N PRO A 182 7.50 -3.66 23.72
CA PRO A 182 7.14 -4.29 22.45
C PRO A 182 8.18 -5.28 21.91
N ALA A 183 9.47 -5.07 22.17
CA ALA A 183 10.56 -5.96 21.76
C ALA A 183 10.47 -7.37 22.35
N VAL A 184 9.71 -7.56 23.44
CA VAL A 184 9.48 -8.87 24.05
C VAL A 184 8.68 -9.79 23.13
N ILE A 185 7.77 -9.25 22.32
CA ILE A 185 7.00 -10.05 21.36
C ILE A 185 7.90 -10.61 20.26
N GLU A 186 8.81 -9.79 19.74
CA GLU A 186 9.78 -10.19 18.72
C GLU A 186 10.73 -11.30 19.24
N ALA A 187 11.19 -11.18 20.48
CA ALA A 187 12.06 -12.17 21.12
C ALA A 187 11.34 -13.50 21.43
N ILE A 188 10.05 -13.46 21.75
CA ILE A 188 9.26 -14.68 22.01
C ILE A 188 8.90 -15.38 20.70
N ALA A 189 8.52 -14.60 19.68
CA ALA A 189 8.10 -15.11 18.38
C ALA A 189 9.27 -15.35 17.40
N THR A 190 10.52 -15.30 17.84
CA THR A 190 11.68 -15.46 16.93
C THR A 190 11.60 -16.76 16.11
N GLY A 191 11.59 -16.63 14.78
CA GLY A 191 11.50 -17.74 13.84
C GLY A 191 10.10 -18.35 13.65
N SER A 192 9.03 -17.71 14.16
CA SER A 192 7.63 -18.13 14.04
C SER A 192 6.67 -16.95 14.24
N THR A 193 5.36 -17.20 14.31
CA THR A 193 4.37 -16.26 14.88
C THR A 193 3.89 -16.74 16.25
N LEU A 194 3.33 -15.84 17.07
CA LEU A 194 2.74 -16.23 18.37
C LEU A 194 1.61 -17.25 18.19
N LEU A 195 0.79 -17.10 17.15
CA LEU A 195 -0.35 -17.97 16.88
C LEU A 195 0.10 -19.38 16.46
N ALA A 196 1.19 -19.49 15.70
CA ALA A 196 1.74 -20.79 15.26
C ALA A 196 2.28 -21.64 16.42
N LEU A 197 2.57 -21.05 17.59
CA LEU A 197 2.98 -21.82 18.78
C LEU A 197 1.86 -22.76 19.28
N PHE A 198 0.61 -22.42 19.01
CA PHE A 198 -0.57 -23.22 19.36
C PHE A 198 -0.77 -24.43 18.43
N ASP A 199 -0.09 -24.46 17.29
CA ASP A 199 -0.11 -25.61 16.36
C ASP A 199 0.92 -26.69 16.72
N THR A 200 1.80 -26.42 17.69
CA THR A 200 2.75 -27.40 18.18
C THR A 200 2.05 -28.50 18.99
N PRO A 201 2.59 -29.74 19.06
CA PRO A 201 1.99 -30.81 19.86
C PRO A 201 1.75 -30.43 21.33
N ARG A 202 2.53 -29.51 21.88
CA ARG A 202 2.39 -29.03 23.27
C ARG A 202 1.36 -27.91 23.38
N GLY A 203 1.27 -27.02 22.38
CA GLY A 203 0.24 -25.99 22.32
C GLY A 203 -1.17 -26.55 22.11
N LEU A 204 -1.30 -27.61 21.32
CA LEU A 204 -2.56 -28.35 21.15
C LEU A 204 -2.99 -29.12 22.41
N LEU A 205 -2.01 -29.59 23.19
CA LEU A 205 -2.28 -30.40 24.39
C LEU A 205 -2.72 -29.53 25.58
N ASP A 206 -2.14 -28.33 25.73
CA ASP A 206 -2.41 -27.46 26.88
C ASP A 206 -2.25 -25.96 26.52
N PRO A 207 -3.27 -25.38 25.85
CA PRO A 207 -3.23 -23.99 25.40
C PRO A 207 -3.27 -22.98 26.56
N VAL A 208 -3.92 -23.32 27.67
CA VAL A 208 -4.01 -22.45 28.86
C VAL A 208 -2.63 -22.28 29.49
N THR A 209 -1.91 -23.38 29.73
CA THR A 209 -0.57 -23.33 30.30
C THR A 209 0.45 -22.73 29.33
N LEU A 210 0.25 -22.88 28.01
CA LEU A 210 1.09 -22.20 27.02
C LEU A 210 0.95 -20.67 27.11
N VAL A 211 -0.27 -20.14 27.19
CA VAL A 211 -0.49 -18.70 27.38
C VAL A 211 0.15 -18.20 28.67
N GLN A 212 0.00 -18.97 29.75
CA GLN A 212 0.62 -18.64 31.04
C GLN A 212 2.15 -18.60 30.94
N ALA A 213 2.76 -19.59 30.27
CA ALA A 213 4.19 -19.62 30.02
C ALA A 213 4.66 -18.43 29.16
N LEU A 214 3.91 -18.04 28.12
CA LEU A 214 4.22 -16.88 27.30
C LEU A 214 4.20 -15.58 28.13
N ALA A 215 3.18 -15.40 28.96
CA ALA A 215 3.07 -14.24 29.85
C ALA A 215 4.20 -14.18 30.87
N ASP A 216 4.59 -15.32 31.46
CA ASP A 216 5.66 -15.40 32.46
C ASP A 216 7.06 -15.22 31.85
N VAL A 217 7.30 -15.77 30.65
CA VAL A 217 8.53 -15.50 29.87
C VAL A 217 8.60 -14.03 29.48
N ALA A 218 7.50 -13.44 29.02
CA ALA A 218 7.45 -12.02 28.66
C ALA A 218 7.78 -11.14 29.86
N LYS A 219 7.21 -11.46 31.02
CA LYS A 219 7.48 -10.78 32.28
C LYS A 219 8.93 -10.91 32.72
N ALA A 220 9.54 -12.09 32.53
CA ALA A 220 10.95 -12.30 32.85
C ALA A 220 11.89 -11.53 31.89
N ALA A 221 11.53 -11.42 30.61
CA ALA A 221 12.33 -10.73 29.59
C ALA A 221 12.21 -9.19 29.66
N ALA A 222 11.04 -8.66 30.02
CA ALA A 222 10.76 -7.21 30.04
C ALA A 222 11.70 -6.39 30.94
N GLY A 223 12.37 -7.00 31.91
CA GLY A 223 13.27 -6.33 32.84
C GLY A 223 14.77 -6.41 32.52
N SER A 224 15.19 -7.10 31.46
CA SER A 224 16.61 -7.43 31.24
C SER A 224 16.98 -7.55 29.75
N PRO A 225 17.77 -6.59 29.20
CA PRO A 225 18.26 -6.64 27.82
C PRO A 225 19.06 -7.91 27.49
N ALA A 226 19.88 -8.42 28.43
CA ALA A 226 20.65 -9.65 28.24
C ALA A 226 19.75 -10.89 28.13
N THR A 227 18.62 -10.89 28.83
CA THR A 227 17.63 -11.98 28.78
C THR A 227 16.88 -11.97 27.45
N LEU A 228 16.54 -10.78 26.96
CA LEU A 228 15.93 -10.57 25.65
C LEU A 228 16.86 -11.02 24.52
N GLU A 229 18.13 -10.64 24.59
CA GLU A 229 19.17 -11.05 23.65
C GLU A 229 19.40 -12.58 23.67
N SER A 230 19.35 -13.20 24.85
CA SER A 230 19.44 -14.66 24.98
C SER A 230 18.24 -15.39 24.39
N LEU A 231 17.03 -14.84 24.50
CA LEU A 231 15.81 -15.39 23.86
C LEU A 231 15.89 -15.28 22.33
N LEU A 232 16.33 -14.13 21.83
CA LEU A 232 16.56 -13.87 20.39
C LEU A 232 17.61 -14.83 19.82
N ARG A 233 18.77 -14.98 20.48
CA ARG A 233 19.83 -15.92 20.07
C ARG A 233 19.42 -17.39 20.23
N GLY A 234 18.53 -17.68 21.18
CA GLY A 234 18.05 -19.03 21.49
C GLY A 234 16.95 -19.55 20.55
N GLY A 235 16.46 -18.73 19.61
CA GLY A 235 15.40 -19.11 18.66
C GLY A 235 13.98 -19.02 19.24
N GLY A 236 13.77 -18.19 20.28
CA GLY A 236 12.46 -17.90 20.83
C GLY A 236 11.71 -19.10 21.44
N MET A 237 10.42 -18.92 21.69
CA MET A 237 9.59 -19.96 22.34
C MET A 237 9.34 -21.16 21.42
N ALA A 238 9.36 -20.98 20.10
CA ALA A 238 9.26 -22.08 19.14
C ALA A 238 10.38 -23.11 19.35
N LYS A 239 11.63 -22.64 19.54
CA LYS A 239 12.76 -23.54 19.79
C LYS A 239 12.68 -24.21 21.15
N VAL A 240 12.21 -23.49 22.17
CA VAL A 240 11.98 -24.04 23.52
C VAL A 240 11.00 -25.22 23.45
N LEU A 241 9.87 -25.06 22.74
CA LEU A 241 8.87 -26.13 22.59
C LEU A 241 9.41 -27.36 21.83
N GLU A 242 10.32 -27.15 20.88
CA GLU A 242 10.96 -28.20 20.07
C GLU A 242 11.99 -29.01 20.86
N VAL A 243 12.87 -28.34 21.60
CA VAL A 243 14.02 -29.00 22.26
C VAL A 243 13.73 -29.51 23.67
N MET A 244 12.59 -29.10 24.25
CA MET A 244 12.21 -29.50 25.61
C MET A 244 12.01 -31.02 25.71
N PRO A 245 12.60 -31.71 26.71
CA PRO A 245 12.57 -33.16 26.80
C PRO A 245 11.14 -33.70 26.83
N ALA A 246 10.89 -34.86 26.21
CA ALA A 246 9.56 -35.47 26.14
C ALA A 246 8.90 -35.75 27.51
N ARG A 247 9.66 -35.70 28.62
CA ARG A 247 9.16 -35.86 30.00
C ARG A 247 8.89 -34.56 30.74
N ALA A 248 9.37 -33.43 30.24
CA ALA A 248 9.10 -32.12 30.85
C ALA A 248 7.79 -31.55 30.30
N THR A 249 7.02 -30.88 31.14
CA THR A 249 5.71 -30.27 30.82
C THR A 249 5.82 -28.75 30.73
N LEU A 250 4.83 -28.09 30.13
CA LEU A 250 4.76 -26.61 30.14
C LEU A 250 4.60 -26.06 31.57
N GLN A 251 3.90 -26.81 32.44
CA GLN A 251 3.76 -26.46 33.84
C GLN A 251 5.11 -26.50 34.58
N ASP A 252 6.02 -27.43 34.23
CA ASP A 252 7.37 -27.44 34.81
C ASP A 252 8.17 -26.17 34.45
N VAL A 253 7.93 -25.59 33.28
CA VAL A 253 8.53 -24.32 32.85
C VAL A 253 7.93 -23.14 33.62
N VAL A 254 6.61 -23.09 33.75
CA VAL A 254 5.89 -22.06 34.54
C VAL A 254 6.36 -22.09 36.01
N ASP A 255 6.41 -23.28 36.61
CA ASP A 255 6.85 -23.47 37.99
C ASP A 255 8.33 -23.10 38.17
N ALA A 256 9.19 -23.42 37.20
CA ALA A 256 10.61 -23.05 37.21
C ALA A 256 10.80 -21.52 37.09
N LEU A 257 10.06 -20.85 36.20
CA LEU A 257 10.07 -19.39 36.07
C LEU A 257 9.59 -18.71 37.35
N ALA A 258 8.54 -19.24 37.98
CA ALA A 258 7.98 -18.71 39.23
C ALA A 258 8.93 -18.88 40.44
N THR A 259 9.79 -19.90 40.44
CA THR A 259 10.64 -20.23 41.59
C THR A 259 12.11 -19.83 41.45
N GLY A 260 12.66 -19.81 40.23
CA GLY A 260 14.09 -19.63 39.97
C GLY A 260 14.45 -18.78 38.75
N GLY A 261 13.47 -18.19 38.05
CA GLY A 261 13.71 -17.36 36.87
C GLY A 261 14.18 -18.16 35.65
N LEU A 262 14.75 -17.49 34.65
CA LEU A 262 15.07 -18.09 33.35
C LEU A 262 16.13 -19.22 33.47
N ASP A 263 17.10 -19.10 34.37
CA ASP A 263 18.15 -20.11 34.57
C ASP A 263 17.57 -21.47 35.00
N ALA A 264 16.55 -21.45 35.87
CA ALA A 264 15.86 -22.67 36.29
C ALA A 264 15.03 -23.28 35.15
N ALA A 265 14.46 -22.45 34.26
CA ALA A 265 13.75 -22.91 33.09
C ALA A 265 14.69 -23.55 32.05
N ILE A 266 15.93 -23.06 31.91
CA ILE A 266 16.94 -23.63 31.00
C ILE A 266 17.32 -25.07 31.40
N ASP A 267 17.44 -25.35 32.69
CA ASP A 267 17.73 -26.70 33.21
C ASP A 267 16.60 -27.71 32.92
N VAL A 268 15.34 -27.23 32.81
CA VAL A 268 14.18 -28.04 32.39
C VAL A 268 14.27 -28.37 30.90
N VAL A 269 14.78 -27.45 30.08
CA VAL A 269 14.88 -27.59 28.62
C VAL A 269 16.13 -28.39 28.20
N TYR A 270 17.26 -28.29 28.91
CA TYR A 270 18.53 -28.94 28.54
C TYR A 270 19.18 -29.79 29.66
N PRO A 271 18.71 -31.03 29.89
CA PRO A 271 19.32 -31.90 30.90
C PRO A 271 20.68 -32.49 30.46
N PRO A 272 21.70 -32.63 31.35
CA PRO A 272 23.05 -33.06 30.98
C PRO A 272 23.17 -34.55 30.56
N ARG A 273 23.95 -34.86 29.50
CA ARG A 273 24.13 -36.23 28.95
C ARG A 273 25.30 -37.04 29.56
N PRO A 274 25.16 -38.37 29.76
CA PRO A 274 26.25 -39.29 30.13
C PRO A 274 26.99 -39.88 28.90
N VAL A 275 28.29 -40.14 29.05
CA VAL A 275 29.22 -40.58 27.98
C VAL A 275 29.51 -42.09 28.06
N THR A 276 29.64 -42.79 26.91
CA THR A 276 30.60 -43.93 26.73
C THR A 276 30.70 -44.40 25.26
N PRO A 277 31.82 -45.04 24.85
CA PRO A 277 32.29 -45.18 23.47
C PRO A 277 31.97 -46.54 22.80
N SER A 278 32.12 -46.60 21.47
CA SER A 278 31.93 -47.79 20.63
C SER A 278 33.26 -48.39 20.15
N PRO A 279 33.37 -49.72 19.94
CA PRO A 279 34.30 -50.25 18.95
C PRO A 279 33.77 -51.39 18.05
N SER A 280 34.48 -51.56 16.93
CA SER A 280 34.21 -52.32 15.70
C SER A 280 34.75 -53.77 15.63
N THR A 281 34.02 -54.68 14.96
CA THR A 281 34.51 -55.79 14.09
C THR A 281 33.31 -56.50 13.40
N PRO A 282 33.45 -57.15 12.23
CA PRO A 282 32.29 -57.71 11.51
C PRO A 282 31.81 -59.01 12.17
N VAL A 283 30.58 -58.95 12.67
CA VAL A 283 29.88 -60.03 13.38
C VAL A 283 29.00 -60.78 12.36
N SER A 284 28.89 -62.12 12.47
CA SER A 284 27.93 -62.91 11.64
C SER A 284 26.53 -62.27 11.73
N SER A 285 25.72 -62.28 10.68
CA SER A 285 24.46 -61.55 10.68
C SER A 285 23.25 -62.45 10.93
N LEU A 286 22.37 -61.97 11.80
CA LEU A 286 21.04 -62.48 12.03
C LEU A 286 20.07 -61.43 11.48
N LYS A 287 19.14 -61.82 10.61
CA LYS A 287 18.21 -60.89 9.95
C LYS A 287 16.80 -61.46 9.96
N PHE A 288 15.80 -60.59 10.08
CA PHE A 288 14.42 -60.96 9.87
C PHE A 288 14.18 -61.37 8.40
N ASP A 289 13.30 -62.33 8.18
CA ASP A 289 12.98 -62.88 6.85
C ASP A 289 11.50 -62.68 6.53
N SER A 290 10.60 -63.24 7.35
CA SER A 290 9.16 -63.16 7.13
C SER A 290 8.33 -63.44 8.40
N VAL A 291 7.08 -63.01 8.39
CA VAL A 291 6.02 -63.51 9.26
C VAL A 291 5.07 -64.34 8.41
N GLU A 292 4.84 -65.61 8.74
CA GLU A 292 3.87 -66.47 8.06
C GLU A 292 2.69 -66.77 9.00
N SER A 293 1.46 -66.62 8.49
CA SER A 293 0.25 -67.22 9.07
C SER A 293 -0.41 -68.16 8.04
N GLY A 294 -1.14 -69.17 8.51
CA GLY A 294 -1.60 -70.30 7.69
C GLY A 294 -2.22 -69.93 6.32
N LEU A 295 -1.78 -70.67 5.27
CA LEU A 295 -2.28 -70.72 3.87
C LEU A 295 -3.07 -69.49 3.38
N GLY A 296 -2.37 -68.40 3.05
CA GLY A 296 -2.95 -67.28 2.29
C GLY A 296 -2.06 -66.05 2.16
N ASP A 297 -1.07 -65.91 3.03
CA ASP A 297 -0.34 -64.67 3.25
C ASP A 297 1.12 -64.78 2.76
N ARG A 298 1.30 -64.86 1.43
CA ARG A 298 2.59 -65.27 0.84
C ARG A 298 3.27 -64.30 -0.10
N ASP A 299 2.74 -63.09 -0.29
CA ASP A 299 3.21 -62.21 -1.38
C ASP A 299 3.65 -60.80 -0.98
N LEU A 300 3.79 -60.51 0.31
CA LEU A 300 4.46 -59.30 0.75
C LEU A 300 5.44 -59.66 1.87
N LYS A 301 6.57 -58.97 1.90
CA LYS A 301 7.53 -59.03 3.01
C LYS A 301 6.92 -58.30 4.20
N ASP A 302 5.74 -58.72 4.64
CA ASP A 302 4.88 -57.86 5.44
C ASP A 302 5.24 -57.98 6.91
N HIS A 303 5.60 -56.83 7.44
CA HIS A 303 5.73 -56.59 8.86
C HIS A 303 4.33 -56.36 9.47
N VAL A 304 3.24 -56.67 8.75
CA VAL A 304 1.85 -56.37 9.09
C VAL A 304 1.00 -57.63 8.95
N THR A 305 0.15 -57.92 9.94
CA THR A 305 -0.77 -59.07 9.88
C THR A 305 -2.03 -58.81 10.70
N LYS A 306 -3.12 -59.52 10.41
CA LYS A 306 -4.41 -59.41 11.15
C LYS A 306 -4.65 -60.50 12.19
N VAL A 307 -3.66 -61.37 12.45
CA VAL A 307 -3.79 -62.48 13.40
C VAL A 307 -2.99 -62.22 14.67
N GLU A 308 -3.61 -62.48 15.82
CA GLU A 308 -2.97 -62.29 17.14
C GLU A 308 -1.74 -63.17 17.38
N LYS A 309 -1.57 -64.25 16.59
CA LYS A 309 -0.42 -65.17 16.67
C LYS A 309 0.07 -65.55 15.28
N ALA A 310 1.39 -65.49 15.07
CA ALA A 310 2.02 -65.85 13.81
C ALA A 310 3.39 -66.54 13.99
N ASP A 311 3.84 -67.27 12.96
CA ASP A 311 5.18 -67.83 12.91
C ASP A 311 6.15 -66.76 12.40
N VAL A 312 7.22 -66.47 13.14
CA VAL A 312 8.19 -65.42 12.82
C VAL A 312 9.51 -66.06 12.42
N THR A 313 10.01 -65.75 11.23
CA THR A 313 11.19 -66.39 10.63
C THR A 313 12.34 -65.41 10.51
N PHE A 314 13.54 -65.86 10.90
CA PHE A 314 14.80 -65.15 10.75
C PHE A 314 15.79 -65.99 9.92
N THR A 315 16.65 -65.33 9.15
CA THR A 315 17.79 -65.93 8.47
C THR A 315 19.07 -65.73 9.29
N TYR A 316 19.86 -66.79 9.47
CA TYR A 316 21.16 -66.76 10.16
C TYR A 316 22.27 -67.28 9.25
N ASP A 317 23.30 -66.46 9.00
CA ASP A 317 24.39 -66.79 8.07
C ASP A 317 25.60 -67.51 8.70
N GLY A 318 25.60 -67.69 10.04
CA GLY A 318 26.69 -68.33 10.78
C GLY A 318 26.44 -69.82 11.12
N ALA A 319 27.42 -70.45 11.78
CA ALA A 319 27.31 -71.82 12.30
C ALA A 319 27.08 -71.82 13.82
N VAL A 320 26.06 -72.55 14.28
CA VAL A 320 25.80 -72.74 15.72
C VAL A 320 26.79 -73.78 16.27
N ASN A 321 27.70 -73.34 17.15
CA ASN A 321 28.72 -74.18 17.78
C ASN A 321 28.19 -74.86 19.04
N ALA A 322 28.85 -75.96 19.46
CA ALA A 322 28.47 -76.70 20.66
C ALA A 322 28.47 -75.80 21.92
N GLY A 323 27.31 -75.66 22.57
CA GLY A 323 27.10 -74.79 23.73
C GLY A 323 26.46 -73.43 23.43
N GLN A 324 26.21 -73.10 22.15
CA GLN A 324 25.42 -71.93 21.76
C GLN A 324 23.93 -72.29 21.62
N SER A 325 23.05 -71.34 21.92
CA SER A 325 21.59 -71.50 21.75
C SER A 325 20.93 -70.18 21.40
N PHE A 326 19.81 -70.21 20.68
CA PHE A 326 18.99 -69.03 20.44
C PHE A 326 17.96 -68.80 21.56
N GLN A 327 17.72 -67.54 21.89
CA GLN A 327 16.68 -67.07 22.81
C GLN A 327 15.95 -65.91 22.17
N TYR A 328 14.67 -65.72 22.47
CA TYR A 328 13.93 -64.55 21.99
C TYR A 328 13.19 -63.86 23.13
N THR A 329 12.82 -62.61 22.90
CA THR A 329 12.02 -61.76 23.77
C THR A 329 11.07 -60.93 22.91
N ILE A 330 9.90 -60.63 23.48
CA ILE A 330 8.88 -59.78 22.86
C ILE A 330 8.54 -58.56 23.74
N ASP A 331 9.19 -58.44 24.91
CA ASP A 331 8.94 -57.39 25.91
C ASP A 331 10.15 -56.45 26.08
N GLY A 332 10.98 -56.35 25.04
CA GLY A 332 12.16 -55.49 25.01
C GLY A 332 13.30 -56.00 25.90
N GLY A 333 13.47 -57.32 26.04
CA GLY A 333 14.59 -57.92 26.77
C GLY A 333 14.39 -58.04 28.28
N LYS A 334 13.18 -57.75 28.80
CA LYS A 334 12.87 -57.93 30.22
C LYS A 334 12.77 -59.41 30.56
N HIS A 335 12.24 -60.23 29.67
CA HIS A 335 12.19 -61.68 29.82
C HIS A 335 12.68 -62.38 28.54
N TRP A 336 13.69 -63.23 28.70
CA TRP A 336 14.27 -64.04 27.63
C TRP A 336 13.78 -65.47 27.70
N ILE A 337 13.19 -65.95 26.61
CA ILE A 337 12.63 -67.29 26.49
C ILE A 337 13.62 -68.14 25.69
N SER A 338 14.09 -69.24 26.30
CA SER A 338 14.81 -70.29 25.58
C SER A 338 13.81 -71.10 24.77
N ALA A 339 13.89 -71.02 23.45
CA ALA A 339 12.81 -71.46 22.60
C ALA A 339 13.09 -72.81 21.92
N GLY A 340 12.04 -73.61 21.76
CA GLY A 340 12.03 -74.80 20.90
C GLY A 340 12.03 -74.37 19.43
N ILE A 341 13.16 -73.86 18.96
CA ILE A 341 13.32 -73.30 17.63
C ILE A 341 13.51 -74.43 16.63
N ASP A 342 12.72 -74.41 15.56
CA ASP A 342 12.89 -75.34 14.45
C ASP A 342 14.03 -74.85 13.56
N THR A 343 15.18 -75.53 13.65
CA THR A 343 16.38 -75.29 12.84
C THR A 343 16.60 -76.39 11.79
N SER A 344 15.55 -77.17 11.49
CA SER A 344 15.64 -78.31 10.55
C SER A 344 16.16 -77.92 9.16
N THR A 345 16.05 -76.64 8.80
CA THR A 345 16.64 -76.06 7.59
C THR A 345 17.86 -75.21 7.94
N ARG A 346 19.00 -75.55 7.35
CA ARG A 346 20.28 -74.86 7.60
C ARG A 346 20.18 -73.39 7.16
N GLY A 347 20.33 -72.46 8.11
CA GLY A 347 20.32 -71.01 7.86
C GLY A 347 18.98 -70.32 8.16
N VAL A 348 17.95 -71.04 8.62
CA VAL A 348 16.63 -70.49 8.96
C VAL A 348 16.30 -70.79 10.42
N VAL A 349 15.74 -69.80 11.11
CA VAL A 349 15.34 -69.84 12.52
C VAL A 349 13.87 -69.46 12.59
N VAL A 350 13.00 -70.40 12.94
CA VAL A 350 11.55 -70.16 13.03
C VAL A 350 11.11 -70.12 14.49
N LEU A 351 10.47 -69.01 14.88
CA LEU A 351 9.74 -68.84 16.13
C LEU A 351 8.28 -69.21 15.88
N LYS A 352 7.78 -70.23 16.58
CA LYS A 352 6.42 -70.72 16.42
C LYS A 352 5.45 -69.98 17.33
N ASP A 353 4.27 -69.67 16.82
CA ASP A 353 3.13 -69.12 17.59
C ASP A 353 3.49 -67.88 18.44
N VAL A 354 4.24 -66.93 17.87
CA VAL A 354 4.61 -65.69 18.57
C VAL A 354 3.35 -64.87 18.81
N ASP A 355 3.09 -64.50 20.06
CA ASP A 355 1.93 -63.72 20.46
C ASP A 355 2.20 -62.22 20.23
N LEU A 356 1.50 -61.66 19.24
CA LEU A 356 1.67 -60.28 18.79
C LEU A 356 0.81 -59.28 19.58
N THR A 357 0.16 -59.74 20.67
CA THR A 357 -0.64 -58.87 21.55
C THR A 357 0.14 -58.35 22.76
N ILE A 358 1.31 -58.93 23.03
CA ILE A 358 2.10 -58.69 24.26
C ILE A 358 3.01 -57.47 24.05
N GLY A 359 2.38 -56.30 24.09
CA GLY A 359 3.01 -54.98 24.03
C GLY A 359 2.07 -53.84 24.48
N ALA A 360 0.78 -54.13 24.63
CA ALA A 360 -0.21 -53.18 25.10
C ALA A 360 0.00 -52.84 26.59
N GLN A 361 0.21 -51.56 26.90
CA GLN A 361 -0.11 -51.04 28.22
C GLN A 361 -1.63 -51.18 28.42
N ASP A 362 -2.04 -51.89 29.47
CA ASP A 362 -3.44 -52.03 29.87
C ASP A 362 -4.10 -50.65 30.02
N LEU A 363 -5.01 -50.30 29.12
CA LEU A 363 -6.03 -49.27 29.39
C LEU A 363 -7.29 -49.96 29.95
N PRO A 364 -7.91 -49.41 31.01
CA PRO A 364 -9.03 -50.03 31.68
C PRO A 364 -10.27 -50.10 30.78
N PRO A 365 -11.18 -51.07 30.99
CA PRO A 365 -12.35 -51.24 30.13
C PRO A 365 -13.34 -50.06 30.29
N PRO A 366 -14.01 -49.64 29.21
CA PRO A 366 -14.94 -48.52 29.25
C PRO A 366 -16.18 -48.84 30.10
N ARG A 367 -16.59 -47.89 30.94
CA ARG A 367 -17.93 -47.89 31.54
C ARG A 367 -18.94 -47.54 30.46
N MET A 368 -19.99 -48.35 30.33
CA MET A 368 -21.04 -48.15 29.32
C MET A 368 -21.70 -46.77 29.46
N GLY A 369 -21.58 -45.96 28.41
CA GLY A 369 -22.35 -44.75 28.21
C GLY A 369 -21.66 -43.77 27.27
N ILE A 370 -21.91 -43.93 25.97
CA ILE A 370 -21.76 -42.91 24.90
C ILE A 370 -20.44 -42.12 24.88
N MET A 371 -19.46 -42.64 24.12
CA MET A 371 -18.32 -41.88 23.61
C MET A 371 -17.84 -42.53 22.31
N GLU A 372 -17.41 -41.72 21.34
CA GLU A 372 -16.55 -42.13 20.23
C GLU A 372 -15.46 -43.05 20.78
N VAL A 373 -15.44 -44.28 20.28
CA VAL A 373 -14.42 -45.25 20.64
C VAL A 373 -13.19 -44.82 19.87
N GLU A 374 -12.13 -44.34 20.55
CA GLU A 374 -10.82 -44.22 19.88
C GLU A 374 -10.54 -45.54 19.17
N PRO A 375 -10.20 -45.53 17.86
CA PRO A 375 -9.90 -46.75 17.13
C PRO A 375 -8.81 -47.49 17.91
N VAL A 376 -9.04 -48.77 18.17
CA VAL A 376 -8.11 -49.56 18.98
C VAL A 376 -6.81 -49.64 18.19
N LYS A 377 -5.79 -48.88 18.60
CA LYS A 377 -4.54 -48.72 17.85
C LYS A 377 -3.92 -50.07 17.50
N ASP A 378 -3.29 -50.12 16.32
CA ASP A 378 -2.50 -51.27 15.89
C ASP A 378 -1.47 -51.63 16.95
N VAL A 379 -1.24 -52.93 17.14
CA VAL A 379 -0.34 -53.40 18.19
C VAL A 379 1.02 -53.67 17.56
N LEU A 380 1.99 -52.80 17.87
CA LEU A 380 3.38 -53.01 17.51
C LEU A 380 4.03 -53.96 18.53
N THR A 381 4.37 -55.16 18.09
CA THR A 381 5.13 -56.14 18.87
C THR A 381 6.55 -56.22 18.35
N THR A 382 7.51 -55.89 19.21
CA THR A 382 8.93 -55.97 18.85
C THR A 382 9.49 -57.32 19.25
N VAL A 383 9.84 -58.14 18.26
CA VAL A 383 10.48 -59.44 18.45
C VAL A 383 11.99 -59.27 18.36
N GLN A 384 12.70 -59.53 19.45
CA GLN A 384 14.15 -59.58 19.45
C GLN A 384 14.62 -61.03 19.63
N LEU A 385 15.44 -61.50 18.70
CA LEU A 385 16.07 -62.81 18.69
C LEU A 385 17.56 -62.66 18.97
N SER A 386 18.11 -63.45 19.87
CA SER A 386 19.52 -63.43 20.27
C SER A 386 20.13 -64.83 20.24
N LEU A 387 21.35 -64.93 19.69
CA LEU A 387 22.22 -66.11 19.82
C LEU A 387 23.13 -65.89 21.03
N VAL A 388 23.06 -66.79 22.01
CA VAL A 388 23.87 -66.71 23.24
C VAL A 388 24.91 -67.83 23.32
N GLY A 389 26.04 -67.54 23.97
CA GLY A 389 27.13 -68.48 24.23
C GLY A 389 26.90 -69.39 25.43
N ALA A 390 27.84 -70.32 25.66
CA ALA A 390 27.78 -71.26 26.79
C ALA A 390 27.85 -70.57 28.17
N ASP A 391 28.39 -69.35 28.21
CA ASP A 391 28.44 -68.42 29.35
C ASP A 391 27.19 -67.52 29.47
N LYS A 392 26.20 -67.71 28.59
CA LYS A 392 24.99 -66.89 28.44
C LYS A 392 25.26 -65.43 28.04
N GLN A 393 26.44 -65.12 27.51
CA GLN A 393 26.68 -63.82 26.90
C GLN A 393 26.07 -63.78 25.50
N GLU A 394 25.42 -62.67 25.16
CA GLU A 394 24.90 -62.42 23.82
C GLU A 394 26.04 -62.36 22.81
N ILE A 395 25.88 -63.13 21.73
CA ILE A 395 26.84 -63.19 20.62
C ILE A 395 26.33 -62.34 19.46
N LEU A 396 25.04 -62.45 19.14
CA LEU A 396 24.36 -61.75 18.04
C LEU A 396 22.91 -61.54 18.38
N SER A 397 22.32 -60.43 17.93
CA SER A 397 20.88 -60.20 18.03
C SER A 397 20.31 -59.59 16.74
N ALA A 398 19.03 -59.86 16.49
CA ALA A 398 18.22 -59.18 15.50
C ALA A 398 16.92 -58.74 16.16
N THR A 399 16.44 -57.57 15.80
CA THR A 399 15.19 -57.01 16.30
C THR A 399 14.32 -56.63 15.13
N GLU A 400 13.06 -57.04 15.16
CA GLU A 400 12.07 -56.64 14.18
C GLU A 400 10.79 -56.22 14.88
N THR A 401 10.11 -55.21 14.35
CA THR A 401 8.80 -54.79 14.85
C THR A 401 7.72 -55.27 13.89
N LEU A 402 6.78 -56.02 14.43
CA LEU A 402 5.64 -56.59 13.74
C LEU A 402 4.38 -55.84 14.16
N VAL A 403 3.52 -55.53 13.20
CA VAL A 403 2.28 -54.80 13.38
C VAL A 403 1.12 -55.79 13.30
N LEU A 404 0.35 -55.89 14.39
CA LEU A 404 -0.97 -56.50 14.36
C LEU A 404 -1.98 -55.40 14.00
N ASP A 405 -2.35 -55.37 12.73
CA ASP A 405 -3.33 -54.46 12.15
C ASP A 405 -4.73 -55.07 12.30
N ARG A 406 -5.63 -54.31 12.94
CA ARG A 406 -6.99 -54.77 13.27
C ARG A 406 -8.08 -53.98 12.55
N PHE A 407 -7.77 -52.89 11.85
CA PHE A 407 -8.77 -51.97 11.32
C PHE A 407 -8.29 -51.29 10.04
N ALA A 408 -9.17 -51.19 9.05
CA ALA A 408 -8.97 -50.27 7.93
C ALA A 408 -9.54 -48.89 8.29
N GLU A 409 -8.81 -47.83 7.95
CA GLU A 409 -9.19 -46.43 8.13
C GLU A 409 -10.53 -46.12 7.45
N MET A 410 -11.23 -45.10 7.97
CA MET A 410 -12.45 -44.63 7.34
C MET A 410 -12.12 -43.82 6.08
N LEU A 411 -12.80 -44.14 4.99
CA LEU A 411 -12.72 -43.39 3.75
C LEU A 411 -13.73 -42.24 3.71
N ASP A 412 -13.39 -41.20 2.95
CA ASP A 412 -14.31 -40.13 2.58
C ASP A 412 -14.81 -40.33 1.15
N VAL A 413 -16.07 -40.00 0.91
CA VAL A 413 -16.69 -40.10 -0.41
C VAL A 413 -17.58 -38.91 -0.68
N ALA A 414 -17.34 -38.25 -1.80
CA ALA A 414 -18.13 -37.13 -2.28
C ALA A 414 -18.53 -37.32 -3.75
N LEU A 415 -19.58 -36.60 -4.18
CA LEU A 415 -20.02 -36.57 -5.57
C LEU A 415 -19.15 -35.61 -6.40
N VAL A 416 -18.79 -36.02 -7.62
CA VAL A 416 -18.05 -35.19 -8.57
C VAL A 416 -18.99 -34.10 -9.12
N ASN A 417 -18.58 -32.83 -9.04
CA ASN A 417 -19.31 -31.66 -9.55
C ASN A 417 -20.78 -31.60 -9.11
N ALA A 418 -21.03 -31.47 -7.80
CA ALA A 418 -22.32 -30.97 -7.34
C ALA A 418 -22.42 -29.47 -7.70
N THR A 419 -23.00 -29.15 -8.85
CA THR A 419 -23.29 -27.80 -9.40
C THR A 419 -24.32 -27.01 -8.58
N ALA A 420 -24.42 -27.29 -7.30
CA ALA A 420 -25.38 -26.77 -6.33
C ALA A 420 -25.03 -25.36 -5.79
N SER A 421 -23.83 -24.84 -6.07
CA SER A 421 -23.31 -23.63 -5.42
C SER A 421 -24.11 -22.37 -5.74
N HIS A 422 -24.79 -22.31 -6.90
CA HIS A 422 -25.49 -21.11 -7.36
C HIS A 422 -26.95 -20.98 -6.86
N PHE A 423 -27.53 -22.00 -6.21
CA PHE A 423 -28.99 -22.09 -5.93
C PHE A 423 -29.37 -22.07 -4.44
N GLY A 424 -28.51 -21.63 -3.54
CA GLY A 424 -28.92 -21.29 -2.16
C GLY A 424 -29.38 -22.46 -1.27
N GLY A 425 -28.70 -23.61 -1.30
CA GLY A 425 -28.68 -24.53 -0.16
C GLY A 425 -29.68 -25.70 -0.12
N PHE A 426 -30.45 -26.00 -1.18
CA PHE A 426 -31.44 -27.10 -1.15
C PHE A 426 -31.10 -28.38 -1.94
N SER A 427 -29.90 -28.53 -2.50
CA SER A 427 -29.61 -29.69 -3.37
C SER A 427 -28.49 -30.60 -2.87
N THR A 428 -28.50 -30.98 -1.59
CA THR A 428 -27.73 -32.15 -1.17
C THR A 428 -28.31 -33.39 -1.86
N GLY A 429 -27.71 -33.76 -2.99
CA GLY A 429 -28.04 -34.96 -3.75
C GLY A 429 -28.73 -34.74 -5.10
N ASN A 430 -28.45 -33.70 -5.88
CA ASN A 430 -28.77 -33.65 -7.32
C ASN A 430 -27.50 -33.43 -8.14
N THR A 431 -27.28 -34.20 -9.21
CA THR A 431 -26.10 -34.07 -10.09
C THR A 431 -26.43 -34.55 -11.51
N ASN A 432 -25.72 -34.06 -12.52
CA ASN A 432 -25.74 -34.60 -13.88
C ASN A 432 -24.54 -35.55 -14.16
N VAL A 433 -23.62 -35.68 -13.20
CA VAL A 433 -22.42 -36.53 -13.31
C VAL A 433 -22.60 -37.79 -12.47
N ALA A 434 -22.30 -38.95 -13.07
CA ALA A 434 -22.29 -40.24 -12.36
C ALA A 434 -20.88 -40.60 -11.89
N GLY A 435 -20.29 -39.76 -11.02
CA GLY A 435 -18.92 -39.93 -10.52
C GLY A 435 -18.78 -39.61 -9.04
N PHE A 436 -17.82 -40.27 -8.38
CA PHE A 436 -17.46 -40.03 -6.98
C PHE A 436 -15.97 -39.78 -6.85
N THR A 437 -15.58 -38.89 -5.94
CA THR A 437 -14.22 -38.82 -5.41
C THR A 437 -14.13 -39.68 -4.16
N ILE A 438 -13.00 -40.36 -3.97
CA ILE A 438 -12.75 -41.22 -2.81
C ILE A 438 -11.37 -40.84 -2.28
N ASP A 439 -11.35 -40.37 -1.03
CA ASP A 439 -10.15 -39.96 -0.32
C ASP A 439 -10.00 -40.77 0.96
N GLY A 440 -8.81 -40.76 1.57
CA GLY A 440 -8.50 -41.58 2.75
C GLY A 440 -8.30 -43.07 2.44
N LEU A 441 -7.87 -43.40 1.21
CA LEU A 441 -7.49 -44.77 0.87
C LEU A 441 -6.12 -45.12 1.42
N GLU A 442 -6.03 -46.21 2.17
CA GLU A 442 -4.77 -46.73 2.65
C GLU A 442 -3.90 -47.28 1.53
N GLN A 443 -2.58 -47.27 1.75
CA GLN A 443 -1.62 -47.74 0.76
C GLN A 443 -1.82 -49.24 0.48
N GLY A 444 -2.20 -49.57 -0.76
CA GLY A 444 -2.47 -50.95 -1.18
C GLY A 444 -3.92 -51.41 -0.97
N ALA A 445 -4.78 -50.55 -0.45
CA ALA A 445 -6.20 -50.85 -0.27
C ALA A 445 -6.96 -50.94 -1.62
N ILE A 446 -8.04 -51.72 -1.64
CA ILE A 446 -8.99 -51.77 -2.76
C ILE A 446 -10.36 -51.22 -2.35
N VAL A 447 -10.98 -50.44 -3.24
CA VAL A 447 -12.33 -49.89 -3.03
C VAL A 447 -13.39 -50.92 -3.39
N GLN A 448 -14.43 -51.02 -2.56
CA GLN A 448 -15.63 -51.77 -2.85
C GLN A 448 -16.88 -50.89 -2.81
N TYR A 449 -17.81 -51.17 -3.73
CA TYR A 449 -19.07 -50.46 -3.89
C TYR A 449 -20.24 -51.41 -3.70
N LEU A 450 -21.28 -50.91 -3.06
CA LEU A 450 -22.59 -51.52 -2.90
C LEU A 450 -23.65 -50.50 -3.30
N TYR A 451 -24.39 -50.76 -4.38
CA TYR A 451 -25.36 -49.79 -4.91
C TYR A 451 -26.79 -50.34 -4.84
N MET A 452 -27.76 -49.45 -4.62
CA MET A 452 -29.19 -49.75 -4.59
C MET A 452 -29.90 -48.92 -5.66
N SER A 453 -30.58 -49.60 -6.59
CA SER A 453 -31.54 -48.96 -7.48
C SER A 453 -32.94 -48.99 -6.85
N PRO A 454 -33.85 -48.04 -7.17
CA PRO A 454 -35.21 -48.03 -6.64
C PRO A 454 -35.93 -49.36 -6.91
N GLY A 455 -36.19 -50.14 -5.85
CA GLY A 455 -36.97 -51.39 -5.92
C GLY A 455 -36.19 -52.71 -5.97
N ALA A 456 -34.86 -52.73 -5.78
CA ALA A 456 -34.07 -53.97 -5.72
C ALA A 456 -33.55 -54.31 -4.30
N ASN A 457 -33.42 -55.60 -3.99
CA ASN A 457 -32.77 -56.08 -2.76
C ASN A 457 -31.25 -55.95 -2.84
N MET A 458 -30.61 -55.77 -1.67
CA MET A 458 -29.17 -55.54 -1.47
C MET A 458 -28.30 -56.45 -2.36
N ALA A 459 -27.54 -55.84 -3.25
CA ALA A 459 -26.56 -56.52 -4.10
C ALA A 459 -25.33 -56.96 -3.29
N THR A 460 -24.41 -57.70 -3.89
CA THR A 460 -23.10 -58.03 -3.29
C THR A 460 -22.10 -56.90 -3.53
N TRP A 461 -21.12 -56.71 -2.64
CA TRP A 461 -20.00 -55.79 -2.85
C TRP A 461 -19.26 -56.08 -4.15
N THR A 462 -18.91 -55.03 -4.90
CA THR A 462 -18.18 -55.11 -6.18
C THR A 462 -16.98 -54.17 -6.18
N ASN A 463 -15.92 -54.50 -6.91
CA ASN A 463 -14.71 -53.66 -6.99
C ASN A 463 -14.78 -52.61 -8.12
N SER A 464 -15.96 -52.37 -8.70
CA SER A 464 -16.16 -51.41 -9.78
C SER A 464 -17.59 -50.85 -9.76
N LEU A 465 -17.73 -49.53 -9.89
CA LEU A 465 -19.04 -48.88 -9.96
C LEU A 465 -19.77 -49.21 -11.29
N PRO A 466 -21.03 -49.69 -11.27
CA PRO A 466 -21.82 -49.90 -12.48
C PRO A 466 -22.38 -48.60 -13.06
N ALA A 467 -22.77 -48.62 -14.34
CA ALA A 467 -23.37 -47.46 -15.03
C ALA A 467 -24.74 -47.08 -14.42
N LEU A 468 -24.87 -45.81 -13.99
CA LEU A 468 -26.07 -45.28 -13.33
C LEU A 468 -27.01 -44.56 -14.31
N GLN A 469 -28.30 -44.88 -14.24
CA GLN A 469 -29.39 -44.21 -14.98
C GLN A 469 -29.91 -42.99 -14.22
N ASP A 470 -30.62 -42.07 -14.87
CA ASP A 470 -31.22 -40.93 -14.18
C ASP A 470 -32.25 -41.37 -13.13
N GLY A 471 -32.31 -40.65 -12.00
CA GLY A 471 -33.15 -40.96 -10.83
C GLY A 471 -32.36 -41.06 -9.52
N MET A 472 -33.07 -41.33 -8.42
CA MET A 472 -32.51 -41.44 -7.05
C MET A 472 -31.73 -42.75 -6.86
N HIS A 473 -30.50 -42.63 -6.35
CA HIS A 473 -29.57 -43.72 -6.03
C HIS A 473 -29.13 -43.64 -4.58
N THR A 474 -28.85 -44.82 -4.01
CA THR A 474 -28.11 -44.95 -2.75
C THR A 474 -26.90 -45.83 -3.01
N VAL A 475 -25.70 -45.31 -2.72
CA VAL A 475 -24.43 -46.01 -2.91
C VAL A 475 -23.69 -46.04 -1.59
N GLN A 476 -23.27 -47.23 -1.17
CA GLN A 476 -22.36 -47.43 -0.06
C GLN A 476 -20.97 -47.79 -0.60
N VAL A 477 -19.95 -47.22 0.01
CA VAL A 477 -18.54 -47.41 -0.37
C VAL A 477 -17.74 -47.78 0.86
N ARG A 478 -16.83 -48.73 0.73
CA ARG A 478 -15.88 -49.12 1.77
C ARG A 478 -14.53 -49.47 1.16
N GLN A 479 -13.48 -49.48 1.97
CA GLN A 479 -12.16 -49.95 1.55
C GLN A 479 -11.84 -51.28 2.21
N LEU A 480 -10.96 -52.04 1.56
CA LEU A 480 -10.32 -53.22 2.11
C LEU A 480 -8.81 -52.96 2.10
N ASP A 481 -8.18 -52.91 3.27
CA ASP A 481 -6.75 -52.63 3.43
C ASP A 481 -5.85 -53.79 2.95
N ALA A 482 -4.53 -53.60 3.09
CA ALA A 482 -3.53 -54.62 2.74
C ALA A 482 -3.61 -55.88 3.63
N ALA A 483 -3.94 -55.74 4.91
CA ALA A 483 -4.14 -56.86 5.86
C ALA A 483 -5.48 -57.60 5.62
N GLY A 484 -6.35 -57.05 4.78
CA GLY A 484 -7.68 -57.53 4.45
C GLY A 484 -8.75 -57.21 5.49
N ASN A 485 -8.60 -56.14 6.30
CA ASN A 485 -9.69 -55.59 7.11
C ASN A 485 -10.54 -54.64 6.25
N ALA A 486 -11.85 -54.58 6.52
CA ALA A 486 -12.78 -53.72 5.79
C ALA A 486 -13.19 -52.53 6.67
N SER A 487 -13.19 -51.33 6.09
CA SER A 487 -13.65 -50.11 6.79
C SER A 487 -15.16 -50.16 7.04
N GLU A 488 -15.66 -49.27 7.89
CA GLU A 488 -17.09 -48.95 7.89
C GLU A 488 -17.51 -48.42 6.50
N ALA A 489 -18.75 -48.73 6.10
CA ALA A 489 -19.28 -48.36 4.80
C ALA A 489 -19.93 -46.97 4.87
N LYS A 490 -19.46 -46.04 4.05
CA LYS A 490 -20.04 -44.70 3.92
C LYS A 490 -21.21 -44.73 2.94
N GLU A 491 -22.38 -44.27 3.37
CA GLU A 491 -23.59 -44.19 2.54
C GLU A 491 -23.74 -42.79 1.92
N MET A 492 -24.04 -42.75 0.62
CA MET A 492 -24.41 -41.54 -0.11
C MET A 492 -25.76 -41.71 -0.80
N ARG A 493 -26.52 -40.61 -0.84
CA ARG A 493 -27.79 -40.52 -1.57
C ARG A 493 -27.74 -39.35 -2.53
N PHE A 494 -28.11 -39.60 -3.78
CA PHE A 494 -28.19 -38.56 -4.80
C PHE A 494 -29.14 -38.96 -5.91
N ASN A 495 -29.63 -37.96 -6.63
CA ASN A 495 -30.52 -38.06 -7.76
C ASN A 495 -29.76 -37.57 -8.99
N LEU A 496 -29.61 -38.47 -9.95
CA LEU A 496 -28.92 -38.21 -11.20
C LEU A 496 -29.91 -37.64 -12.21
N ASN A 497 -29.66 -36.44 -12.73
CA ASN A 497 -30.54 -35.77 -13.69
C ASN A 497 -29.70 -35.16 -14.82
N ARG A 498 -29.84 -35.69 -16.04
CA ARG A 498 -29.16 -35.22 -17.26
C ARG A 498 -30.10 -34.56 -18.26
N GLU A 499 -31.16 -33.92 -17.75
CA GLU A 499 -32.12 -33.18 -18.54
C GLU A 499 -31.45 -32.11 -19.43
N THR A 500 -31.92 -31.98 -20.67
CA THR A 500 -31.44 -30.96 -21.61
C THR A 500 -32.29 -29.69 -21.48
N LEU A 501 -31.64 -28.54 -21.40
CA LEU A 501 -32.30 -27.23 -21.31
C LEU A 501 -32.32 -26.51 -22.67
N ASP A 502 -33.37 -25.74 -22.94
CA ASP A 502 -33.48 -24.88 -24.13
C ASP A 502 -32.53 -23.69 -24.04
N ALA A 503 -32.06 -23.14 -25.16
CA ALA A 503 -31.19 -21.95 -25.13
C ALA A 503 -32.01 -20.66 -24.87
N PRO A 504 -31.54 -19.74 -24.03
CA PRO A 504 -32.14 -18.41 -23.89
C PRO A 504 -31.85 -17.54 -25.12
N THR A 505 -32.52 -16.39 -25.20
CA THR A 505 -32.27 -15.35 -26.20
C THR A 505 -31.84 -14.05 -25.55
N ILE A 506 -31.03 -13.25 -26.24
CA ILE A 506 -30.57 -11.94 -25.77
C ILE A 506 -30.73 -10.86 -26.84
N ARG A 507 -31.04 -9.65 -26.40
CA ARG A 507 -31.06 -8.43 -27.22
C ARG A 507 -30.75 -7.19 -26.37
N LEU A 508 -30.45 -6.07 -27.02
CA LEU A 508 -30.49 -4.76 -26.38
C LEU A 508 -31.92 -4.46 -25.87
N ALA A 509 -32.02 -3.82 -24.71
CA ALA A 509 -33.29 -3.33 -24.19
C ALA A 509 -33.82 -2.20 -25.07
N ASN A 510 -32.93 -1.26 -25.40
CA ASN A 510 -33.14 -0.20 -26.37
C ASN A 510 -31.90 -0.12 -27.26
N ASP A 511 -32.12 -0.03 -28.58
CA ASP A 511 -31.09 0.38 -29.53
C ASP A 511 -31.37 1.87 -29.81
N THR A 512 -30.52 2.72 -29.24
CA THR A 512 -30.75 4.18 -29.19
C THR A 512 -30.14 4.88 -30.40
N GLY A 513 -30.40 6.18 -30.52
CA GLY A 513 -29.79 6.98 -31.58
C GLY A 513 -30.61 7.02 -32.86
N ILE A 514 -29.93 7.10 -34.00
CA ILE A 514 -30.54 7.47 -35.29
C ILE A 514 -31.26 6.29 -35.95
N ASP A 515 -30.72 5.08 -35.83
CA ASP A 515 -31.34 3.85 -36.31
C ASP A 515 -31.60 2.93 -35.11
N ASP A 516 -32.85 2.52 -34.90
CA ASP A 516 -33.26 1.71 -33.74
C ASP A 516 -32.96 0.21 -33.94
N LYS A 517 -32.08 -0.13 -34.90
CA LYS A 517 -31.78 -1.51 -35.36
C LYS A 517 -30.35 -1.73 -35.85
N ASP A 518 -29.44 -0.76 -35.74
CA ASP A 518 -28.06 -0.90 -36.25
C ASP A 518 -27.08 -1.43 -35.19
N GLY A 519 -27.51 -1.53 -33.93
CA GLY A 519 -26.72 -2.00 -32.81
C GLY A 519 -25.73 -0.97 -32.28
N VAL A 520 -25.86 0.31 -32.63
CA VAL A 520 -25.04 1.42 -32.11
C VAL A 520 -25.86 2.16 -31.07
N THR A 521 -25.49 2.04 -29.79
CA THR A 521 -26.33 2.54 -28.71
C THR A 521 -25.54 3.20 -27.58
N SER A 522 -26.15 4.19 -26.94
CA SER A 522 -25.74 4.80 -25.68
C SER A 522 -26.41 4.13 -24.47
N ASP A 523 -27.27 3.13 -24.67
CA ASP A 523 -27.93 2.36 -23.60
C ASP A 523 -27.34 0.95 -23.53
N GLY A 524 -26.54 0.70 -22.49
CA GLY A 524 -25.89 -0.58 -22.25
C GLY A 524 -26.82 -1.66 -21.68
N THR A 525 -28.12 -1.40 -21.53
CA THR A 525 -29.06 -2.36 -20.95
C THR A 525 -29.37 -3.49 -21.93
N VAL A 526 -29.19 -4.75 -21.50
CA VAL A 526 -29.62 -5.94 -22.26
C VAL A 526 -30.78 -6.67 -21.60
N ILE A 527 -31.60 -7.34 -22.41
CA ILE A 527 -32.74 -8.17 -22.00
C ILE A 527 -32.44 -9.64 -22.31
N ILE A 528 -32.63 -10.50 -21.31
CA ILE A 528 -32.48 -11.95 -21.42
C ILE A 528 -33.86 -12.62 -21.32
N GLU A 529 -34.22 -13.41 -22.33
CA GLU A 529 -35.50 -14.09 -22.41
C GLU A 529 -35.35 -15.61 -22.58
N GLY A 530 -36.41 -16.35 -22.29
CA GLY A 530 -36.43 -17.82 -22.44
C GLY A 530 -35.79 -18.59 -21.29
N LEU A 531 -35.58 -17.95 -20.14
CA LEU A 531 -35.13 -18.61 -18.91
C LEU A 531 -36.26 -19.45 -18.30
N GLY A 532 -35.90 -20.60 -17.74
CA GLY A 532 -36.84 -21.50 -17.04
C GLY A 532 -37.32 -20.98 -15.69
N ASP A 533 -38.01 -21.86 -14.95
CA ASP A 533 -38.64 -21.56 -13.66
C ASP A 533 -37.62 -21.10 -12.60
N ALA A 534 -38.04 -20.11 -11.80
CA ALA A 534 -37.20 -19.31 -10.89
C ALA A 534 -36.52 -20.06 -9.74
N TRP A 535 -37.01 -21.27 -9.45
CA TRP A 535 -36.53 -22.08 -8.31
C TRP A 535 -35.60 -23.22 -8.75
N VAL A 536 -35.42 -23.39 -10.06
CA VAL A 536 -34.71 -24.55 -10.63
C VAL A 536 -33.73 -24.19 -11.74
N THR A 537 -33.76 -22.95 -12.26
CA THR A 537 -32.85 -22.47 -13.32
C THR A 537 -32.27 -21.10 -13.04
N GLY A 538 -30.97 -20.97 -13.33
CA GLY A 538 -30.21 -19.72 -13.31
C GLY A 538 -29.60 -19.48 -14.69
N TRP A 539 -28.95 -18.34 -14.87
CA TRP A 539 -28.34 -17.97 -16.14
C TRP A 539 -26.89 -17.55 -15.97
N GLU A 540 -26.13 -17.74 -17.04
CA GLU A 540 -24.72 -17.40 -17.15
C GLU A 540 -24.50 -16.59 -18.42
N TYR A 541 -23.50 -15.72 -18.43
CA TYR A 541 -23.12 -14.92 -19.58
C TYR A 541 -21.64 -15.07 -19.94
N SER A 542 -21.30 -14.77 -21.18
CA SER A 542 -19.94 -14.82 -21.71
C SER A 542 -19.66 -13.60 -22.59
N VAL A 543 -18.48 -13.02 -22.40
CA VAL A 543 -17.96 -11.85 -23.12
C VAL A 543 -16.78 -12.20 -24.04
N ASP A 544 -16.38 -13.47 -24.07
CA ASP A 544 -15.20 -13.97 -24.78
C ASP A 544 -15.53 -15.05 -25.83
N ASP A 545 -16.74 -14.94 -26.41
CA ASP A 545 -17.28 -15.85 -27.43
C ASP A 545 -17.49 -17.29 -26.90
N GLY A 546 -17.85 -17.42 -25.62
CA GLY A 546 -18.24 -18.67 -24.97
C GLY A 546 -17.08 -19.48 -24.41
N LYS A 547 -15.87 -18.91 -24.29
CA LYS A 547 -14.69 -19.60 -23.72
C LYS A 547 -14.77 -19.65 -22.19
N SER A 548 -15.27 -18.59 -21.57
CA SER A 548 -15.58 -18.51 -20.14
C SER A 548 -17.02 -18.05 -19.91
N TRP A 549 -17.60 -18.46 -18.78
CA TRP A 549 -19.00 -18.19 -18.43
C TRP A 549 -19.08 -17.70 -16.98
N THR A 550 -19.77 -16.59 -16.77
CA THR A 550 -19.96 -15.94 -15.47
C THR A 550 -21.42 -16.08 -15.05
N PHE A 551 -21.68 -16.43 -13.78
CA PHE A 551 -23.05 -16.56 -13.28
C PHE A 551 -23.73 -15.18 -13.18
N GLY A 552 -24.87 -15.02 -13.84
CA GLY A 552 -25.62 -13.75 -13.87
C GLY A 552 -26.76 -13.69 -12.86
N GLY A 553 -27.19 -14.84 -12.31
CA GLY A 553 -28.20 -14.91 -11.26
C GLY A 553 -29.22 -16.03 -11.47
N VAL A 554 -30.12 -16.16 -10.50
CA VAL A 554 -31.30 -17.03 -10.62
C VAL A 554 -32.43 -16.29 -11.32
N SER A 555 -33.17 -16.99 -12.19
CA SER A 555 -34.42 -16.48 -12.74
C SER A 555 -35.37 -16.14 -11.56
N LYS A 556 -36.08 -15.02 -11.59
CA LYS A 556 -37.11 -14.67 -10.57
C LYS A 556 -38.46 -14.71 -11.26
N ASP A 557 -39.45 -15.33 -10.62
CA ASP A 557 -40.76 -15.61 -11.25
C ASP A 557 -41.37 -14.34 -11.85
N GLY A 558 -41.51 -14.31 -13.18
CA GLY A 558 -42.14 -13.22 -13.92
C GLY A 558 -41.29 -11.96 -14.12
N VAL A 559 -40.00 -11.97 -13.74
CA VAL A 559 -39.07 -10.86 -13.95
C VAL A 559 -38.08 -11.23 -15.04
N VAL A 560 -38.14 -10.53 -16.17
CA VAL A 560 -37.15 -10.64 -17.25
C VAL A 560 -35.85 -9.97 -16.76
N PRO A 561 -34.71 -10.68 -16.64
CA PRO A 561 -33.48 -10.07 -16.18
C PRO A 561 -33.01 -8.97 -17.14
N GLN A 562 -32.66 -7.83 -16.55
CA GLN A 562 -31.99 -6.73 -17.22
C GLN A 562 -30.60 -6.58 -16.63
N PHE A 563 -29.61 -6.38 -17.48
CA PHE A 563 -28.20 -6.30 -17.11
C PHE A 563 -27.56 -5.08 -17.78
N GLU A 564 -26.76 -4.32 -17.03
CA GLU A 564 -26.12 -3.09 -17.50
C GLU A 564 -24.65 -3.36 -17.88
N LEU A 565 -24.32 -3.22 -19.16
CA LEU A 565 -23.00 -3.55 -19.69
C LEU A 565 -21.90 -2.52 -19.34
N GLY A 566 -22.27 -1.29 -18.97
CA GLY A 566 -21.31 -0.21 -18.64
C GLY A 566 -20.40 -0.51 -17.44
N THR A 567 -20.70 -1.56 -16.66
CA THR A 567 -19.88 -2.03 -15.54
C THR A 567 -18.73 -2.97 -15.95
N LEU A 568 -18.69 -3.41 -17.21
CA LEU A 568 -17.79 -4.47 -17.67
C LEU A 568 -16.61 -4.00 -18.53
N ASP A 569 -16.44 -2.70 -18.77
CA ASP A 569 -15.39 -2.12 -19.64
C ASP A 569 -15.34 -2.79 -21.04
N ILE A 570 -16.48 -2.83 -21.73
CA ILE A 570 -16.62 -3.45 -23.06
C ILE A 570 -17.09 -2.39 -24.07
N ALA A 571 -16.15 -1.74 -24.76
CA ALA A 571 -16.47 -0.78 -25.82
C ALA A 571 -17.00 -1.45 -27.11
N THR A 572 -16.63 -2.71 -27.37
CA THR A 572 -17.13 -3.53 -28.49
C THR A 572 -16.94 -5.01 -28.17
N GLY A 573 -18.01 -5.81 -28.23
CA GLY A 573 -17.90 -7.22 -27.81
C GLY A 573 -19.09 -8.10 -28.16
N ALA A 574 -18.82 -9.41 -28.18
CA ALA A 574 -19.78 -10.47 -28.42
C ALA A 574 -20.36 -10.96 -27.09
N PHE A 575 -21.65 -10.71 -26.85
CA PHE A 575 -22.30 -11.14 -25.61
C PHE A 575 -23.18 -12.37 -25.86
N LEU A 576 -22.95 -13.43 -25.07
CA LEU A 576 -23.69 -14.69 -25.13
C LEU A 576 -24.27 -14.99 -23.75
N VAL A 577 -25.44 -15.62 -23.71
CA VAL A 577 -26.06 -16.10 -22.48
C VAL A 577 -26.48 -17.56 -22.60
N ARG A 578 -26.48 -18.29 -21.49
CA ARG A 578 -27.02 -19.66 -21.41
C ARG A 578 -27.72 -19.85 -20.07
N GLN A 579 -28.56 -20.87 -19.97
CA GLN A 579 -29.20 -21.23 -18.69
C GLN A 579 -28.61 -22.52 -18.11
N ILE A 580 -28.63 -22.63 -16.78
CA ILE A 580 -28.16 -23.77 -16.01
C ILE A 580 -29.21 -24.19 -14.98
N ASN A 581 -29.41 -25.49 -14.75
CA ASN A 581 -30.33 -25.99 -13.72
C ASN A 581 -29.60 -26.44 -12.44
N TYR A 582 -30.36 -26.72 -11.37
CA TYR A 582 -29.84 -27.18 -10.07
C TYR A 582 -29.05 -28.50 -10.13
N ALA A 583 -29.22 -29.30 -11.19
CA ALA A 583 -28.46 -30.52 -11.42
C ALA A 583 -27.19 -30.28 -12.26
N GLY A 584 -26.96 -29.05 -12.73
CA GLY A 584 -25.76 -28.65 -13.46
C GLY A 584 -25.84 -28.78 -14.96
N ASN A 585 -27.02 -29.06 -15.49
CA ASN A 585 -27.22 -29.12 -16.93
C ASN A 585 -27.24 -27.69 -17.46
N ALA A 586 -26.37 -27.38 -18.41
CA ALA A 586 -26.36 -26.10 -19.12
C ALA A 586 -27.03 -26.25 -20.49
N SER A 587 -27.76 -25.23 -20.92
CA SER A 587 -28.30 -25.14 -22.27
C SER A 587 -27.20 -24.86 -23.30
N ALA A 588 -27.55 -24.92 -24.59
CA ALA A 588 -26.76 -24.24 -25.60
C ALA A 588 -26.74 -22.71 -25.36
N ALA A 589 -25.71 -22.03 -25.89
CA ALA A 589 -25.62 -20.58 -25.86
C ALA A 589 -26.73 -19.93 -26.71
N SER A 590 -27.10 -18.71 -26.33
CA SER A 590 -28.04 -17.86 -27.06
C SER A 590 -27.51 -17.46 -28.44
N ASN A 591 -28.32 -16.68 -29.17
CA ASN A 591 -27.79 -15.85 -30.25
C ASN A 591 -26.69 -14.92 -29.70
N LYS A 592 -25.66 -14.68 -30.52
CA LYS A 592 -24.61 -13.71 -30.25
C LYS A 592 -25.21 -12.30 -30.39
N LEU A 593 -25.11 -11.49 -29.35
CA LEU A 593 -25.39 -10.06 -29.42
C LEU A 593 -24.12 -9.33 -29.84
N GLU A 594 -24.18 -8.63 -30.97
CA GLU A 594 -23.13 -7.73 -31.45
C GLU A 594 -23.67 -6.31 -31.35
N PHE A 595 -22.91 -5.40 -30.72
CA PHE A 595 -23.29 -4.01 -30.53
C PHE A 595 -22.03 -3.13 -30.44
N THR A 596 -22.20 -1.82 -30.61
CA THR A 596 -21.22 -0.78 -30.31
C THR A 596 -21.82 0.09 -29.22
N PHE A 597 -21.15 0.14 -28.06
CA PHE A 597 -21.55 1.02 -26.97
C PHE A 597 -20.74 2.30 -27.03
N ASP A 598 -21.45 3.43 -27.12
CA ASP A 598 -20.87 4.76 -27.19
C ASP A 598 -21.63 5.69 -26.24
N ASP A 599 -20.97 6.10 -25.17
CA ASP A 599 -21.47 7.06 -24.18
C ASP A 599 -20.82 8.46 -24.34
N THR A 600 -20.08 8.67 -25.43
CA THR A 600 -19.33 9.91 -25.66
C THR A 600 -20.24 10.98 -26.24
N LYS A 601 -20.39 12.09 -25.52
CA LYS A 601 -21.23 13.21 -26.01
C LYS A 601 -20.57 13.96 -27.16
N PRO A 602 -21.33 14.36 -28.20
CA PRO A 602 -20.82 15.22 -29.28
C PRO A 602 -20.32 16.57 -28.76
N THR A 603 -19.21 17.06 -29.33
CA THR A 603 -18.53 18.32 -28.93
C THR A 603 -18.55 19.40 -30.02
N GLU A 604 -19.38 19.22 -31.03
CA GLU A 604 -19.47 20.05 -32.22
C GLU A 604 -19.91 21.49 -31.92
N ILE A 605 -19.34 22.43 -32.69
CA ILE A 605 -19.67 23.85 -32.60
C ILE A 605 -20.70 24.17 -33.70
N LEU A 606 -21.86 24.66 -33.26
CA LEU A 606 -22.91 25.19 -34.13
C LEU A 606 -22.68 26.71 -34.28
N SER A 607 -23.04 27.26 -35.43
CA SER A 607 -22.84 28.68 -35.71
C SER A 607 -24.05 29.28 -36.39
N PHE A 608 -24.54 30.41 -35.90
CA PHE A 608 -25.56 31.17 -36.61
C PHE A 608 -24.97 31.81 -37.86
N GLN A 609 -25.68 31.71 -38.99
CA GLN A 609 -25.25 32.27 -40.26
C GLN A 609 -26.07 33.51 -40.63
N ARG A 610 -27.40 33.41 -40.73
CA ARG A 610 -28.27 34.55 -41.11
C ARG A 610 -29.74 34.33 -40.82
N ILE A 611 -30.49 35.43 -40.76
CA ILE A 611 -31.94 35.48 -41.00
C ILE A 611 -32.18 35.68 -42.50
N GLU A 612 -33.06 34.89 -43.11
CA GLU A 612 -33.35 35.03 -44.55
C GLU A 612 -34.00 36.39 -44.85
N GLY A 613 -33.38 37.16 -45.76
CA GLY A 613 -33.78 38.54 -46.06
C GLY A 613 -32.97 39.63 -45.34
N GLU A 614 -32.17 39.27 -44.33
CA GLU A 614 -31.25 40.16 -43.61
C GLU A 614 -29.79 39.98 -44.07
N LEU A 615 -28.88 40.83 -43.57
CA LEU A 615 -27.44 40.65 -43.74
C LEU A 615 -26.93 39.47 -42.88
N GLU A 616 -25.83 38.85 -43.32
CA GLU A 616 -25.18 37.74 -42.61
C GLU A 616 -24.75 38.16 -41.18
N GLY A 617 -24.97 37.29 -40.21
CA GLY A 617 -24.69 37.51 -38.79
C GLY A 617 -25.69 38.43 -38.06
N VAL A 618 -26.69 38.99 -38.73
CA VAL A 618 -27.71 39.82 -38.09
C VAL A 618 -28.74 38.92 -37.39
N LEU A 619 -28.96 39.18 -36.09
CA LEU A 619 -29.89 38.42 -35.21
C LEU A 619 -31.22 39.15 -34.97
N LYS A 620 -31.55 40.17 -35.77
CA LYS A 620 -32.75 41.02 -35.60
C LYS A 620 -33.47 41.19 -36.94
N THR A 621 -34.78 41.35 -36.89
CA THR A 621 -35.61 41.57 -38.09
C THR A 621 -36.92 42.27 -37.71
N ASP A 622 -37.59 42.91 -38.67
CA ASP A 622 -38.93 43.49 -38.49
C ASP A 622 -40.06 42.51 -38.84
N GLN A 623 -39.70 41.25 -39.13
CA GLN A 623 -40.62 40.21 -39.56
C GLN A 623 -41.05 39.33 -38.38
N ASP A 624 -42.37 39.14 -38.23
CA ASP A 624 -42.93 38.25 -37.20
C ASP A 624 -42.60 36.76 -37.43
N LYS A 625 -42.26 36.38 -38.68
CA LYS A 625 -41.88 35.02 -39.05
C LYS A 625 -40.68 35.00 -39.98
N VAL A 626 -39.68 34.19 -39.66
CA VAL A 626 -38.43 34.15 -40.42
C VAL A 626 -37.88 32.73 -40.62
N ASP A 627 -37.03 32.59 -41.63
CA ASP A 627 -36.19 31.42 -41.81
C ASP A 627 -34.78 31.71 -41.28
N LEU A 628 -34.22 30.78 -40.49
CA LEU A 628 -32.93 30.95 -39.82
C LEU A 628 -31.94 29.93 -40.35
N THR A 629 -30.76 30.37 -40.79
CA THR A 629 -29.72 29.48 -41.29
C THR A 629 -28.57 29.35 -40.29
N PHE A 630 -28.12 28.12 -40.05
CA PHE A 630 -27.03 27.75 -39.17
C PHE A 630 -25.98 26.92 -39.92
N GLY A 631 -24.75 26.93 -39.43
CA GLY A 631 -23.63 26.10 -39.89
C GLY A 631 -23.22 25.10 -38.83
N VAL A 632 -22.86 23.89 -39.26
CA VAL A 632 -22.37 22.80 -38.41
C VAL A 632 -21.00 22.33 -38.91
N ALA A 633 -20.04 22.24 -37.99
CA ALA A 633 -18.72 21.64 -38.23
C ALA A 633 -18.67 20.26 -37.55
N HIS A 634 -18.85 19.19 -38.31
CA HIS A 634 -19.03 17.81 -37.82
C HIS A 634 -17.99 16.86 -38.42
N LYS A 635 -17.60 15.81 -37.67
CA LYS A 635 -16.68 14.76 -38.14
C LYS A 635 -17.33 13.37 -38.37
N ASP A 636 -18.43 13.07 -37.67
CA ASP A 636 -19.10 11.75 -37.72
C ASP A 636 -20.59 11.82 -38.19
N ASP A 637 -21.37 10.75 -38.10
CA ASP A 637 -22.81 10.73 -38.47
C ASP A 637 -23.70 11.18 -37.28
N GLY A 638 -24.67 12.07 -37.51
CA GLY A 638 -25.45 12.73 -36.45
C GLY A 638 -26.75 13.43 -36.93
N ILE A 639 -27.58 13.90 -35.99
CA ILE A 639 -28.72 14.80 -36.25
C ILE A 639 -28.61 16.09 -35.43
N VAL A 640 -29.29 17.15 -35.88
CA VAL A 640 -29.48 18.37 -35.10
C VAL A 640 -30.94 18.50 -34.74
N GLN A 641 -31.21 18.84 -33.48
CA GLN A 641 -32.53 19.22 -33.02
C GLN A 641 -32.55 20.69 -32.64
N TRP A 642 -33.70 21.33 -32.81
CA TRP A 642 -33.92 22.70 -32.41
C TRP A 642 -35.26 22.87 -31.70
N ARG A 643 -35.37 23.92 -30.89
CA ARG A 643 -36.63 24.39 -30.32
C ARG A 643 -36.57 25.90 -30.07
N VAL A 644 -37.75 26.50 -29.87
CA VAL A 644 -37.84 27.82 -29.24
C VAL A 644 -37.79 27.64 -27.73
N LYS A 645 -37.01 28.47 -27.04
CA LYS A 645 -36.79 28.39 -25.59
C LYS A 645 -38.10 28.39 -24.82
N GLY A 646 -38.24 27.42 -23.93
CA GLY A 646 -39.48 27.17 -23.18
C GLY A 646 -40.51 26.27 -23.89
N SER A 647 -40.27 25.86 -25.14
CA SER A 647 -41.00 24.76 -25.77
C SER A 647 -40.60 23.41 -25.16
N ALA A 648 -41.57 22.53 -24.94
CA ALA A 648 -41.32 21.17 -24.47
C ALA A 648 -40.83 20.25 -25.59
N ASP A 649 -41.22 20.52 -26.84
CA ASP A 649 -40.95 19.65 -27.98
C ASP A 649 -39.71 20.12 -28.75
N TRP A 650 -38.79 19.19 -29.02
CA TRP A 650 -37.65 19.35 -29.92
C TRP A 650 -38.04 18.93 -31.35
N VAL A 651 -37.59 19.69 -32.34
CA VAL A 651 -37.83 19.42 -33.77
C VAL A 651 -36.52 19.00 -34.43
N THR A 652 -36.53 17.86 -35.11
CA THR A 652 -35.35 17.33 -35.80
C THR A 652 -35.17 17.95 -37.18
N VAL A 653 -33.94 18.35 -37.49
CA VAL A 653 -33.52 18.75 -38.84
C VAL A 653 -32.94 17.50 -39.54
N ASN A 654 -33.34 17.23 -40.79
CA ASN A 654 -32.92 16.01 -41.52
C ASN A 654 -31.38 15.82 -41.48
N ALA A 655 -30.94 14.59 -41.24
CA ALA A 655 -29.55 14.20 -40.95
C ALA A 655 -28.49 14.82 -41.89
N TYR A 656 -27.39 15.30 -41.30
CA TYR A 656 -26.24 15.86 -42.01
C TYR A 656 -25.08 14.85 -41.98
N HIS A 657 -24.60 14.45 -43.14
CA HIS A 657 -23.47 13.51 -43.27
C HIS A 657 -22.10 14.20 -43.49
N SER A 658 -22.03 15.54 -43.39
CA SER A 658 -20.79 16.32 -43.57
C SER A 658 -20.97 17.79 -43.16
N ASN A 659 -19.86 18.49 -42.89
CA ASN A 659 -19.80 19.95 -42.73
C ASN A 659 -20.73 20.70 -43.70
N GLY A 660 -21.60 21.57 -43.18
CA GLY A 660 -22.60 22.23 -44.01
C GLY A 660 -23.46 23.24 -43.27
N THR A 661 -24.50 23.71 -43.94
CA THR A 661 -25.50 24.63 -43.38
C THR A 661 -26.90 24.03 -43.44
N PHE A 662 -27.74 24.43 -42.48
CA PHE A 662 -29.14 24.05 -42.43
C PHE A 662 -30.04 25.24 -42.12
N THR A 663 -31.28 25.16 -42.57
CA THR A 663 -32.26 26.23 -42.42
C THR A 663 -33.46 25.74 -41.63
N LEU A 664 -33.83 26.50 -40.60
CA LEU A 664 -35.07 26.35 -39.85
C LEU A 664 -36.12 27.25 -40.49
N GLU A 665 -37.23 26.68 -40.95
CA GLU A 665 -38.25 27.42 -41.71
C GLU A 665 -39.41 27.91 -40.81
N GLY A 666 -39.85 29.15 -41.03
CA GLY A 666 -41.10 29.69 -40.49
C GLY A 666 -41.13 29.90 -38.98
N ILE A 667 -40.00 30.25 -38.39
CA ILE A 667 -39.84 30.52 -36.95
C ILE A 667 -40.68 31.72 -36.55
N ASP A 668 -41.56 31.54 -35.56
CA ASP A 668 -42.44 32.59 -35.04
C ASP A 668 -41.72 33.39 -33.95
N LEU A 669 -41.31 34.62 -34.30
CA LEU A 669 -40.60 35.52 -33.39
C LEU A 669 -41.54 36.29 -32.46
N ALA A 670 -42.87 36.19 -32.66
CA ALA A 670 -43.85 36.78 -31.75
C ALA A 670 -44.03 35.98 -30.43
N ALA A 671 -43.28 34.89 -30.26
CA ALA A 671 -43.26 34.12 -29.02
C ALA A 671 -42.70 34.94 -27.84
N ALA A 672 -43.07 34.57 -26.60
CA ALA A 672 -42.63 35.26 -25.39
C ALA A 672 -41.13 35.09 -25.09
N ASP A 673 -40.43 34.21 -25.80
CA ASP A 673 -38.97 34.12 -25.78
C ASP A 673 -38.51 33.59 -27.15
N PRO A 674 -38.11 34.45 -28.08
CA PRO A 674 -37.68 34.05 -29.43
C PRO A 674 -36.22 33.53 -29.46
N THR A 675 -35.72 33.01 -28.33
CA THR A 675 -34.44 32.32 -28.27
C THR A 675 -34.55 30.94 -28.93
N ILE A 676 -33.64 30.63 -29.84
CA ILE A 676 -33.54 29.32 -30.47
C ILE A 676 -32.47 28.51 -29.79
N GLU A 677 -32.85 27.35 -29.27
CA GLU A 677 -31.97 26.37 -28.67
C GLU A 677 -31.73 25.25 -29.68
N LEU A 678 -30.47 24.87 -29.87
CA LEU A 678 -30.06 23.76 -30.71
C LEU A 678 -29.17 22.79 -29.96
N GLN A 679 -29.30 21.50 -30.27
CA GLN A 679 -28.45 20.44 -29.76
C GLN A 679 -28.06 19.48 -30.88
N VAL A 680 -26.87 18.91 -30.77
CA VAL A 680 -26.38 17.85 -31.66
C VAL A 680 -26.60 16.52 -30.97
N ILE A 681 -27.07 15.53 -31.72
CA ILE A 681 -27.21 14.15 -31.28
C ILE A 681 -26.39 13.28 -32.22
N ASP A 682 -25.50 12.47 -31.69
CA ASP A 682 -24.67 11.57 -32.51
C ASP A 682 -25.47 10.34 -33.00
N ALA A 683 -24.78 9.42 -33.68
CA ALA A 683 -25.36 8.18 -34.18
C ALA A 683 -25.90 7.26 -33.08
N ALA A 684 -25.25 7.20 -31.92
CA ALA A 684 -25.62 6.36 -30.78
C ALA A 684 -26.75 6.96 -29.92
N GLY A 685 -27.05 8.25 -30.09
CA GLY A 685 -28.10 8.97 -29.38
C GLY A 685 -27.59 9.85 -28.25
N ASN A 686 -26.27 10.05 -28.10
CA ASN A 686 -25.73 10.95 -27.09
C ASN A 686 -26.03 12.40 -27.46
N VAL A 687 -26.52 13.16 -26.47
CA VAL A 687 -26.88 14.56 -26.64
C VAL A 687 -25.70 15.45 -26.22
N GLY A 688 -25.22 16.25 -27.17
CA GLY A 688 -24.13 17.22 -26.98
C GLY A 688 -24.58 18.49 -26.24
N PHE A 689 -23.68 19.46 -26.13
CA PHE A 689 -23.96 20.72 -25.45
C PHE A 689 -25.02 21.56 -26.18
N GLU A 690 -26.01 22.06 -25.42
CA GLU A 690 -27.08 22.93 -25.92
C GLU A 690 -26.55 24.35 -26.18
N GLN A 691 -26.73 24.84 -27.40
CA GLN A 691 -26.31 26.19 -27.81
C GLN A 691 -27.56 27.04 -28.10
N SER A 692 -27.56 28.30 -27.67
CA SER A 692 -28.72 29.19 -27.76
C SER A 692 -28.40 30.48 -28.51
N TRP A 693 -29.33 30.94 -29.35
CA TRP A 693 -29.28 32.22 -30.04
C TRP A 693 -30.56 33.02 -29.82
N ASP A 694 -30.43 34.20 -29.23
CA ASP A 694 -31.53 35.13 -29.02
C ASP A 694 -31.87 35.84 -30.33
N ILE A 695 -32.86 35.35 -31.07
CA ILE A 695 -33.34 35.99 -32.30
C ILE A 695 -34.35 37.06 -31.90
N ASP A 696 -34.06 38.33 -32.18
CA ASP A 696 -34.88 39.48 -31.79
C ASP A 696 -34.94 39.81 -30.27
N GLY A 697 -34.17 39.08 -29.45
CA GLY A 697 -33.94 39.33 -28.02
C GLY A 697 -35.06 38.85 -27.07
N PRO A 698 -34.84 38.83 -25.74
CA PRO A 698 -35.80 38.28 -24.78
C PRO A 698 -37.08 39.14 -24.69
N ALA A 699 -38.27 38.54 -24.52
CA ALA A 699 -39.52 39.33 -24.43
C ALA A 699 -39.74 40.07 -23.09
N GLY A 700 -38.71 40.12 -22.23
CA GLY A 700 -38.71 40.76 -20.91
C GLY A 700 -37.54 41.75 -20.69
N LEU A 701 -37.30 42.09 -19.42
CA LEU A 701 -36.16 42.93 -18.99
C LEU A 701 -35.09 42.04 -18.35
N SER A 702 -33.92 41.95 -18.96
CA SER A 702 -32.76 41.18 -18.46
C SER A 702 -31.71 42.13 -17.89
N VAL A 703 -31.10 41.76 -16.76
CA VAL A 703 -30.10 42.58 -16.05
C VAL A 703 -28.88 41.73 -15.71
N GLU A 704 -27.71 42.14 -16.21
CA GLU A 704 -26.41 41.58 -15.86
C GLU A 704 -25.69 42.54 -14.90
N LYS A 705 -25.14 42.02 -13.80
CA LYS A 705 -24.37 42.80 -12.81
C LYS A 705 -22.90 42.85 -13.20
N THR A 706 -22.32 44.05 -13.17
CA THR A 706 -20.90 44.27 -13.47
C THR A 706 -20.30 45.19 -12.40
N VAL A 707 -18.97 45.21 -12.23
CA VAL A 707 -18.33 46.16 -11.30
C VAL A 707 -18.63 47.62 -11.67
N ALA A 708 -18.80 47.92 -12.95
CA ALA A 708 -19.11 49.27 -13.45
C ALA A 708 -20.61 49.65 -13.36
N GLY A 709 -21.48 48.77 -12.87
CA GLY A 709 -22.93 49.00 -12.77
C GLY A 709 -23.77 47.86 -13.39
N LEU A 710 -24.93 48.20 -13.95
CA LEU A 710 -25.89 47.23 -14.50
C LEU A 710 -25.89 47.27 -16.03
N LYS A 711 -25.88 46.11 -16.68
CA LYS A 711 -26.10 45.98 -18.12
C LYS A 711 -27.49 45.45 -18.37
N VAL A 712 -28.35 46.30 -18.91
CA VAL A 712 -29.80 46.05 -19.05
C VAL A 712 -30.14 45.80 -20.50
N THR A 713 -30.78 44.66 -20.79
CA THR A 713 -31.14 44.26 -22.17
C THR A 713 -32.64 44.02 -22.29
N SER A 714 -33.24 44.54 -23.37
CA SER A 714 -34.63 44.25 -23.74
C SER A 714 -34.84 44.35 -25.24
N SER A 715 -35.75 43.53 -25.76
CA SER A 715 -36.29 43.65 -27.13
C SER A 715 -37.16 44.90 -27.32
N SER A 716 -37.73 45.45 -26.23
CA SER A 716 -38.58 46.64 -26.29
C SER A 716 -37.80 47.93 -26.07
N ALA A 717 -38.13 48.97 -26.84
CA ALA A 717 -37.70 50.34 -26.55
C ALA A 717 -38.42 50.88 -25.30
N GLY A 718 -37.73 51.65 -24.48
CA GLY A 718 -38.34 52.24 -23.29
C GLY A 718 -37.36 52.98 -22.39
N ALA A 719 -37.92 53.72 -21.44
CA ALA A 719 -37.16 54.37 -20.37
C ALA A 719 -36.86 53.34 -19.28
N ILE A 720 -35.60 53.19 -18.88
CA ILE A 720 -35.22 52.37 -17.74
C ILE A 720 -35.42 53.22 -16.49
N VAL A 721 -36.30 52.77 -15.61
CA VAL A 721 -36.76 53.46 -14.41
C VAL A 721 -36.44 52.61 -13.19
N MET A 722 -35.89 53.25 -12.15
CA MET A 722 -35.72 52.65 -10.83
C MET A 722 -36.53 53.46 -9.81
N GLY A 723 -37.49 52.80 -9.16
CA GLY A 723 -38.50 53.48 -8.35
C GLY A 723 -39.39 54.39 -9.19
N ASN A 724 -39.07 55.70 -9.25
CA ASN A 724 -39.79 56.71 -10.04
C ASN A 724 -38.84 57.59 -10.87
N VAL A 725 -37.58 57.18 -11.05
CA VAL A 725 -36.56 57.99 -11.72
C VAL A 725 -36.01 57.23 -12.92
N GLN A 726 -35.99 57.90 -14.07
CA GLN A 726 -35.37 57.38 -15.28
C GLN A 726 -33.85 57.47 -15.15
N ILE A 727 -33.19 56.32 -15.23
CA ILE A 727 -31.73 56.15 -15.08
C ILE A 727 -31.05 55.70 -16.38
N GLY A 728 -31.84 55.39 -17.40
CA GLY A 728 -31.36 55.05 -18.74
C GLY A 728 -32.49 54.92 -19.75
N ALA A 729 -32.16 54.50 -20.97
CA ALA A 729 -33.13 54.18 -22.00
C ALA A 729 -32.58 53.13 -22.96
N ILE A 730 -33.46 52.29 -23.46
CA ILE A 730 -33.20 51.37 -24.56
C ILE A 730 -33.69 52.02 -25.86
N GLY A 731 -32.87 51.95 -26.91
CA GLY A 731 -33.12 52.56 -28.22
C GLY A 731 -34.38 52.03 -28.91
N GLN A 732 -34.79 52.67 -30.02
CA GLN A 732 -36.08 52.39 -30.68
C GLN A 732 -36.24 50.94 -31.19
N ASP A 733 -35.13 50.23 -31.41
CA ASP A 733 -35.09 48.86 -31.92
C ASP A 733 -34.71 47.84 -30.83
N GLY A 734 -34.96 48.18 -29.56
CA GLY A 734 -34.48 47.41 -28.42
C GLY A 734 -32.94 47.47 -28.29
N GLY A 735 -32.37 46.54 -27.51
CA GLY A 735 -30.93 46.37 -27.32
C GLY A 735 -30.49 46.50 -25.87
N THR A 736 -29.21 46.80 -25.69
CA THR A 736 -28.54 46.85 -24.38
C THR A 736 -28.22 48.29 -23.99
N ALA A 737 -28.51 48.64 -22.75
CA ALA A 737 -28.11 49.88 -22.12
C ALA A 737 -27.27 49.58 -20.88
N ASN A 738 -26.09 50.20 -20.78
CA ASN A 738 -25.26 50.13 -19.59
C ASN A 738 -25.66 51.29 -18.65
N ILE A 739 -26.04 50.94 -17.44
CA ILE A 739 -26.40 51.85 -16.35
C ILE A 739 -25.20 51.87 -15.38
N GLY A 740 -24.40 52.92 -15.47
CA GLY A 740 -23.34 53.19 -14.50
C GLY A 740 -23.78 54.25 -13.49
N GLN A 741 -22.79 55.00 -13.01
CA GLN A 741 -22.94 56.10 -12.06
C GLN A 741 -24.08 57.07 -12.42
N GLN A 742 -24.84 57.45 -11.40
CA GLN A 742 -26.01 58.29 -11.56
C GLN A 742 -25.81 59.65 -10.86
N PRO A 743 -26.46 60.73 -11.33
CA PRO A 743 -26.32 62.06 -10.72
C PRO A 743 -26.85 62.19 -9.28
N LEU A 744 -27.62 61.21 -8.81
CA LEU A 744 -28.19 61.11 -7.47
C LEU A 744 -28.27 59.62 -7.09
N ALA A 745 -28.16 59.31 -5.80
CA ALA A 745 -28.33 57.94 -5.32
C ALA A 745 -29.77 57.43 -5.52
N PHE A 746 -29.91 56.19 -6.00
CA PHE A 746 -31.19 55.53 -6.23
C PHE A 746 -31.23 54.13 -5.61
N ALA A 747 -32.41 53.74 -5.13
CA ALA A 747 -32.67 52.44 -4.55
C ALA A 747 -34.01 51.90 -5.05
N GLY A 748 -34.06 50.66 -5.51
CA GLY A 748 -35.31 49.99 -5.84
C GLY A 748 -35.21 48.96 -6.95
N THR A 749 -36.38 48.54 -7.44
CA THR A 749 -36.53 47.56 -8.51
C THR A 749 -36.43 48.22 -9.87
N LEU A 750 -35.77 47.56 -10.82
CA LEU A 750 -35.65 48.04 -12.19
C LEU A 750 -36.91 47.74 -13.00
N THR A 751 -37.40 48.76 -13.72
CA THR A 751 -38.56 48.65 -14.62
C THR A 751 -38.22 49.32 -15.96
N LEU A 752 -38.68 48.77 -17.07
CA LEU A 752 -38.66 49.42 -18.37
C LEU A 752 -40.04 49.97 -18.69
N GLU A 753 -40.18 51.29 -18.64
CA GLU A 753 -41.39 52.00 -19.07
C GLU A 753 -41.41 52.12 -20.60
N ARG A 754 -42.28 51.32 -21.22
CA ARG A 754 -42.45 51.31 -22.68
C ARG A 754 -43.34 52.46 -23.14
N ALA A 755 -43.05 53.01 -24.32
CA ALA A 755 -43.90 54.04 -24.93
C ALA A 755 -45.31 53.50 -25.27
N GLN A 756 -45.43 52.20 -25.51
CA GLN A 756 -46.68 51.48 -25.75
C GLN A 756 -46.62 50.11 -25.05
N GLY A 757 -47.66 49.76 -24.29
CA GLY A 757 -47.74 48.50 -23.54
C GLY A 757 -47.45 48.64 -22.03
N ALA A 758 -47.62 47.55 -21.28
CA ALA A 758 -47.34 47.53 -19.84
C ALA A 758 -45.83 47.65 -19.55
N PRO A 759 -45.39 48.24 -18.43
CA PRO A 759 -43.98 48.24 -18.05
C PRO A 759 -43.44 46.81 -17.92
N LEU A 760 -42.16 46.59 -18.28
CA LEU A 760 -41.48 45.31 -18.09
C LEU A 760 -40.64 45.37 -16.81
N THR A 761 -40.67 44.31 -16.00
CA THR A 761 -39.85 44.19 -14.78
C THR A 761 -38.96 42.97 -14.88
N GLU A 762 -37.79 43.02 -14.24
CA GLU A 762 -36.93 41.86 -14.08
C GLU A 762 -37.63 40.79 -13.22
N SER A 763 -37.39 39.52 -13.55
CA SER A 763 -37.88 38.37 -12.79
C SER A 763 -37.40 38.43 -11.33
N GLY A 764 -38.29 38.12 -10.38
CA GLY A 764 -37.99 38.21 -8.94
C GLY A 764 -37.91 39.64 -8.39
N SER A 765 -37.87 40.66 -9.25
CA SER A 765 -37.83 42.09 -8.88
C SER A 765 -36.78 42.41 -7.79
N PRO A 766 -35.50 42.12 -8.04
CA PRO A 766 -34.43 42.41 -7.09
C PRO A 766 -34.30 43.90 -6.83
N ALA A 767 -33.86 44.24 -5.61
CA ALA A 767 -33.55 45.62 -5.23
C ALA A 767 -32.08 45.94 -5.51
N TYR A 768 -31.84 47.07 -6.17
CA TYR A 768 -30.51 47.60 -6.48
C TYR A 768 -30.28 48.92 -5.75
N HIS A 769 -29.04 49.20 -5.37
CA HIS A 769 -28.60 50.48 -4.80
C HIS A 769 -27.45 51.04 -5.63
N LEU A 770 -27.65 52.21 -6.24
CA LEU A 770 -26.68 52.92 -7.07
C LEU A 770 -26.35 54.26 -6.41
N GLY A 771 -25.07 54.50 -6.10
CA GLY A 771 -24.54 55.74 -5.50
C GLY A 771 -24.31 56.88 -6.50
N PHE A 772 -23.70 57.97 -6.04
CA PHE A 772 -23.37 59.19 -6.81
C PHE A 772 -21.93 59.65 -6.52
N ASP A 773 -21.48 60.76 -7.11
CA ASP A 773 -20.08 61.25 -7.07
C ASP A 773 -19.52 61.65 -5.67
N GLY A 774 -20.16 61.30 -4.56
CA GLY A 774 -19.65 61.63 -3.23
C GLY A 774 -20.05 60.63 -2.17
N ALA A 775 -19.36 60.69 -1.02
CA ALA A 775 -19.46 59.72 0.06
C ALA A 775 -20.90 59.27 0.39
N ASP A 776 -21.17 58.02 0.08
CA ASP A 776 -22.44 57.35 0.24
C ASP A 776 -22.46 56.41 1.44
N THR A 777 -23.65 56.10 1.96
CA THR A 777 -23.82 55.08 2.99
C THR A 777 -25.14 54.35 2.82
N PHE A 778 -25.09 53.08 2.42
CA PHE A 778 -26.29 52.27 2.22
C PHE A 778 -26.04 50.77 2.41
N LYS A 779 -27.13 50.00 2.45
CA LYS A 779 -27.13 48.57 2.80
C LYS A 779 -28.07 47.75 1.91
N GLY A 780 -27.74 46.50 1.67
CA GLY A 780 -28.51 45.59 0.81
C GLY A 780 -27.61 44.61 0.07
N SER A 781 -28.17 43.90 -0.92
CA SER A 781 -27.46 42.79 -1.58
C SER A 781 -26.92 43.08 -2.98
N ASN A 782 -27.24 44.23 -3.56
CA ASN A 782 -26.71 44.66 -4.85
C ASN A 782 -26.33 46.15 -4.75
N LEU A 783 -25.06 46.42 -4.50
CA LEU A 783 -24.54 47.71 -4.05
C LEU A 783 -23.45 48.24 -4.99
N TRP A 784 -23.57 49.50 -5.43
CA TRP A 784 -22.55 50.23 -6.19
C TRP A 784 -22.35 51.63 -5.61
N GLY A 785 -21.16 51.95 -5.09
CA GLY A 785 -20.80 53.27 -4.57
C GLY A 785 -20.50 54.30 -5.68
N PHE A 786 -19.70 53.91 -6.67
CA PHE A 786 -19.16 54.74 -7.75
C PHE A 786 -18.03 55.67 -7.28
N ASP A 787 -18.10 56.99 -7.48
CA ASP A 787 -17.02 57.89 -7.03
C ASP A 787 -17.33 58.40 -5.62
N GLY A 788 -16.42 58.32 -4.66
CA GLY A 788 -16.65 58.78 -3.29
C GLY A 788 -15.89 57.91 -2.28
N ASP A 789 -15.73 58.40 -1.05
CA ASP A 789 -15.30 57.53 0.05
C ASP A 789 -16.56 56.92 0.69
N ASP A 790 -16.99 55.76 0.22
CA ASP A 790 -18.31 55.20 0.52
C ASP A 790 -18.30 54.22 1.71
N THR A 791 -19.47 53.96 2.28
CA THR A 791 -19.63 52.94 3.34
C THR A 791 -20.77 51.99 3.01
N LEU A 792 -20.43 50.75 2.65
CA LEU A 792 -21.35 49.75 2.11
C LEU A 792 -21.54 48.56 3.08
N TYR A 793 -22.79 48.13 3.28
CA TYR A 793 -23.13 47.02 4.19
C TYR A 793 -23.94 45.92 3.49
N GLY A 794 -23.30 44.77 3.26
CA GLY A 794 -23.90 43.51 2.82
C GLY A 794 -24.43 42.65 3.97
N MET A 795 -25.49 41.88 3.72
CA MET A 795 -26.02 40.84 4.61
C MET A 795 -26.46 39.60 3.81
N GLY A 796 -25.75 38.48 3.95
CA GLY A 796 -26.02 37.26 3.18
C GLY A 796 -25.19 37.23 1.89
N ASN A 797 -25.68 36.55 0.84
CA ASN A 797 -24.95 36.50 -0.43
C ASN A 797 -25.14 37.79 -1.23
N ASP A 798 -24.10 38.61 -1.35
CA ASP A 798 -24.19 39.95 -1.90
C ASP A 798 -23.28 40.20 -3.11
N PHE A 799 -23.64 41.23 -3.89
CA PHE A 799 -22.80 41.83 -4.92
C PHE A 799 -22.49 43.27 -4.50
N ILE A 800 -21.22 43.59 -4.28
CA ILE A 800 -20.78 44.87 -3.74
C ILE A 800 -19.64 45.42 -4.60
N SER A 801 -19.79 46.66 -5.05
CA SER A 801 -18.74 47.42 -5.74
C SER A 801 -18.60 48.78 -5.07
N GLY A 802 -17.42 49.09 -4.51
CA GLY A 802 -17.10 50.41 -3.95
C GLY A 802 -17.01 51.45 -5.06
N GLY A 803 -16.00 51.32 -5.93
CA GLY A 803 -15.75 52.22 -7.04
C GLY A 803 -14.51 53.09 -6.78
N ASN A 804 -14.46 54.32 -7.27
CA ASN A 804 -13.30 55.19 -7.05
C ASN A 804 -13.40 55.90 -5.69
N GLY A 805 -12.38 55.78 -4.85
CA GLY A 805 -12.29 56.45 -3.54
C GLY A 805 -11.72 55.51 -2.49
N ASN A 806 -11.74 55.92 -1.22
CA ASN A 806 -11.33 55.04 -0.12
C ASN A 806 -12.59 54.52 0.58
N ASP A 807 -13.08 53.40 0.09
CA ASP A 807 -14.34 52.82 0.51
C ASP A 807 -14.19 51.96 1.76
N THR A 808 -15.28 51.85 2.51
CA THR A 808 -15.40 50.95 3.67
C THR A 808 -16.53 49.95 3.41
N ILE A 809 -16.17 48.69 3.16
CA ILE A 809 -17.10 47.62 2.81
C ILE A 809 -17.20 46.62 3.96
N PHE A 810 -18.44 46.32 4.39
CA PHE A 810 -18.76 45.29 5.36
C PHE A 810 -19.61 44.20 4.70
N ALA A 811 -19.02 43.04 4.39
CA ALA A 811 -19.69 41.90 3.79
C ALA A 811 -19.97 40.84 4.87
N TYR A 812 -21.19 40.85 5.42
CA TYR A 812 -21.52 40.01 6.58
C TYR A 812 -22.13 38.66 6.19
N GLY A 813 -21.25 37.70 5.94
CA GLY A 813 -21.51 36.26 5.83
C GLY A 813 -22.31 35.86 4.59
N GLY A 814 -22.08 34.64 4.08
CA GLY A 814 -22.58 34.22 2.76
C GLY A 814 -21.47 34.16 1.71
N ASN A 815 -21.83 33.79 0.49
CA ASN A 815 -20.92 33.79 -0.66
C ASN A 815 -21.03 35.14 -1.37
N ASP A 816 -20.05 36.01 -1.18
CA ASP A 816 -20.09 37.38 -1.68
C ASP A 816 -19.28 37.57 -2.96
N PHE A 817 -19.64 38.57 -3.76
CA PHE A 817 -18.79 39.14 -4.81
C PHE A 817 -18.48 40.59 -4.44
N ILE A 818 -17.22 40.90 -4.21
CA ILE A 818 -16.77 42.18 -3.67
C ILE A 818 -15.69 42.78 -4.58
N SER A 819 -15.83 44.04 -4.93
CA SER A 819 -14.81 44.85 -5.58
C SER A 819 -14.63 46.14 -4.79
N GLY A 820 -13.41 46.44 -4.34
CA GLY A 820 -13.04 47.71 -3.71
C GLY A 820 -13.18 48.83 -4.74
N GLY A 821 -12.28 48.86 -5.71
CA GLY A 821 -12.47 49.63 -6.94
C GLY A 821 -11.20 50.38 -7.31
N ALA A 822 -11.08 51.66 -7.00
CA ALA A 822 -9.83 52.40 -7.18
C ALA A 822 -9.59 53.28 -5.95
N GLY A 823 -8.59 52.95 -5.14
CA GLY A 823 -8.20 53.75 -4.00
C GLY A 823 -7.62 52.90 -2.89
N ALA A 824 -7.87 53.25 -1.63
CA ALA A 824 -7.40 52.47 -0.49
C ALA A 824 -8.59 51.98 0.31
N ASP A 825 -9.13 50.83 -0.08
CA ASP A 825 -10.38 50.33 0.46
C ASP A 825 -10.17 49.49 1.71
N THR A 826 -11.16 49.54 2.61
CA THR A 826 -11.22 48.71 3.81
C THR A 826 -12.36 47.73 3.70
N ILE A 827 -12.04 46.46 3.46
CA ILE A 827 -13.00 45.37 3.29
C ILE A 827 -12.96 44.50 4.56
N THR A 828 -14.11 44.37 5.22
CA THR A 828 -14.29 43.50 6.39
C THR A 828 -15.28 42.39 6.05
N MET A 829 -14.80 41.17 6.13
CA MET A 829 -15.53 39.93 5.92
C MET A 829 -15.67 39.17 7.25
N ASN A 830 -16.58 38.19 7.29
CA ASN A 830 -16.73 37.28 8.41
C ASN A 830 -16.05 35.94 8.10
N VAL A 831 -15.51 35.30 9.14
CA VAL A 831 -15.06 33.91 9.09
C VAL A 831 -16.29 33.02 9.34
N ASP A 832 -16.91 32.50 8.30
CA ASP A 832 -18.17 31.75 8.38
C ASP A 832 -18.20 30.42 7.58
N GLY A 833 -17.07 30.02 7.00
CA GLY A 833 -16.93 28.81 6.18
C GLY A 833 -17.57 28.94 4.80
N LYS A 834 -17.67 30.16 4.25
CA LYS A 834 -18.27 30.46 2.94
C LYS A 834 -17.24 31.03 2.01
N THR A 835 -17.40 30.72 0.72
CA THR A 835 -16.45 31.13 -0.31
C THR A 835 -16.92 32.44 -0.92
N SER A 836 -16.14 33.50 -0.72
CA SER A 836 -16.36 34.81 -1.33
C SER A 836 -15.32 35.10 -2.42
N ILE A 837 -15.69 35.98 -3.35
CA ILE A 837 -14.87 36.40 -4.48
C ILE A 837 -14.51 37.88 -4.31
N LEU A 838 -13.21 38.17 -4.23
CA LEU A 838 -12.62 39.50 -4.26
C LEU A 838 -12.15 39.80 -5.69
N ALA A 839 -12.81 40.70 -6.40
CA ALA A 839 -12.52 41.02 -7.79
C ALA A 839 -11.59 42.25 -7.90
N TYR A 840 -10.52 42.10 -8.69
CA TYR A 840 -9.53 43.14 -8.95
C TYR A 840 -9.21 43.23 -10.44
N ASP A 841 -9.52 44.37 -11.09
CA ASP A 841 -9.28 44.60 -12.52
C ASP A 841 -8.22 45.69 -12.77
N GLY A 842 -6.94 45.38 -12.48
CA GLY A 842 -5.76 46.01 -13.11
C GLY A 842 -5.53 47.53 -12.94
N LYS A 843 -6.30 48.25 -12.10
CA LYS A 843 -6.15 49.71 -11.92
C LYS A 843 -6.08 50.20 -10.46
N ASP A 844 -6.34 49.32 -9.50
CA ASP A 844 -6.53 49.68 -8.10
C ASP A 844 -5.22 49.71 -7.30
N THR A 845 -4.40 48.66 -7.40
CA THR A 845 -3.42 48.31 -6.36
C THR A 845 -1.95 48.58 -6.72
N ARG A 846 -1.63 49.68 -7.41
CA ARG A 846 -0.29 49.93 -8.00
C ARG A 846 0.61 50.85 -7.18
N LEU A 847 1.83 50.39 -6.83
CA LEU A 847 3.05 51.23 -6.83
C LEU A 847 4.35 50.38 -6.79
N GLY A 848 5.40 50.85 -7.49
CA GLY A 848 6.63 50.10 -7.78
C GLY A 848 7.71 50.00 -6.69
N SER A 849 8.55 48.97 -6.84
CA SER A 849 9.81 48.62 -6.14
C SER A 849 9.85 48.88 -4.62
N PHE A 850 9.52 47.86 -3.82
CA PHE A 850 9.62 47.86 -2.37
C PHE A 850 11.08 47.68 -1.93
N GLY A 851 11.80 48.78 -1.73
CA GLY A 851 13.19 48.78 -1.27
C GLY A 851 13.42 48.91 0.24
N ASP A 852 12.49 49.48 1.02
CA ASP A 852 12.82 49.92 2.40
C ASP A 852 11.63 50.17 3.39
N GLY A 853 10.44 49.58 3.20
CA GLY A 853 9.34 49.66 4.18
C GLY A 853 8.31 50.77 3.90
N THR A 854 7.46 50.53 2.90
CA THR A 854 6.55 51.50 2.28
C THR A 854 5.31 51.85 3.10
N VAL A 855 4.72 53.01 2.77
CA VAL A 855 3.39 53.45 3.21
C VAL A 855 2.33 52.70 2.42
N ILE A 856 1.32 52.13 3.08
CA ILE A 856 0.27 51.35 2.44
C ILE A 856 -0.79 52.20 1.70
N SER A 857 -0.42 53.40 1.24
CA SER A 857 -1.36 54.32 0.60
C SER A 857 -1.77 53.80 -0.77
N GLY A 858 -3.08 53.69 -1.03
CA GLY A 858 -3.61 53.16 -2.29
C GLY A 858 -3.55 51.64 -2.39
N MET A 859 -3.58 50.93 -1.26
CA MET A 859 -3.74 49.47 -1.24
C MET A 859 -4.96 49.10 -0.41
N ASP A 860 -5.67 48.10 -0.91
CA ASP A 860 -6.78 47.50 -0.20
C ASP A 860 -6.35 46.72 1.01
N ARG A 861 -7.20 46.81 2.02
CA ARG A 861 -7.07 46.09 3.27
C ARG A 861 -8.27 45.17 3.47
N ILE A 862 -7.98 43.88 3.57
CA ILE A 862 -8.98 42.85 3.81
C ILE A 862 -8.81 42.28 5.22
N THR A 863 -9.91 42.17 5.97
CA THR A 863 -9.94 41.55 7.30
C THR A 863 -10.98 40.45 7.35
N GLY A 864 -10.65 39.32 7.98
CA GLY A 864 -11.59 38.21 8.17
C GLY A 864 -11.74 37.27 6.98
N ALA A 865 -10.83 37.33 6.00
CA ALA A 865 -10.75 36.34 4.92
C ALA A 865 -10.30 34.97 5.45
N GLU A 866 -10.72 33.91 4.78
CA GLU A 866 -10.46 32.51 5.16
C GLU A 866 -9.99 31.63 4.00
N ALA A 867 -9.57 30.40 4.33
CA ALA A 867 -9.19 29.42 3.31
C ALA A 867 -10.42 29.07 2.45
N GLY A 868 -10.26 29.12 1.12
CA GLY A 868 -11.33 28.92 0.14
C GLY A 868 -11.85 30.21 -0.50
N ASP A 869 -11.58 31.39 0.09
CA ASP A 869 -11.87 32.66 -0.57
C ASP A 869 -11.02 32.85 -1.82
N VAL A 870 -11.58 33.52 -2.83
CA VAL A 870 -10.98 33.63 -4.16
C VAL A 870 -10.68 35.07 -4.52
N ILE A 871 -9.44 35.38 -4.86
CA ILE A 871 -9.05 36.64 -5.50
C ILE A 871 -9.13 36.45 -7.01
N LYS A 872 -10.04 37.17 -7.66
CA LYS A 872 -10.24 37.12 -9.11
C LYS A 872 -9.53 38.31 -9.77
N VAL A 873 -8.47 38.00 -10.52
CA VAL A 873 -7.63 38.99 -11.24
C VAL A 873 -7.74 38.88 -12.77
N GLY A 874 -8.44 37.87 -13.29
CA GLY A 874 -8.71 37.67 -14.72
C GLY A 874 -7.56 37.01 -15.51
N GLN A 875 -7.73 36.92 -16.85
CA GLN A 875 -6.83 36.25 -17.83
C GLN A 875 -5.45 36.93 -18.02
N ILE A 876 -4.98 37.66 -17.01
CA ILE A 876 -3.82 38.56 -17.11
C ILE A 876 -2.49 37.81 -16.90
N PHE A 877 -2.54 36.54 -16.48
CA PHE A 877 -1.37 35.65 -16.32
C PHE A 877 -0.84 35.11 -17.67
N ALA A 878 -0.40 35.99 -18.56
CA ALA A 878 0.16 35.58 -19.85
C ALA A 878 1.69 35.32 -19.74
N SER A 879 2.08 34.04 -19.71
CA SER A 879 3.38 33.50 -20.20
C SER A 879 4.67 33.54 -19.35
N GLY A 880 4.68 33.08 -18.08
CA GLY A 880 5.94 32.76 -17.35
C GLY A 880 5.75 31.92 -16.07
N PRO A 881 6.74 31.11 -15.61
CA PRO A 881 6.59 30.26 -14.42
C PRO A 881 6.43 31.12 -13.16
N GLY A 882 5.23 31.12 -12.58
CA GLY A 882 4.89 31.97 -11.43
C GLY A 882 5.25 31.27 -10.15
N THR A 883 6.52 31.33 -9.80
CA THR A 883 7.02 31.06 -8.45
C THR A 883 6.31 31.95 -7.45
N VAL A 884 5.71 31.39 -6.38
CA VAL A 884 5.11 32.19 -5.30
C VAL A 884 6.24 32.66 -4.38
N SER A 885 6.79 33.86 -4.58
CA SER A 885 7.91 34.34 -3.77
C SER A 885 7.51 34.64 -2.32
N GLY A 886 8.42 34.41 -1.36
CA GLY A 886 8.27 34.86 0.03
C GLY A 886 8.82 36.28 0.28
N SER A 887 9.36 36.91 -0.76
CA SER A 887 9.95 38.25 -0.75
C SER A 887 9.20 39.18 -1.69
N TYR A 888 9.39 40.48 -1.53
CA TYR A 888 8.81 41.48 -2.41
C TYR A 888 9.16 41.21 -3.88
N LEU A 889 8.18 41.40 -4.77
CA LEU A 889 8.43 41.41 -6.20
C LEU A 889 9.25 42.66 -6.56
N LEU A 890 10.33 42.45 -7.31
CA LEU A 890 11.26 43.52 -7.72
C LEU A 890 11.21 43.82 -9.23
N SER A 891 10.58 42.93 -10.01
CA SER A 891 10.36 43.04 -11.46
C SER A 891 8.87 43.10 -11.79
N ASP A 892 8.52 43.68 -12.94
CA ASP A 892 7.16 43.69 -13.52
C ASP A 892 6.96 42.58 -14.57
N ASP A 893 7.78 41.53 -14.53
CA ASP A 893 7.65 40.39 -15.42
C ASP A 893 6.29 39.71 -15.20
N SER A 894 5.51 39.54 -16.26
CA SER A 894 4.14 39.02 -16.19
C SER A 894 4.11 37.60 -15.58
N GLY A 895 3.12 37.37 -14.71
CA GLY A 895 2.88 36.04 -14.15
C GLY A 895 3.55 35.74 -12.80
N GLN A 896 4.23 36.71 -12.19
CA GLN A 896 4.81 36.59 -10.84
C GLN A 896 3.76 36.83 -9.76
N VAL A 897 3.86 36.07 -8.66
CA VAL A 897 3.02 36.20 -7.45
C VAL A 897 3.91 36.11 -6.22
N ALA A 898 3.60 36.85 -5.15
CA ALA A 898 4.32 36.75 -3.88
C ALA A 898 3.37 36.83 -2.69
N VAL A 899 3.71 36.10 -1.62
CA VAL A 899 3.08 36.22 -0.30
C VAL A 899 4.14 36.62 0.70
N ILE A 900 4.05 37.84 1.22
CA ILE A 900 5.01 38.39 2.18
C ILE A 900 4.36 38.44 3.56
N GLN A 901 4.95 37.77 4.54
CA GLN A 901 4.55 37.86 5.93
C GLN A 901 5.21 39.06 6.62
N GLY A 902 4.45 39.74 7.48
CA GLY A 902 4.95 40.89 8.21
C GLY A 902 3.98 41.45 9.23
N ARG A 903 4.29 42.66 9.68
CA ARG A 903 3.48 43.43 10.62
C ARG A 903 3.08 44.77 10.01
N LEU A 904 1.94 45.28 10.47
CA LEU A 904 1.57 46.68 10.25
C LEU A 904 2.12 47.53 11.41
N ALA A 905 2.96 48.51 11.07
CA ALA A 905 3.55 49.45 12.03
C ALA A 905 2.92 50.85 11.88
N GLU A 906 3.01 51.67 12.94
CA GLU A 906 2.57 53.08 12.99
C GLU A 906 1.17 53.34 12.43
N SER A 907 0.17 53.26 13.32
CA SER A 907 -1.23 53.64 13.01
C SER A 907 -1.79 52.95 11.76
N ASN A 908 -1.34 51.72 11.47
CA ASN A 908 -1.74 50.91 10.31
C ASN A 908 -1.37 51.49 8.95
N THR A 909 -0.36 52.35 8.85
CA THR A 909 -0.02 53.02 7.58
C THR A 909 1.21 52.47 6.89
N ARG A 910 1.95 51.53 7.52
CA ARG A 910 3.14 50.92 6.93
C ARG A 910 3.14 49.41 7.13
N PHE A 911 3.47 48.66 6.07
CA PHE A 911 3.71 47.22 6.15
C PHE A 911 5.22 46.97 6.23
N GLN A 912 5.64 46.23 7.25
CA GLN A 912 7.02 45.82 7.46
C GLN A 912 7.09 44.29 7.36
N ALA A 913 7.79 43.78 6.34
CA ALA A 913 8.07 42.36 6.24
C ALA A 913 8.90 41.89 7.44
N ASP A 914 8.39 40.91 8.17
CA ASP A 914 9.10 40.21 9.24
C ASP A 914 8.42 38.85 9.53
N SER A 915 9.20 37.88 10.00
CA SER A 915 8.72 36.53 10.29
C SER A 915 7.87 36.43 11.58
N THR A 916 7.65 37.54 12.27
CA THR A 916 6.98 37.57 13.60
C THR A 916 5.57 38.13 13.55
N GLY A 917 5.18 38.74 12.43
CA GLY A 917 3.90 39.40 12.27
C GLY A 917 2.78 38.49 11.77
N LYS A 918 1.53 38.94 11.98
CA LYS A 918 0.29 38.23 11.60
C LYS A 918 -0.47 38.93 10.46
N ALA A 919 0.20 39.77 9.69
CA ALA A 919 -0.35 40.40 8.49
C ALA A 919 0.37 39.83 7.26
N TYR A 920 -0.36 39.70 6.16
CA TYR A 920 0.17 39.17 4.91
C TYR A 920 -0.07 40.17 3.79
N MET A 921 0.92 40.35 2.93
CA MET A 921 0.80 41.10 1.70
C MET A 921 0.84 40.12 0.54
N VAL A 922 -0.18 40.16 -0.32
CA VAL A 922 -0.22 39.40 -1.56
C VAL A 922 0.12 40.35 -2.70
N GLN A 923 1.14 40.01 -3.49
CA GLN A 923 1.53 40.76 -4.68
C GLN A 923 1.37 39.92 -5.94
N TRP A 924 1.03 40.56 -7.04
CA TRP A 924 1.05 39.92 -8.35
C TRP A 924 1.43 40.93 -9.44
N THR A 925 2.10 40.46 -10.49
CA THR A 925 2.42 41.27 -11.66
C THR A 925 1.38 41.08 -12.75
N ASP A 926 0.94 42.17 -13.36
CA ASP A 926 0.24 42.17 -14.64
C ASP A 926 1.15 42.70 -15.77
N THR A 927 0.63 42.81 -16.99
CA THR A 927 1.36 43.38 -18.15
C THR A 927 1.70 44.87 -18.02
N ILE A 928 1.29 45.51 -16.93
CA ILE A 928 1.36 46.95 -16.73
C ILE A 928 2.18 47.27 -15.45
N GLY A 929 2.48 46.32 -14.55
CA GLY A 929 3.18 46.54 -13.26
C GLY A 929 2.85 45.57 -12.09
N ILE A 930 3.40 45.85 -10.90
CA ILE A 930 3.14 45.09 -9.64
C ILE A 930 1.92 45.66 -8.92
N ASN A 931 1.00 44.76 -8.56
CA ASN A 931 -0.22 44.98 -7.80
C ASN A 931 -0.09 44.38 -6.38
N SER A 932 -0.79 44.92 -5.38
CA SER A 932 -0.67 44.44 -3.99
C SER A 932 -1.92 44.68 -3.11
N ILE A 933 -2.24 43.71 -2.27
CA ILE A 933 -3.28 43.82 -1.23
C ILE A 933 -2.76 43.33 0.12
N VAL A 934 -3.37 43.81 1.21
CA VAL A 934 -2.97 43.45 2.58
C VAL A 934 -4.10 42.74 3.32
N PHE A 935 -3.83 41.51 3.74
CA PHE A 935 -4.70 40.74 4.63
C PHE A 935 -4.29 40.94 6.08
N THR A 936 -5.24 41.31 6.93
CA THR A 936 -5.05 41.44 8.38
C THR A 936 -6.01 40.52 9.12
N ASN A 937 -5.49 39.67 10.01
CA ASN A 937 -6.28 38.61 10.68
C ASN A 937 -6.89 37.59 9.70
N TYR A 938 -6.06 37.03 8.81
CA TYR A 938 -6.43 35.80 8.09
C TYR A 938 -6.74 34.69 9.10
N SER A 939 -7.80 33.92 8.86
CA SER A 939 -8.30 32.93 9.83
C SER A 939 -7.45 31.65 9.91
N GLY A 940 -6.68 31.34 8.86
CA GLY A 940 -5.80 30.16 8.81
C GLY A 940 -4.47 30.33 9.54
N ALA A 941 -3.75 29.21 9.72
CA ALA A 941 -2.46 29.19 10.44
C ALA A 941 -1.36 30.00 9.73
N ALA A 942 -1.28 29.87 8.40
CA ALA A 942 -0.40 30.64 7.51
C ALA A 942 -1.10 30.87 6.17
N LEU A 943 -0.94 32.05 5.56
CA LEU A 943 -1.57 32.36 4.28
C LEU A 943 -0.76 31.74 3.13
N GLY A 944 -1.38 30.86 2.37
CA GLY A 944 -0.90 30.34 1.09
C GLY A 944 -1.83 30.76 -0.06
N LEU A 945 -1.38 30.52 -1.29
CA LEU A 945 -2.17 30.77 -2.51
C LEU A 945 -2.09 29.57 -3.46
N GLU A 946 -3.24 29.15 -3.96
CA GLU A 946 -3.35 28.28 -5.13
C GLU A 946 -3.69 29.13 -6.35
N VAL A 947 -2.86 29.10 -7.39
CA VAL A 947 -3.01 29.98 -8.56
C VAL A 947 -3.58 29.21 -9.74
N ASN A 948 -4.81 29.53 -10.14
CA ASN A 948 -5.43 29.01 -11.36
C ASN A 948 -5.41 30.06 -12.47
N ARG A 949 -4.54 29.86 -13.45
CA ARG A 949 -4.30 30.83 -14.53
C ARG A 949 -5.38 30.83 -15.59
N ASP A 950 -5.91 29.66 -15.91
CA ASP A 950 -6.99 29.50 -16.90
C ASP A 950 -8.29 30.13 -16.39
N ALA A 951 -8.51 30.09 -15.07
CA ALA A 951 -9.62 30.80 -14.44
C ALA A 951 -9.30 32.28 -14.14
N GLY A 952 -8.03 32.66 -14.10
CA GLY A 952 -7.59 34.00 -13.70
C GLY A 952 -7.82 34.29 -12.21
N THR A 953 -7.63 33.28 -11.36
CA THR A 953 -7.97 33.32 -9.93
C THR A 953 -6.81 32.86 -9.04
N MET A 954 -6.74 33.41 -7.84
CA MET A 954 -5.88 32.94 -6.75
C MET A 954 -6.78 32.57 -5.57
N THR A 955 -6.77 31.30 -5.16
CA THR A 955 -7.54 30.82 -4.02
C THR A 955 -6.68 30.91 -2.77
N LEU A 956 -7.21 31.53 -1.71
CA LEU A 956 -6.56 31.54 -0.41
C LEU A 956 -6.57 30.12 0.16
N VAL A 957 -5.40 29.61 0.55
CA VAL A 957 -5.25 28.29 1.14
C VAL A 957 -4.42 28.38 2.42
N GLU A 958 -4.45 27.35 3.25
CA GLU A 958 -3.44 27.24 4.31
C GLU A 958 -2.08 26.92 3.65
N ALA A 959 -1.06 27.72 3.95
CA ALA A 959 0.25 27.48 3.36
C ALA A 959 0.77 26.09 3.77
N PRO A 960 1.26 25.26 2.82
CA PRO A 960 1.89 24.00 3.16
C PRO A 960 3.14 24.24 4.03
N VAL A 961 3.39 23.32 4.96
CA VAL A 961 4.59 23.36 5.83
C VAL A 961 5.80 23.05 4.94
N ALA A 962 6.87 23.84 5.02
CA ALA A 962 8.10 23.57 4.28
C ALA A 962 8.63 22.14 4.59
N SER A 963 8.92 21.37 3.55
CA SER A 963 9.46 20.00 3.65
C SER A 963 10.88 20.01 4.22
N SER A 964 11.19 19.06 5.12
CA SER A 964 12.52 18.87 5.69
C SER A 964 13.21 17.66 5.05
N TYR A 965 13.74 17.79 3.84
CA TYR A 965 14.57 16.73 3.26
C TYR A 965 15.97 16.73 3.90
N LYS A 966 16.53 15.54 4.14
CA LYS A 966 17.81 15.36 4.84
C LYS A 966 19.01 15.15 3.91
N SER A 967 18.80 14.60 2.72
CA SER A 967 19.85 14.34 1.72
C SER A 967 19.25 14.11 0.33
N ILE A 968 20.12 14.14 -0.66
CA ILE A 968 19.79 14.04 -2.08
C ILE A 968 20.69 12.98 -2.69
N ALA A 969 20.11 11.98 -3.36
CA ALA A 969 20.81 10.88 -4.00
C ALA A 969 20.82 11.03 -5.53
N TYR A 970 21.86 10.57 -6.18
CA TYR A 970 21.95 10.60 -7.64
C TYR A 970 22.68 9.37 -8.15
N SER A 971 22.26 8.94 -9.34
CA SER A 971 22.81 7.79 -10.04
C SER A 971 23.17 8.21 -11.46
N PHE A 972 24.44 8.07 -11.80
CA PHE A 972 24.94 8.30 -13.15
C PHE A 972 25.24 6.95 -13.79
N THR A 973 24.48 6.56 -14.81
CA THR A 973 24.80 5.39 -15.65
C THR A 973 25.21 5.83 -17.06
N ALA A 974 25.84 4.92 -17.81
CA ALA A 974 26.28 5.18 -19.18
C ALA A 974 25.12 5.48 -20.16
N THR A 975 23.88 5.10 -19.82
CA THR A 975 22.70 5.25 -20.68
C THR A 975 21.65 6.21 -20.13
N ASP A 976 21.65 6.43 -18.81
CA ASP A 976 20.69 7.29 -18.13
C ASP A 976 21.27 7.84 -16.82
N SER A 977 21.06 9.13 -16.56
CA SER A 977 21.62 9.82 -15.40
C SER A 977 20.45 10.45 -14.67
N ALA A 978 20.17 10.01 -13.44
CA ALA A 978 18.95 10.35 -12.73
C ALA A 978 19.21 10.82 -11.29
N PHE A 979 18.31 11.68 -10.81
CA PHE A 979 18.32 12.27 -9.48
C PHE A 979 17.11 11.82 -8.66
N TYR A 980 17.34 11.45 -7.40
CA TYR A 980 16.36 10.90 -6.47
C TYR A 980 16.47 11.61 -5.10
N LEU A 981 15.35 11.87 -4.44
CA LEU A 981 15.33 12.45 -3.08
C LEU A 981 15.35 11.33 -2.04
N ASP A 982 16.29 11.34 -1.10
CA ASP A 982 16.39 10.29 -0.08
C ASP A 982 15.59 10.68 1.19
N GLY A 983 14.52 9.92 1.46
CA GLY A 983 13.51 10.21 2.50
C GLY A 983 12.16 9.51 2.26
N THR A 984 11.18 9.71 3.15
CA THR A 984 9.80 9.17 3.03
C THR A 984 9.19 9.44 1.64
N PRO A 985 8.32 8.54 1.11
CA PRO A 985 8.07 8.39 -0.31
C PRO A 985 7.10 9.44 -0.84
N ASP A 986 7.53 10.69 -0.90
CA ASP A 986 6.89 11.70 -1.72
C ASP A 986 7.80 11.92 -2.93
N GLY A 987 7.44 11.30 -4.05
CA GLY A 987 8.21 11.37 -5.30
C GLY A 987 8.14 12.78 -5.90
N ILE A 988 9.03 13.08 -6.86
CA ILE A 988 8.85 14.30 -7.67
C ILE A 988 7.64 14.05 -8.58
N VAL A 989 6.61 14.89 -8.48
CA VAL A 989 5.31 14.65 -9.12
C VAL A 989 5.30 15.13 -10.57
N HIS A 990 4.87 14.26 -11.48
CA HIS A 990 4.66 14.59 -12.89
C HIS A 990 3.33 15.36 -13.07
N SER A 991 3.38 16.70 -13.09
CA SER A 991 2.20 17.52 -13.44
C SER A 991 1.91 17.37 -14.95
N GLY A 992 0.80 16.71 -15.30
CA GLY A 992 0.47 16.16 -16.62
C GLY A 992 0.38 17.09 -17.86
N VAL A 993 1.16 18.17 -17.96
CA VAL A 993 1.27 19.00 -19.18
C VAL A 993 2.70 19.45 -19.54
N GLY A 994 3.74 18.91 -18.90
CA GLY A 994 5.15 19.13 -19.26
C GLY A 994 6.09 18.26 -18.41
N ASN A 995 7.38 18.18 -18.76
CA ASN A 995 8.41 17.31 -18.18
C ASN A 995 8.70 17.48 -16.66
N GLY A 996 7.76 18.03 -15.88
CA GLY A 996 7.87 18.39 -14.47
C GLY A 996 8.90 19.48 -14.15
N LEU A 997 9.65 19.97 -15.14
CA LEU A 997 10.56 21.11 -15.04
C LEU A 997 9.86 22.37 -15.58
N LEU A 998 9.68 23.39 -14.73
CA LEU A 998 9.20 24.70 -15.15
C LEU A 998 10.31 25.47 -15.90
N ALA A 999 10.34 25.32 -17.23
CA ALA A 999 11.07 26.09 -18.24
C ALA A 999 12.38 26.81 -17.81
N GLY A 1000 13.53 26.17 -18.06
CA GLY A 1000 14.81 26.75 -18.53
C GLY A 1000 15.52 27.93 -17.82
N GLN A 1001 14.91 28.60 -16.83
CA GLN A 1001 15.51 29.74 -16.10
C GLN A 1001 15.58 29.54 -14.58
N ASN A 1002 14.92 28.51 -14.07
CA ASN A 1002 14.90 28.16 -12.64
C ASN A 1002 15.77 26.96 -12.32
N PHE A 1003 16.51 26.45 -13.31
CA PHE A 1003 17.40 25.32 -13.19
C PHE A 1003 18.68 25.63 -13.98
N TRP A 1004 19.83 25.57 -13.32
CA TRP A 1004 21.12 25.86 -13.90
C TRP A 1004 22.04 24.67 -13.66
N LEU A 1005 22.85 24.30 -14.65
CA LEU A 1005 23.92 23.33 -14.49
C LEU A 1005 25.20 23.94 -15.07
N GLU A 1006 26.17 24.22 -14.21
CA GLU A 1006 27.41 24.90 -14.57
C GLU A 1006 28.61 24.01 -14.26
N ASN A 1007 29.55 23.88 -15.20
CA ASN A 1007 30.83 23.27 -14.88
C ASN A 1007 31.69 24.32 -14.11
N ALA A 1008 31.80 24.12 -12.79
CA ALA A 1008 32.45 25.01 -11.84
C ALA A 1008 33.95 25.26 -12.15
N LEU A 1009 34.61 24.37 -12.90
CA LEU A 1009 36.03 24.53 -13.27
C LEU A 1009 36.24 25.40 -14.52
N THR A 1010 35.24 25.54 -15.37
CA THR A 1010 35.35 26.28 -16.65
C THR A 1010 34.51 27.54 -16.69
N SER A 1011 33.56 27.73 -15.76
CA SER A 1011 32.58 28.83 -15.74
C SER A 1011 31.77 28.98 -17.03
N THR A 1012 31.79 27.96 -17.88
CA THR A 1012 30.94 27.85 -19.06
C THR A 1012 29.73 27.02 -18.68
N GLN A 1013 28.53 27.52 -18.99
CA GLN A 1013 27.29 26.78 -18.87
C GLN A 1013 27.46 25.43 -19.56
N ALA A 1014 27.17 24.33 -18.86
CA ALA A 1014 27.34 22.99 -19.40
C ALA A 1014 26.29 22.79 -20.50
N ASP A 1015 26.70 22.99 -21.75
CA ASP A 1015 25.97 22.75 -23.00
C ASP A 1015 24.46 23.16 -22.99
N SER A 1016 24.09 24.16 -23.80
CA SER A 1016 22.69 24.63 -23.93
C SER A 1016 21.68 23.52 -24.29
N ASP A 1017 22.18 22.37 -24.77
CA ASP A 1017 21.40 21.20 -25.17
C ASP A 1017 20.72 20.43 -24.01
N TYR A 1018 21.11 20.61 -22.75
CA TYR A 1018 20.47 19.92 -21.61
C TYR A 1018 19.11 20.52 -21.21
N THR A 1019 18.59 21.51 -21.93
CA THR A 1019 17.30 22.15 -21.59
C THR A 1019 16.13 21.66 -22.44
N SER A 1020 16.36 20.82 -23.47
CA SER A 1020 15.28 20.41 -24.40
C SER A 1020 15.55 19.15 -25.25
N GLY A 1021 16.43 18.23 -24.82
CA GLY A 1021 16.70 16.99 -25.55
C GLY A 1021 15.71 15.85 -25.26
N PRO A 1022 15.52 14.86 -26.15
CA PRO A 1022 14.77 13.63 -25.84
C PRO A 1022 15.43 12.90 -24.66
N GLY A 1023 14.67 12.65 -23.59
CA GLY A 1023 15.16 11.97 -22.38
C GLY A 1023 15.65 12.90 -21.25
N PHE A 1024 15.58 14.22 -21.42
CA PHE A 1024 15.79 15.18 -20.33
C PHE A 1024 14.44 15.59 -19.70
N GLY A 1025 14.26 15.36 -18.39
CA GLY A 1025 13.01 15.64 -17.69
C GLY A 1025 12.66 14.63 -16.60
N ILE A 1026 11.50 14.81 -15.95
CA ILE A 1026 11.00 13.85 -14.96
C ILE A 1026 10.37 12.64 -15.66
N GLY A 1027 10.90 11.44 -15.36
CA GLY A 1027 10.43 10.17 -15.89
C GLY A 1027 9.12 9.71 -15.27
N ILE A 1028 8.50 8.68 -15.86
CA ILE A 1028 7.28 8.04 -15.35
C ILE A 1028 7.48 7.37 -13.97
N ASP A 1029 8.73 7.22 -13.57
CA ASP A 1029 9.21 6.69 -12.29
C ASP A 1029 9.38 7.78 -11.22
N GLY A 1030 9.07 9.04 -11.54
CA GLY A 1030 9.11 10.16 -10.60
C GLY A 1030 10.50 10.77 -10.37
N ASN A 1031 11.49 10.46 -11.22
CA ASN A 1031 12.88 10.89 -11.05
C ASN A 1031 13.32 11.85 -12.16
N MET A 1032 14.29 12.74 -11.89
CA MET A 1032 14.78 13.68 -12.91
C MET A 1032 15.94 13.08 -13.71
N HIS A 1033 15.79 12.98 -15.03
CA HIS A 1033 16.78 12.42 -15.96
C HIS A 1033 17.52 13.50 -16.77
N PHE A 1034 18.82 13.33 -16.99
CA PHE A 1034 19.67 14.20 -17.81
C PHE A 1034 19.81 13.78 -19.28
N GLY A 1035 19.33 12.58 -19.64
CA GLY A 1035 19.27 12.06 -21.01
C GLY A 1035 20.62 11.71 -21.69
N ARG A 1036 21.78 12.01 -21.09
CA ARG A 1036 23.14 11.60 -21.52
C ARG A 1036 24.18 11.78 -20.39
N ALA A 1037 25.36 11.15 -20.50
CA ALA A 1037 26.45 11.27 -19.52
C ALA A 1037 27.09 12.68 -19.46
N LEU A 1038 27.54 13.10 -18.27
CA LEU A 1038 28.28 14.36 -18.04
C LEU A 1038 29.80 14.15 -18.22
N GLU A 1039 30.49 15.16 -18.76
CA GLU A 1039 31.95 15.11 -18.94
C GLU A 1039 32.69 15.18 -17.59
N ALA A 1040 34.02 14.92 -17.59
CA ALA A 1040 34.82 15.06 -16.38
C ALA A 1040 34.89 16.53 -15.92
N GLY A 1041 34.40 16.82 -14.73
CA GLY A 1041 34.36 18.17 -14.19
C GLY A 1041 33.60 18.25 -12.87
N VAL A 1042 33.66 19.39 -12.18
CA VAL A 1042 32.78 19.67 -11.04
C VAL A 1042 31.61 20.48 -11.57
N TYR A 1043 30.39 20.04 -11.31
CA TYR A 1043 29.17 20.69 -11.75
C TYR A 1043 28.41 21.25 -10.56
N THR A 1044 27.89 22.46 -10.68
CA THR A 1044 26.95 23.05 -9.73
C THR A 1044 25.60 23.16 -10.39
N MET A 1045 24.61 22.57 -9.75
CA MET A 1045 23.21 22.57 -10.15
C MET A 1045 22.43 23.49 -9.23
N SER A 1046 21.92 24.60 -9.74
CA SER A 1046 21.20 25.59 -8.96
C SER A 1046 19.73 25.58 -9.32
N PHE A 1047 18.85 25.60 -8.32
CA PHE A 1047 17.41 25.70 -8.56
C PHE A 1047 16.66 26.53 -7.52
N ASN A 1048 15.55 27.11 -7.97
CA ASN A 1048 14.66 27.92 -7.13
C ASN A 1048 13.62 27.05 -6.40
N LYS A 1049 12.99 27.62 -5.37
CA LYS A 1049 12.09 26.91 -4.44
C LYS A 1049 10.78 26.37 -5.03
N ASP A 1050 10.54 26.61 -6.32
CA ASP A 1050 9.36 26.11 -7.04
C ASP A 1050 9.79 25.31 -8.30
N THR A 1051 11.05 24.88 -8.37
CA THR A 1051 11.61 24.18 -9.55
C THR A 1051 11.17 22.72 -9.60
N PHE A 1052 10.99 22.09 -8.43
CA PHE A 1052 10.63 20.69 -8.28
C PHE A 1052 9.42 20.55 -7.36
N ALA A 1053 8.32 20.00 -7.88
CA ALA A 1053 7.10 19.70 -7.13
C ALA A 1053 7.16 18.28 -6.55
N THR A 1054 6.73 18.12 -5.29
CA THR A 1054 6.64 16.84 -4.58
C THR A 1054 5.22 16.66 -4.02
N ASP A 1055 4.87 15.44 -3.59
CA ASP A 1055 3.55 15.18 -2.97
C ASP A 1055 3.32 16.01 -1.69
N SER A 1056 4.39 16.52 -1.07
CA SER A 1056 4.36 17.40 0.12
C SER A 1056 4.62 18.88 -0.17
N GLY A 1057 4.73 19.31 -1.44
CA GLY A 1057 4.86 20.72 -1.82
C GLY A 1057 5.93 20.97 -2.88
N TYR A 1058 6.90 21.84 -2.59
CA TYR A 1058 8.04 22.11 -3.47
C TYR A 1058 9.36 21.99 -2.69
N LEU A 1059 10.43 21.59 -3.37
CA LEU A 1059 11.77 21.64 -2.80
C LEU A 1059 12.20 23.07 -2.50
N ALA A 1060 12.89 23.29 -1.39
CA ALA A 1060 13.53 24.57 -1.11
C ALA A 1060 14.56 24.92 -2.20
N ALA A 1061 14.80 26.22 -2.46
CA ALA A 1061 15.85 26.65 -3.38
C ALA A 1061 17.22 26.21 -2.85
N ASP A 1062 18.06 25.64 -3.71
CA ASP A 1062 19.39 25.18 -3.31
C ASP A 1062 20.36 25.08 -4.49
N ASP A 1063 21.65 25.03 -4.17
CA ASP A 1063 22.77 24.81 -5.08
C ASP A 1063 23.46 23.49 -4.75
N ILE A 1064 23.42 22.52 -5.66
CA ILE A 1064 23.96 21.18 -5.48
C ILE A 1064 25.22 21.04 -6.32
N THR A 1065 26.37 20.82 -5.68
CA THR A 1065 27.63 20.61 -6.40
C THR A 1065 28.01 19.13 -6.39
N PHE A 1066 28.34 18.59 -7.56
CA PHE A 1066 28.70 17.18 -7.74
C PHE A 1066 29.79 17.01 -8.80
N ALA A 1067 30.54 15.92 -8.76
CA ALA A 1067 31.58 15.63 -9.75
C ALA A 1067 31.01 14.79 -10.91
N GLY A 1068 31.18 15.27 -12.14
CA GLY A 1068 31.07 14.47 -13.35
C GLY A 1068 32.42 13.81 -13.67
N GLY A 1069 32.37 12.63 -14.29
CA GLY A 1069 33.54 11.84 -14.66
C GLY A 1069 33.33 11.16 -16.01
N VAL A 1070 34.41 10.84 -16.72
CA VAL A 1070 34.32 9.91 -17.86
C VAL A 1070 33.88 8.55 -17.30
N ALA A 1071 32.72 8.07 -17.74
CA ALA A 1071 31.99 6.90 -17.22
C ALA A 1071 31.23 7.10 -15.89
N GLY A 1072 31.09 8.35 -15.42
CA GLY A 1072 29.97 8.76 -14.56
C GLY A 1072 29.99 8.31 -13.10
N ASN A 1073 31.03 8.56 -12.30
CA ASN A 1073 30.92 8.47 -10.83
C ASN A 1073 31.82 9.48 -10.10
N ILE A 1074 31.28 10.18 -9.09
CA ILE A 1074 31.77 10.31 -7.69
C ILE A 1074 30.78 11.17 -6.87
N VAL A 1075 30.34 10.69 -5.68
CA VAL A 1075 30.12 11.49 -4.45
C VAL A 1075 30.05 10.67 -3.16
N GLN A 1076 30.38 11.35 -2.04
CA GLN A 1076 29.93 10.97 -0.70
C GLN A 1076 29.33 12.16 0.07
N ASP A 1077 28.39 11.85 0.97
CA ASP A 1077 27.65 12.73 1.86
C ASP A 1077 28.50 13.22 3.06
N GLY A 1078 28.33 14.48 3.49
CA GLY A 1078 28.96 15.03 4.71
C GLY A 1078 30.24 15.87 4.55
N PHE A 1079 30.73 16.12 3.34
CA PHE A 1079 31.99 16.85 3.10
C PHE A 1079 31.76 18.30 2.62
N SER A 1080 32.05 19.32 3.45
CA SER A 1080 32.05 20.73 3.03
C SER A 1080 33.48 21.26 2.85
N VAL A 1081 33.89 21.55 1.61
CA VAL A 1081 35.26 22.06 1.32
C VAL A 1081 35.29 23.59 1.41
N PRO A 1082 35.99 24.20 2.38
CA PRO A 1082 35.96 25.66 2.55
C PRO A 1082 36.95 26.43 1.66
N SER A 1083 37.88 25.76 0.95
CA SER A 1083 38.74 26.41 -0.06
C SER A 1083 39.57 25.41 -0.86
N PHE A 1084 39.71 25.65 -2.18
CA PHE A 1084 40.60 24.92 -3.09
C PHE A 1084 42.03 25.49 -3.06
N LEU A 1085 43.03 24.66 -2.76
CA LEU A 1085 44.45 25.04 -2.74
C LEU A 1085 45.25 24.24 -3.79
N PRO A 1086 45.63 24.83 -4.93
CA PRO A 1086 46.59 24.22 -5.84
C PRO A 1086 48.00 24.29 -5.23
N ILE A 1087 48.63 23.13 -4.97
CA ILE A 1087 49.93 23.03 -4.31
C ILE A 1087 51.03 22.71 -5.32
N ASN A 1088 52.12 23.46 -5.29
CA ASN A 1088 53.31 23.27 -6.15
C ASN A 1088 54.64 23.35 -5.37
N TYR A 1089 54.61 23.28 -4.04
CA TYR A 1089 55.75 23.40 -3.12
C TYR A 1089 55.45 22.72 -1.77
N THR A 1090 56.42 22.62 -0.87
CA THR A 1090 56.22 22.03 0.47
C THR A 1090 55.22 22.81 1.32
N LEU A 1091 54.10 22.19 1.71
CA LEU A 1091 53.08 22.78 2.58
C LEU A 1091 52.97 21.97 3.88
N ASN A 1092 52.96 22.63 5.05
CA ASN A 1092 52.73 21.97 6.34
C ASN A 1092 51.48 22.57 7.01
N ASP A 1093 50.41 21.78 7.11
CA ASP A 1093 49.10 22.16 7.66
C ASP A 1093 48.64 21.24 8.81
N ALA A 1094 49.59 20.57 9.49
CA ALA A 1094 49.37 19.57 10.53
C ALA A 1094 48.56 20.00 11.77
N GLY A 1095 48.08 21.24 11.84
CA GLY A 1095 47.32 21.79 12.97
C GLY A 1095 45.94 22.37 12.63
N SER A 1096 45.43 22.14 11.42
CA SER A 1096 44.10 22.60 10.97
C SER A 1096 42.99 21.66 11.46
N ASN A 1097 42.02 22.18 12.24
CA ASN A 1097 40.79 21.47 12.62
C ASN A 1097 39.66 21.63 11.58
N VAL A 1098 40.02 21.75 10.30
CA VAL A 1098 39.04 21.92 9.21
C VAL A 1098 39.44 21.03 8.04
N SER A 1099 38.47 20.28 7.51
CA SER A 1099 38.56 19.49 6.28
C SER A 1099 38.89 20.34 5.07
N LYS A 1100 39.88 19.95 4.28
CA LYS A 1100 40.37 20.71 3.12
C LYS A 1100 40.58 19.82 1.90
N MET A 1101 40.52 20.45 0.72
CA MET A 1101 40.90 19.82 -0.55
C MET A 1101 42.24 20.39 -1.04
N TYR A 1102 43.18 19.50 -1.31
CA TYR A 1102 44.49 19.81 -1.86
C TYR A 1102 44.63 19.22 -3.25
N ALA A 1103 45.11 20.01 -4.20
CA ALA A 1103 45.28 19.52 -5.57
C ALA A 1103 46.69 19.79 -6.09
N GLY A 1104 47.43 18.74 -6.43
CA GLY A 1104 48.77 18.82 -7.01
C GLY A 1104 48.72 18.78 -8.52
N TYR A 1105 49.26 19.82 -9.18
CA TYR A 1105 49.31 19.91 -10.63
C TYR A 1105 50.67 20.45 -11.12
N GLY A 1106 51.50 19.60 -11.73
CA GLY A 1106 52.76 20.00 -12.41
C GLY A 1106 54.00 19.17 -12.06
N ALA A 1107 55.03 19.16 -12.90
CA ALA A 1107 56.11 18.16 -12.91
C ALA A 1107 57.13 18.15 -11.73
N ASN A 1108 56.90 18.86 -10.62
CA ASN A 1108 57.86 18.94 -9.50
C ASN A 1108 57.38 18.12 -8.28
N PRO A 1109 58.28 17.45 -7.53
CA PRO A 1109 57.88 16.77 -6.32
C PRO A 1109 57.26 17.71 -5.29
N ILE A 1110 56.09 17.36 -4.76
CA ILE A 1110 55.35 18.13 -3.74
C ILE A 1110 55.47 17.41 -2.40
N GLN A 1111 55.64 18.17 -1.31
CA GLN A 1111 55.63 17.63 0.06
C GLN A 1111 54.46 18.25 0.81
N LEU A 1112 53.42 17.49 1.12
CA LEU A 1112 52.23 18.00 1.81
C LEU A 1112 52.19 17.43 3.22
N THR A 1113 51.94 18.21 4.26
CA THR A 1113 51.63 17.68 5.60
C THR A 1113 50.18 18.01 5.97
N THR A 1114 49.33 16.99 6.16
CA THR A 1114 47.90 17.14 6.49
C THR A 1114 47.63 17.03 8.00
N GLY A 1115 46.46 17.55 8.42
CA GLY A 1115 46.03 17.68 9.82
C GLY A 1115 45.20 16.48 10.32
N THR A 1116 44.35 16.70 11.32
CA THR A 1116 43.59 15.64 12.03
C THR A 1116 42.10 15.54 11.62
N GLN A 1117 41.68 16.21 10.55
CA GLN A 1117 40.32 16.16 10.00
C GLN A 1117 40.31 15.44 8.66
N GLN A 1118 39.12 15.15 8.13
CA GLN A 1118 38.97 14.50 6.83
C GLN A 1118 39.38 15.44 5.69
N ASP A 1119 40.45 15.15 4.96
CA ASP A 1119 40.99 15.92 3.85
C ASP A 1119 40.84 15.15 2.51
N VAL A 1120 40.68 15.87 1.40
CA VAL A 1120 40.65 15.30 0.03
C VAL A 1120 41.91 15.71 -0.72
N ILE A 1121 42.65 14.75 -1.27
CA ILE A 1121 43.88 15.01 -2.00
C ILE A 1121 43.72 14.53 -3.44
N LEU A 1122 43.83 15.47 -4.39
CA LEU A 1122 43.82 15.21 -5.82
C LEU A 1122 45.26 15.21 -6.34
N ALA A 1123 45.77 14.05 -6.71
CA ALA A 1123 47.02 13.90 -7.44
C ALA A 1123 46.69 13.59 -8.91
N SER A 1124 47.18 14.39 -9.86
CA SER A 1124 46.96 14.06 -11.27
C SER A 1124 48.17 14.43 -12.12
N GLY A 1125 48.48 13.58 -13.11
CA GLY A 1125 49.43 13.91 -14.18
C GLY A 1125 50.91 13.59 -13.91
N GLY A 1126 51.24 12.56 -13.12
CA GLY A 1126 52.61 12.05 -12.97
C GLY A 1126 53.53 12.93 -12.12
N VAL A 1127 52.94 13.60 -11.12
CA VAL A 1127 53.64 14.48 -10.18
C VAL A 1127 53.95 13.70 -8.92
N GLN A 1128 55.21 13.43 -8.60
CA GLN A 1128 55.58 12.78 -7.33
C GLN A 1128 55.07 13.60 -6.14
N MET A 1129 54.13 13.07 -5.37
CA MET A 1129 53.63 13.69 -4.16
C MET A 1129 54.03 12.89 -2.92
N ASP A 1130 54.78 13.53 -2.03
CA ASP A 1130 55.15 13.00 -0.72
C ASP A 1130 54.17 13.57 0.31
N ILE A 1131 53.15 12.79 0.66
CA ILE A 1131 52.08 13.18 1.58
C ILE A 1131 52.48 12.75 2.98
N ARG A 1132 52.48 13.68 3.94
CA ARG A 1132 52.93 13.49 5.32
C ARG A 1132 51.74 13.65 6.27
N TYR A 1133 51.48 12.67 7.10
CA TYR A 1133 50.47 12.81 8.15
C TYR A 1133 51.11 13.36 9.41
N GLY A 1134 50.68 14.54 9.88
CA GLY A 1134 51.27 15.21 11.04
C GLY A 1134 50.98 14.52 12.38
N HIS A 1135 49.81 13.91 12.51
CA HIS A 1135 49.37 13.07 13.63
C HIS A 1135 48.28 12.11 13.15
N ILE A 1136 48.32 10.83 13.56
CA ILE A 1136 47.24 9.87 13.32
C ILE A 1136 46.25 10.01 14.49
N ASP A 1137 45.12 10.67 14.27
CA ASP A 1137 44.00 10.72 15.22
C ASP A 1137 42.94 9.68 14.84
N SER A 1138 42.31 9.09 15.84
CA SER A 1138 41.24 8.08 15.74
C SER A 1138 40.01 8.49 14.93
N SER A 1139 39.84 9.79 14.63
CA SER A 1139 38.71 10.32 13.84
C SER A 1139 39.07 10.86 12.47
N ALA A 1140 40.36 10.83 12.07
CA ALA A 1140 40.80 11.40 10.79
C ALA A 1140 40.64 10.38 9.66
N GLN A 1141 39.86 10.71 8.62
CA GLN A 1141 39.68 9.86 7.44
C GLN A 1141 39.88 10.69 6.16
N ASP A 1142 40.91 10.38 5.38
CA ASP A 1142 41.21 11.15 4.17
C ASP A 1142 40.90 10.37 2.88
N MET A 1143 40.58 11.11 1.83
CA MET A 1143 40.31 10.56 0.49
C MET A 1143 41.36 11.04 -0.51
N LEU A 1144 42.08 10.10 -1.13
CA LEU A 1144 43.08 10.35 -2.15
C LEU A 1144 42.56 9.89 -3.51
N ILE A 1145 42.62 10.78 -4.50
CA ILE A 1145 42.13 10.55 -5.86
C ILE A 1145 43.30 10.74 -6.83
N GLY A 1146 43.56 9.71 -7.64
CA GLY A 1146 44.59 9.71 -8.69
C GLY A 1146 46.03 9.46 -8.20
N PHE A 1147 46.19 8.58 -7.21
CA PHE A 1147 47.47 8.24 -6.59
C PHE A 1147 48.36 7.41 -7.56
N GLY A 1148 49.49 7.96 -8.01
CA GLY A 1148 50.37 7.31 -8.99
C GLY A 1148 51.53 6.52 -8.36
N GLY A 1149 52.15 5.60 -9.11
CA GLY A 1149 53.23 4.73 -8.61
C GLY A 1149 54.59 5.39 -8.29
N ASP A 1150 54.67 6.71 -8.35
CA ASP A 1150 55.84 7.48 -7.87
C ASP A 1150 55.46 8.34 -6.63
N ASP A 1151 54.20 8.33 -6.20
CA ASP A 1151 53.72 9.06 -5.03
C ASP A 1151 54.07 8.30 -3.75
N GLN A 1152 54.45 9.02 -2.69
CA GLN A 1152 54.85 8.42 -1.42
C GLN A 1152 53.96 8.89 -0.28
N LEU A 1153 53.47 7.93 0.50
CA LEU A 1153 52.76 8.22 1.75
C LEU A 1153 53.71 8.08 2.93
N LEU A 1154 53.86 9.14 3.72
CA LEU A 1154 54.77 9.22 4.86
C LEU A 1154 53.98 9.44 6.15
N PHE A 1155 54.09 8.55 7.12
CA PHE A 1155 53.49 8.74 8.45
C PHE A 1155 54.48 9.37 9.43
N GLN A 1156 54.12 10.48 10.08
CA GLN A 1156 54.94 11.15 11.09
C GLN A 1156 54.27 11.08 12.47
N GLY A 1157 54.89 10.43 13.47
CA GLY A 1157 54.36 10.33 14.83
C GLY A 1157 55.05 9.29 15.71
N VAL A 1158 54.64 9.19 16.99
CA VAL A 1158 55.21 8.29 18.02
C VAL A 1158 55.01 6.79 17.73
N ALA A 1159 54.29 6.46 16.65
CA ALA A 1159 53.92 5.09 16.27
C ALA A 1159 55.11 4.23 15.81
N GLU A 1160 56.26 4.84 15.48
CA GLU A 1160 57.45 4.16 14.95
C GLU A 1160 57.93 3.02 15.88
N THR A 1161 57.85 3.18 17.21
CA THR A 1161 58.31 2.13 18.14
C THR A 1161 57.39 0.92 18.22
N THR A 1162 56.13 1.07 17.79
CA THR A 1162 55.11 0.03 17.93
C THR A 1162 54.95 -0.77 16.64
N ILE A 1163 54.97 -0.08 15.49
CA ILE A 1163 54.65 -0.64 14.16
C ILE A 1163 55.90 -1.09 13.39
N ASP A 1164 57.01 -0.33 13.39
CA ASP A 1164 58.30 -0.75 12.81
C ASP A 1164 59.35 -1.06 13.89
N LYS A 1165 59.27 -2.27 14.45
CA LYS A 1165 60.21 -2.71 15.49
C LYS A 1165 61.64 -2.90 14.99
N ASN A 1166 61.89 -2.97 13.68
CA ASN A 1166 63.24 -3.18 13.14
C ASN A 1166 63.97 -1.84 12.86
N GLN A 1167 63.23 -0.71 12.89
CA GLN A 1167 63.72 0.67 12.76
C GLN A 1167 64.42 0.97 11.43
N ASN A 1168 64.05 0.27 10.35
CA ASN A 1168 64.59 0.53 9.01
C ASN A 1168 63.78 1.59 8.23
N GLY A 1169 62.63 2.03 8.76
CA GLY A 1169 61.74 3.01 8.16
C GLY A 1169 60.81 2.46 7.07
N MET A 1170 60.78 1.13 6.87
CA MET A 1170 59.91 0.44 5.93
C MET A 1170 59.17 -0.70 6.63
N ILE A 1171 57.85 -0.75 6.44
CA ILE A 1171 57.03 -1.86 6.92
C ILE A 1171 57.29 -3.08 6.02
N ASP A 1172 57.57 -4.25 6.62
CA ASP A 1172 57.63 -5.51 5.86
C ASP A 1172 56.19 -6.01 5.65
N TRP A 1173 55.70 -5.97 4.40
CA TRP A 1173 54.34 -6.37 4.05
C TRP A 1173 54.24 -7.85 3.70
N ALA A 1174 53.29 -8.58 4.32
CA ALA A 1174 52.94 -9.94 3.94
C ALA A 1174 51.79 -9.97 2.91
N LEU A 1175 51.90 -10.80 1.87
CA LEU A 1175 51.03 -10.80 0.67
C LEU A 1175 49.77 -11.70 0.75
N SER A 1176 49.61 -12.57 1.77
CA SER A 1176 48.38 -13.39 1.95
C SER A 1176 48.34 -14.12 3.30
N GLY A 1177 47.16 -14.22 3.93
CA GLY A 1177 46.91 -14.57 5.34
C GLY A 1177 47.46 -15.90 5.86
N THR A 1178 48.58 -15.81 6.58
CA THR A 1178 48.81 -16.42 7.90
C THR A 1178 49.89 -15.57 8.58
N LEU A 1179 49.57 -14.81 9.64
CA LEU A 1179 50.55 -13.90 10.27
C LEU A 1179 51.60 -14.72 11.03
N GLU A 1180 52.83 -14.76 10.52
CA GLU A 1180 53.97 -15.26 11.29
C GLU A 1180 54.62 -14.11 12.06
N ALA A 1181 55.49 -14.38 13.03
CA ALA A 1181 55.85 -13.40 14.07
C ALA A 1181 56.84 -12.28 13.62
N HIS A 1182 56.85 -11.88 12.36
CA HIS A 1182 57.74 -10.84 11.86
C HIS A 1182 57.02 -9.47 11.81
N HIS A 1183 57.77 -8.41 11.53
CA HIS A 1183 57.38 -7.03 11.82
C HIS A 1183 56.41 -6.52 10.75
N GLU A 1184 55.12 -6.44 11.03
CA GLU A 1184 54.16 -6.64 9.94
C GLU A 1184 53.08 -5.58 9.85
N GLY A 1185 53.02 -4.93 8.69
CA GLY A 1185 51.76 -4.57 8.07
C GLY A 1185 51.34 -5.67 7.11
N ILE A 1186 50.06 -5.76 6.78
CA ILE A 1186 49.55 -6.81 5.92
C ILE A 1186 48.81 -6.21 4.73
N ALA A 1187 49.20 -6.66 3.53
CA ALA A 1187 48.51 -6.30 2.30
C ALA A 1187 47.59 -7.46 1.94
N ILE A 1188 46.30 -7.18 1.86
CA ILE A 1188 45.31 -8.17 1.47
C ILE A 1188 44.55 -7.71 0.26
N ASP A 1189 44.25 -8.67 -0.62
CA ASP A 1189 43.37 -8.45 -1.75
C ASP A 1189 41.99 -8.96 -1.35
N ILE A 1190 40.99 -8.09 -1.46
CA ILE A 1190 39.60 -8.40 -1.09
C ILE A 1190 38.80 -8.60 -2.39
N GLU A 1191 37.98 -9.64 -2.42
CA GLU A 1191 37.00 -9.86 -3.49
C GLU A 1191 35.66 -9.22 -3.07
N GLY A 1192 35.51 -7.92 -3.27
CA GLY A 1192 34.28 -7.16 -2.95
C GLY A 1192 34.54 -5.69 -2.62
N VAL A 1193 33.48 -4.86 -2.65
CA VAL A 1193 33.55 -3.41 -2.39
C VAL A 1193 33.72 -3.16 -0.89
N ILE A 1194 34.77 -2.43 -0.53
CA ILE A 1194 35.06 -2.02 0.84
C ILE A 1194 34.16 -0.85 1.21
N VAL A 1195 33.32 -1.01 2.24
CA VAL A 1195 32.39 0.03 2.71
C VAL A 1195 32.86 0.58 4.05
N THR A 1196 33.30 1.85 4.07
CA THR A 1196 33.94 2.47 5.23
C THR A 1196 32.98 2.75 6.40
N SER A 1197 31.71 3.05 6.10
CA SER A 1197 30.67 3.32 7.09
C SER A 1197 30.24 2.11 7.91
N GLU A 1198 30.65 0.91 7.51
CA GLU A 1198 30.28 -0.35 8.17
C GLU A 1198 31.37 -0.89 9.10
N LEU A 1199 32.51 -0.20 9.23
CA LEU A 1199 33.65 -0.65 10.05
C LEU A 1199 33.43 -0.52 11.56
N ASP A 1200 32.36 0.15 11.99
CA ASP A 1200 31.91 0.18 13.39
C ASP A 1200 30.90 -0.93 13.71
N ASN A 1201 30.41 -1.66 12.70
CA ASN A 1201 29.45 -2.74 12.84
C ASN A 1201 30.15 -4.09 12.72
N ASP A 1202 30.18 -4.82 13.82
CA ASP A 1202 30.79 -6.15 13.96
C ASP A 1202 30.30 -7.17 12.92
N ASP A 1203 29.12 -7.00 12.34
CA ASP A 1203 28.56 -7.95 11.37
C ASP A 1203 28.76 -7.53 9.91
N SER A 1204 29.53 -6.47 9.64
CA SER A 1204 29.77 -6.00 8.27
C SER A 1204 30.55 -6.98 7.41
N ALA A 1205 30.23 -7.04 6.12
CA ALA A 1205 30.94 -7.90 5.16
C ALA A 1205 32.44 -7.54 5.08
N THR A 1206 32.75 -6.25 5.24
CA THR A 1206 34.13 -5.74 5.28
C THR A 1206 34.90 -6.30 6.49
N LEU A 1207 34.33 -6.25 7.70
CA LEU A 1207 34.96 -6.84 8.89
C LEU A 1207 34.99 -8.37 8.85
N GLN A 1208 33.96 -9.02 8.30
CA GLN A 1208 33.97 -10.48 8.12
C GLN A 1208 35.12 -10.93 7.21
N THR A 1209 35.43 -10.15 6.17
CA THR A 1209 36.57 -10.42 5.28
C THR A 1209 37.91 -10.14 5.97
N LEU A 1210 38.00 -9.05 6.75
CA LEU A 1210 39.19 -8.74 7.55
C LEU A 1210 39.43 -9.79 8.66
N ARG A 1211 38.38 -10.35 9.26
CA ARG A 1211 38.45 -11.44 10.26
C ARG A 1211 38.97 -12.76 9.70
N ALA A 1212 39.08 -12.91 8.37
CA ALA A 1212 39.81 -14.02 7.77
C ALA A 1212 41.33 -13.96 8.06
N LEU A 1213 41.83 -12.81 8.53
CA LEU A 1213 43.18 -12.68 9.07
C LEU A 1213 43.23 -13.26 10.49
N ASP A 1214 44.02 -14.32 10.67
CA ASP A 1214 44.30 -14.89 11.98
C ASP A 1214 45.28 -13.98 12.74
N VAL A 1215 44.74 -13.03 13.51
CA VAL A 1215 45.52 -12.09 14.34
C VAL A 1215 45.65 -12.54 15.80
N GLN A 1216 45.16 -13.75 16.15
CA GLN A 1216 45.18 -14.27 17.53
C GLN A 1216 46.59 -14.43 18.11
N VAL A 1217 47.61 -14.56 17.24
CA VAL A 1217 49.02 -14.69 17.64
C VAL A 1217 49.63 -13.35 18.09
N LEU A 1218 48.95 -12.22 17.83
CA LEU A 1218 49.51 -10.88 18.02
C LEU A 1218 49.10 -10.16 19.30
N ALA A 1219 47.93 -10.48 19.89
CA ALA A 1219 47.20 -10.05 21.12
C ALA A 1219 47.73 -8.89 22.02
N THR A 1220 48.65 -8.06 21.56
CA THR A 1220 49.40 -7.01 22.27
C THR A 1220 50.02 -5.96 21.33
N ARG A 1221 49.64 -5.93 20.03
CA ARG A 1221 50.30 -5.08 19.02
C ARG A 1221 49.31 -4.41 18.07
N ASP A 1222 49.63 -3.19 17.66
CA ASP A 1222 48.98 -2.45 16.58
C ASP A 1222 49.42 -2.99 15.22
N LEU A 1223 48.50 -3.08 14.26
CA LEU A 1223 48.72 -3.59 12.90
C LEU A 1223 48.23 -2.55 11.87
N VAL A 1224 48.96 -2.41 10.77
CA VAL A 1224 48.50 -1.64 9.60
C VAL A 1224 48.07 -2.61 8.50
N ILE A 1225 46.85 -2.43 7.99
CA ILE A 1225 46.27 -3.29 6.96
C ILE A 1225 46.04 -2.45 5.71
N LEU A 1226 46.70 -2.79 4.60
CA LEU A 1226 46.38 -2.27 3.27
C LEU A 1226 45.44 -3.26 2.59
N ALA A 1227 44.15 -2.96 2.58
CA ALA A 1227 43.15 -3.78 1.93
C ALA A 1227 42.85 -3.23 0.54
N ARG A 1228 43.15 -4.02 -0.49
CA ARG A 1228 43.05 -3.63 -1.89
C ARG A 1228 41.86 -4.32 -2.52
N ASP A 1229 40.94 -3.54 -3.06
CA ASP A 1229 39.92 -4.08 -3.95
C ASP A 1229 40.55 -4.20 -5.35
N THR A 1230 41.03 -5.41 -5.62
CA THR A 1230 41.71 -5.71 -6.89
C THR A 1230 40.77 -5.68 -8.10
N ALA A 1231 39.45 -5.64 -7.91
CA ALA A 1231 38.47 -5.56 -8.99
C ALA A 1231 38.09 -4.11 -9.34
N ALA A 1232 38.15 -3.18 -8.38
CA ALA A 1232 37.73 -1.78 -8.54
C ALA A 1232 38.90 -0.77 -8.62
N GLU A 1233 40.15 -1.24 -8.65
CA GLU A 1233 41.37 -0.40 -8.65
C GLU A 1233 41.40 0.62 -7.49
N SER A 1234 40.86 0.23 -6.34
CA SER A 1234 40.78 1.04 -5.12
C SER A 1234 41.40 0.32 -3.92
N ALA A 1235 41.76 1.08 -2.89
CA ALA A 1235 42.30 0.51 -1.67
C ALA A 1235 41.93 1.34 -0.45
N ILE A 1236 42.00 0.70 0.71
CA ILE A 1236 41.89 1.35 2.00
C ILE A 1236 43.10 0.99 2.85
N LEU A 1237 43.61 1.99 3.57
CA LEU A 1237 44.62 1.79 4.59
C LEU A 1237 43.98 1.93 5.96
N LEU A 1238 44.11 0.88 6.75
CA LEU A 1238 43.49 0.72 8.05
C LEU A 1238 44.55 0.58 9.14
N HIS A 1239 44.25 1.10 10.32
CA HIS A 1239 44.98 0.84 11.55
C HIS A 1239 44.11 -0.03 12.46
N TYR A 1240 44.60 -1.21 12.81
CA TYR A 1240 43.96 -2.12 13.76
C TYR A 1240 44.71 -2.09 15.09
N SER A 1241 43.97 -1.94 16.20
CA SER A 1241 44.50 -2.04 17.55
C SER A 1241 43.57 -2.94 18.38
N ASP A 1242 44.11 -4.04 18.89
CA ASP A 1242 43.38 -5.01 19.74
C ASP A 1242 43.13 -4.40 21.13
N SER A 1243 42.00 -3.72 21.25
CA SER A 1243 41.66 -2.88 22.40
C SER A 1243 41.08 -3.70 23.55
N ASP A 1244 40.40 -4.81 23.24
CA ASP A 1244 39.79 -5.71 24.21
C ASP A 1244 40.62 -6.98 24.49
N GLY A 1245 41.67 -7.22 23.69
CA GLY A 1245 42.67 -8.28 23.89
C GLY A 1245 42.20 -9.67 23.44
N ASN A 1246 41.15 -9.75 22.61
CA ASN A 1246 40.57 -11.02 22.16
C ASN A 1246 41.21 -11.57 20.88
N GLY A 1247 42.08 -10.79 20.21
CA GLY A 1247 42.80 -11.19 19.01
C GLY A 1247 41.89 -11.47 17.80
N ILE A 1248 40.72 -10.84 17.76
CA ILE A 1248 39.76 -10.83 16.64
C ILE A 1248 39.57 -9.38 16.24
N ILE A 1249 39.46 -9.12 14.94
CA ILE A 1249 39.16 -7.77 14.45
C ILE A 1249 37.68 -7.45 14.67
N ASN A 1250 37.37 -6.53 15.59
CA ASN A 1250 35.99 -6.10 15.92
C ASN A 1250 35.72 -4.65 15.51
N GLY A 1251 34.44 -4.29 15.45
CA GLY A 1251 33.94 -2.96 15.16
C GLY A 1251 34.42 -1.96 16.22
N GLY A 1252 35.01 -0.86 15.75
CA GLY A 1252 35.64 0.14 16.62
C GLY A 1252 37.11 -0.14 17.01
N GLU A 1253 37.66 -1.31 16.64
CA GLU A 1253 39.09 -1.64 16.81
C GLU A 1253 39.92 -1.35 15.54
N VAL A 1254 39.23 -1.03 14.45
CA VAL A 1254 39.81 -0.68 13.15
C VAL A 1254 39.49 0.75 12.82
N GLN A 1255 40.51 1.52 12.44
CA GLN A 1255 40.40 2.92 12.09
C GLN A 1255 40.86 3.13 10.64
N VAL A 1256 40.07 3.86 9.85
CA VAL A 1256 40.44 4.23 8.49
C VAL A 1256 41.44 5.37 8.55
N ILE A 1257 42.62 5.16 7.95
CA ILE A 1257 43.63 6.22 7.82
C ILE A 1257 43.42 6.95 6.49
N ALA A 1258 43.28 6.22 5.40
CA ALA A 1258 43.17 6.77 4.05
C ALA A 1258 42.41 5.84 3.11
N THR A 1259 41.67 6.44 2.18
CA THR A 1259 41.01 5.76 1.05
C THR A 1259 41.64 6.19 -0.26
N PHE A 1260 41.87 5.24 -1.17
CA PHE A 1260 42.53 5.46 -2.46
C PHE A 1260 41.56 5.13 -3.59
N PHE A 1261 41.36 6.07 -4.49
CA PHE A 1261 40.55 5.92 -5.68
C PHE A 1261 41.41 6.08 -6.94
N ASP A 1262 41.39 5.05 -7.78
CA ASP A 1262 42.03 4.98 -9.10
C ASP A 1262 43.57 4.96 -9.02
N ASN A 1263 44.16 3.77 -9.21
CA ASN A 1263 45.55 3.35 -8.97
C ASN A 1263 45.93 3.15 -7.48
N VAL A 1264 46.03 1.89 -7.09
CA VAL A 1264 46.32 1.45 -5.72
C VAL A 1264 47.82 1.56 -5.39
N PRO A 1265 48.21 2.12 -4.23
CA PRO A 1265 49.60 2.14 -3.80
C PRO A 1265 50.21 0.73 -3.71
N LEU A 1266 51.45 0.60 -4.17
CA LEU A 1266 52.27 -0.58 -3.92
C LEU A 1266 52.82 -0.55 -2.49
N THR A 1267 53.19 -1.72 -1.98
CA THR A 1267 53.69 -1.90 -0.61
C THR A 1267 54.97 -1.08 -0.31
N ASP A 1268 55.78 -0.79 -1.32
CA ASP A 1268 57.02 0.01 -1.22
C ASP A 1268 56.81 1.52 -1.43
N GLU A 1269 55.59 1.95 -1.74
CA GLU A 1269 55.19 3.37 -1.89
C GLU A 1269 54.69 3.99 -0.58
N ILE A 1270 54.55 3.16 0.48
CA ILE A 1270 54.14 3.58 1.82
C ILE A 1270 55.33 3.47 2.79
N ASN A 1271 55.75 4.60 3.36
CA ASN A 1271 56.88 4.70 4.29
C ASN A 1271 56.41 5.22 5.66
N VAL A 1272 57.00 4.69 6.75
CA VAL A 1272 56.79 5.21 8.10
C VAL A 1272 58.07 5.92 8.54
N ILE A 1273 57.97 7.18 8.93
CA ILE A 1273 59.13 7.98 9.32
C ILE A 1273 58.85 8.64 10.66
N GLY A 1274 59.50 8.17 11.73
CA GLY A 1274 59.38 8.79 13.04
C GLY A 1274 59.89 10.22 13.06
N THR A 1275 59.26 11.06 13.89
CA THR A 1275 59.66 12.45 14.03
C THR A 1275 60.79 12.64 15.02
N TYR A 1276 61.71 13.48 14.57
CA TYR A 1276 62.76 14.18 15.30
C TYR A 1276 62.30 14.65 16.68
N ALA A 1277 63.06 14.27 17.70
CA ALA A 1277 63.02 14.95 18.98
C ALA A 1277 63.41 16.43 18.81
N GLU A 1278 62.56 17.33 19.31
CA GLU A 1278 63.03 18.49 20.07
C GLU A 1278 62.56 18.37 21.53
#